data_AF-A0A3G7UA93-F1
#
_entry.id   AF-A0A3G7UA93-F1
#
_cell.length_a   1.000
_cell.length_b   1.000
_cell.length_c   1.000
_cell.angle_alpha   90.00
_cell.angle_beta   90.00
_cell.angle_gamma   90.00
#
_symmetry.space_group_name_H-M   'P 1'
#
loop_
_entity.id
_entity.type
_entity.pdbx_description
1 polymer ?
#
loop_
_entity_poly.entity_id
_entity_poly.type
_entity_poly.pdbx_seq_one_letter_code
_entity_poly.pdbx_strand_id
1 'polypeptide(L)'
;MLQSLPLATQRSLKPDWKNALSQNLTPLTTDVIAAGVPQLLERQRQQVSTELQALYEPESNAISDDPWRAPQILESLEQASDLGPHFDGANALSARTERLLDRLSTLDAGQVLIRQLENRKNWQYLAQQLNQASQSLAENASTRDVSAALKKAPMNVAPGSAHYQQYILDPGNSVSLEAFIRKTDLPLPKTQNELLALAQTAAARAQQHPFGNFGGALSWPVPLSLSKQQVLRNAATDLATQQLDSSPQSPALGVLEYLSRRQSLSGATQEDPVKVLEALVSSPDGRALGLAMQTKMNGIATDHSLNDYTLAAINLALDPESLAAPRRNWVAGFDLADKKHWGNPLSAVVEGLSQHLIDQQRASPQLAKTCAYLLLMRAAPQFLVKDIPQTVVYGSVAWANLCIAVAAIEAQSPGRVAHMTFAEVMITATRLGAAPASAQAAVMLDWAVAKNVLVTKDDTHYTQDDIDKAQAKFNDQQEKLQAVSSLLDTPVPDRSQMAEALLKKEFGENVSLDDPIFAKKPQGLPPKPGKPYSMRDIVMEGVVMDDRWGIKEGVQGVDFNTFVAFTKRPEFNIKNTFDDEYSIATAHRKTVKTLSIANALSNLPPEDQKILSHAKLSYYQEKSYKIGTLGNTLFHTSPKILVCAENSGTFSKYEFDTEKGAINKLGHTAVSTKPEKFHNEITQLEEFFPDVSKGKAVDGFWTFASFIPGFSNIQWADKDSFKRNPLDNAQPASTSKPYLTTHPRFVHIAESVVKALDLDNPTLKKAAAGTTSSEHRSEQTATLRNFFLDLIPFRSAIVNFIEGNYSEGITDVAFDIFGFITAGVGAAAKATKVLGQAGSTLSKALKVTKIMVPALLKELNPFDGAGDLILGAGKVAYEGGSAARNGLRTLKGTANRDALLAASKHYDAAATGSIKVGDTSIIGSAVKHNNQWYAFDADSLQPYGPPLVDFNPIDTLMPAAARSHTPTSHRARPYPSRPPHPHVGATKEPLPAGDYVEQTKGKLVPGHFIPGDGLEQTEAHFTQKMEDYHVAAKVPGTLPTQPIIPAVPKPISPQQLITETLKVSQGLVFGEHHSQMASFKLLMDSIPTFKTQGVKRVYFEGMIDLPGVGAVDDGIGNLGNLKKGRTNPTLQELIDEFRKNGIEVLPLDHYYLTRNKHDLVRSPTVSGVNSDIRLKRFNYYAAETILATSNNEKWIALVGNAHMNTSEGVTGLAELTGTLGIGVFDNTNVPNSIGFIDTRHIPDPTKTLKRGDLPGNLHIYIKP
;
A
#
# COMPACT_ATOMS: atom_id res chain seq x y z
N MET A 1 33.51 -28.69 -18.28
CA MET A 1 33.12 -30.12 -18.11
C MET A 1 34.30 -31.09 -18.16
N LEU A 2 35.24 -31.00 -19.11
CA LEU A 2 36.36 -31.95 -19.19
C LEU A 2 37.37 -31.87 -18.02
N GLN A 3 37.55 -30.69 -17.42
CA GLN A 3 38.50 -30.46 -16.31
C GLN A 3 38.00 -30.91 -14.92
N SER A 4 36.76 -31.41 -14.81
CA SER A 4 36.18 -31.84 -13.53
C SER A 4 36.12 -33.36 -13.36
N LEU A 5 36.82 -34.14 -14.20
CA LEU A 5 36.82 -35.61 -14.17
C LEU A 5 38.18 -36.18 -13.71
N PRO A 6 38.23 -37.33 -12.99
CA PRO A 6 39.48 -37.98 -12.60
C PRO A 6 40.37 -38.39 -13.79
N LEU A 7 41.69 -38.32 -13.64
CA LEU A 7 42.66 -38.54 -14.74
C LEU A 7 42.60 -39.95 -15.37
N ALA A 8 42.19 -40.96 -14.59
CA ALA A 8 41.97 -42.32 -15.09
C ALA A 8 40.77 -42.38 -16.07
N THR A 9 39.78 -41.50 -15.88
CA THR A 9 38.58 -41.39 -16.72
C THR A 9 38.83 -40.54 -17.97
N GLN A 10 39.76 -39.59 -17.94
CA GLN A 10 40.14 -38.83 -19.15
C GLN A 10 40.93 -39.68 -20.15
N ARG A 11 41.73 -40.64 -19.67
CA ARG A 11 42.63 -41.45 -20.52
C ARG A 11 41.94 -42.68 -21.16
N SER A 12 40.77 -43.08 -20.67
CA SER A 12 40.03 -44.23 -21.21
C SER A 12 38.93 -43.86 -22.22
N LEU A 13 38.71 -42.56 -22.48
CA LEU A 13 37.70 -42.08 -23.43
C LEU A 13 38.21 -42.19 -24.87
N LYS A 14 37.57 -43.05 -25.67
CA LYS A 14 37.72 -43.07 -27.13
C LYS A 14 37.17 -41.78 -27.73
N PRO A 15 37.70 -41.28 -28.87
CA PRO A 15 37.38 -39.95 -29.42
C PRO A 15 35.88 -39.62 -29.58
N ASP A 16 35.04 -40.64 -29.79
CA ASP A 16 33.62 -40.44 -30.16
C ASP A 16 32.61 -40.63 -29.02
N TRP A 17 33.09 -40.71 -27.77
CA TRP A 17 32.26 -40.90 -26.57
C TRP A 17 31.15 -39.83 -26.38
N LYS A 18 31.30 -38.68 -27.04
CA LYS A 18 30.34 -37.57 -27.09
C LYS A 18 28.99 -37.94 -27.76
N ASN A 19 28.99 -38.88 -28.70
CA ASN A 19 27.80 -39.22 -29.49
C ASN A 19 26.95 -40.35 -28.87
N ALA A 20 27.57 -41.16 -28.01
CA ALA A 20 26.93 -42.32 -27.38
C ALA A 20 26.31 -42.01 -26.01
N LEU A 21 26.69 -40.88 -25.38
CA LEU A 21 25.89 -40.23 -24.34
C LEU A 21 24.70 -39.54 -25.03
N SER A 22 23.79 -40.35 -25.56
CA SER A 22 22.56 -40.66 -24.86
C SER A 22 21.57 -39.50 -25.03
N GLN A 23 20.60 -39.60 -25.92
CA GLN A 23 19.62 -40.70 -25.96
C GLN A 23 18.95 -40.99 -24.59
N ASN A 24 19.22 -40.20 -23.53
CA ASN A 24 18.65 -40.40 -22.17
C ASN A 24 18.17 -39.11 -21.47
N LEU A 25 17.81 -38.05 -22.21
CA LEU A 25 17.15 -36.87 -21.62
C LEU A 25 15.85 -36.56 -22.35
N THR A 26 14.72 -36.73 -21.65
CA THR A 26 13.35 -36.48 -22.09
C THR A 26 12.98 -34.97 -22.00
N PRO A 27 12.52 -34.33 -23.09
CA PRO A 27 12.17 -32.90 -23.12
C PRO A 27 10.65 -32.60 -23.14
N LEU A 28 10.29 -31.37 -22.75
CA LEU A 28 8.96 -30.76 -22.74
C LEU A 28 8.35 -30.65 -24.16
N THR A 29 7.06 -30.99 -24.27
CA THR A 29 6.37 -31.41 -25.50
C THR A 29 5.87 -30.33 -26.47
N THR A 30 6.39 -29.09 -26.46
CA THR A 30 5.85 -28.03 -27.37
C THR A 30 6.85 -27.24 -28.22
N ASP A 31 8.17 -27.41 -28.05
CA ASP A 31 9.16 -26.59 -28.76
C ASP A 31 10.00 -27.32 -29.84
N VAL A 32 9.73 -28.60 -30.14
CA VAL A 32 10.61 -29.41 -31.01
C VAL A 32 10.50 -29.06 -32.52
N ILE A 33 9.44 -28.39 -32.97
CA ILE A 33 9.25 -28.12 -34.40
C ILE A 33 10.26 -27.08 -34.94
N ALA A 34 10.74 -26.14 -34.11
CA ALA A 34 11.59 -25.05 -34.57
C ALA A 34 13.08 -25.43 -34.74
N ALA A 35 13.57 -26.48 -34.06
CA ALA A 35 14.98 -26.86 -34.09
C ALA A 35 15.27 -28.16 -34.88
N GLY A 36 14.30 -29.09 -34.98
CA GLY A 36 14.52 -30.37 -35.66
C GLY A 36 14.42 -30.31 -37.19
N VAL A 37 13.58 -29.42 -37.73
CA VAL A 37 13.25 -29.36 -39.16
C VAL A 37 14.43 -28.91 -40.04
N PRO A 38 15.22 -27.88 -39.67
CA PRO A 38 16.39 -27.50 -40.48
C PRO A 38 17.48 -28.58 -40.50
N GLN A 39 17.66 -29.33 -39.42
CA GLN A 39 18.66 -30.40 -39.31
C GLN A 39 18.25 -31.66 -40.11
N LEU A 40 16.95 -31.94 -40.20
CA LEU A 40 16.42 -33.05 -40.99
C LEU A 40 16.51 -32.75 -42.50
N LEU A 41 16.23 -31.51 -42.90
CA LEU A 41 16.39 -31.03 -44.29
C LEU A 41 17.86 -31.01 -44.73
N GLU A 42 18.78 -30.59 -43.85
CA GLU A 42 20.22 -30.62 -44.12
C GLU A 42 20.74 -32.06 -44.27
N ARG A 43 20.23 -33.00 -43.47
CA ARG A 43 20.58 -34.43 -43.55
C ARG A 43 20.03 -35.09 -44.81
N GLN A 44 18.79 -34.79 -45.22
CA GLN A 44 18.23 -35.28 -46.48
C GLN A 44 18.95 -34.69 -47.70
N ARG A 45 19.32 -33.41 -47.66
CA ARG A 45 20.14 -32.77 -48.69
C ARG A 45 21.51 -33.44 -48.83
N GLN A 46 22.14 -33.81 -47.71
CA GLN A 46 23.40 -34.55 -47.73
C GLN A 46 23.23 -35.98 -48.27
N GLN A 47 22.15 -36.69 -47.95
CA GLN A 47 21.89 -38.03 -48.50
C GLN A 47 21.69 -37.98 -50.03
N VAL A 48 20.85 -37.07 -50.52
CA VAL A 48 20.65 -36.88 -51.97
C VAL A 48 21.95 -36.48 -52.66
N SER A 49 22.76 -35.60 -52.06
CA SER A 49 24.07 -35.22 -52.59
C SER A 49 25.07 -36.38 -52.60
N THR A 50 25.03 -37.27 -51.61
CA THR A 50 25.95 -38.42 -51.49
C THR A 50 25.60 -39.50 -52.51
N GLU A 51 24.30 -39.77 -52.73
CA GLU A 51 23.83 -40.73 -53.74
C GLU A 51 24.05 -40.22 -55.17
N LEU A 52 23.86 -38.92 -55.42
CA LEU A 52 24.24 -38.29 -56.69
C LEU A 52 25.74 -38.37 -56.95
N GLN A 53 26.57 -38.28 -55.91
CA GLN A 53 28.03 -38.34 -56.03
C GLN A 53 28.54 -39.78 -56.22
N ALA A 54 27.88 -40.78 -55.63
CA ALA A 54 28.16 -42.20 -55.84
C ALA A 54 27.87 -42.67 -57.29
N LEU A 55 26.94 -42.00 -58.00
CA LEU A 55 26.66 -42.24 -59.42
C LEU A 55 27.78 -41.75 -60.37
N TYR A 56 28.74 -40.97 -59.88
CA TYR A 56 29.90 -40.49 -60.66
C TYR A 56 31.22 -41.20 -60.30
N GLU A 57 31.21 -42.24 -59.45
CA GLU A 57 32.39 -43.08 -59.21
C GLU A 57 32.59 -44.15 -60.32
N PRO A 58 33.84 -44.43 -60.76
CA PRO A 58 34.10 -45.05 -62.07
C PRO A 58 33.79 -46.55 -62.21
N GLU A 59 33.27 -47.22 -61.18
CA GLU A 59 33.15 -48.69 -61.15
C GLU A 59 31.72 -49.25 -61.21
N SER A 60 30.68 -48.43 -61.41
CA SER A 60 29.32 -48.93 -61.65
C SER A 60 28.94 -48.90 -63.14
N ASN A 61 29.15 -50.02 -63.83
CA ASN A 61 28.68 -50.23 -65.20
C ASN A 61 27.16 -50.44 -65.23
N ALA A 62 26.39 -49.35 -65.22
CA ALA A 62 25.01 -49.33 -65.68
C ALA A 62 24.65 -47.92 -66.18
N ILE A 63 24.59 -47.78 -67.50
CA ILE A 63 24.18 -46.55 -68.18
C ILE A 63 22.67 -46.36 -67.98
N SER A 64 22.29 -45.30 -67.26
CA SER A 64 20.98 -44.65 -67.39
C SER A 64 21.23 -43.24 -67.89
N ASP A 65 20.75 -42.91 -69.10
CA ASP A 65 20.98 -41.63 -69.79
C ASP A 65 20.32 -40.40 -69.10
N ASP A 66 19.71 -40.59 -67.92
CA ASP A 66 19.26 -39.49 -67.05
C ASP A 66 19.39 -39.90 -65.57
N PRO A 67 20.32 -39.29 -64.80
CA PRO A 67 20.49 -39.60 -63.37
C PRO A 67 19.26 -39.23 -62.54
N TRP A 68 18.37 -38.35 -63.02
CA TRP A 68 17.14 -37.96 -62.31
C TRP A 68 16.03 -39.03 -62.37
N ARG A 69 16.24 -40.09 -63.15
CA ARG A 69 15.29 -41.21 -63.29
C ARG A 69 15.73 -42.47 -62.57
N ALA A 70 16.84 -42.42 -61.82
CA ALA A 70 17.24 -43.54 -60.98
C ALA A 70 16.11 -43.82 -59.96
N PRO A 71 15.63 -45.08 -59.83
CA PRO A 71 14.48 -45.41 -58.99
C PRO A 71 14.62 -44.93 -57.54
N GLN A 72 15.83 -44.98 -56.99
CA GLN A 72 16.16 -44.52 -55.63
C GLN A 72 16.06 -43.00 -55.47
N ILE A 73 16.40 -42.24 -56.52
CA ILE A 73 16.28 -40.77 -56.56
C ILE A 73 14.81 -40.36 -56.72
N LEU A 74 14.04 -41.09 -57.53
CA LEU A 74 12.59 -40.86 -57.69
C LEU A 74 11.82 -41.17 -56.40
N GLU A 75 12.13 -42.26 -55.71
CA GLU A 75 11.49 -42.63 -54.43
C GLU A 75 11.82 -41.60 -53.33
N SER A 76 13.05 -41.08 -53.31
CA SER A 76 13.48 -40.01 -52.39
C SER A 76 12.82 -38.65 -52.71
N LEU A 77 12.61 -38.34 -53.98
CA LEU A 77 11.90 -37.13 -54.44
C LEU A 77 10.40 -37.21 -54.18
N GLU A 78 9.80 -38.39 -54.33
CA GLU A 78 8.37 -38.63 -54.09
C GLU A 78 8.06 -38.51 -52.58
N GLN A 79 8.90 -39.10 -51.71
CA GLN A 79 8.84 -38.89 -50.25
C GLN A 79 9.05 -37.43 -49.83
N ALA A 80 9.90 -36.68 -50.53
CA ALA A 80 10.08 -35.25 -50.29
C ALA A 80 8.87 -34.42 -50.77
N SER A 81 8.20 -34.84 -51.84
CA SER A 81 7.01 -34.17 -52.39
C SER A 81 5.76 -34.41 -51.53
N ASP A 82 5.62 -35.60 -50.92
CA ASP A 82 4.55 -35.94 -49.97
C ASP A 82 4.66 -35.16 -48.64
N LEU A 83 5.85 -34.66 -48.30
CA LEU A 83 6.07 -33.76 -47.17
C LEU A 83 5.83 -32.28 -47.51
N GLY A 84 5.76 -31.93 -48.80
CA GLY A 84 5.57 -30.56 -49.30
C GLY A 84 4.36 -29.81 -48.70
N PRO A 85 3.17 -30.43 -48.56
CA PRO A 85 2.01 -29.80 -47.92
C PRO A 85 2.15 -29.59 -46.41
N HIS A 86 3.06 -30.32 -45.76
CA HIS A 86 3.32 -30.22 -44.31
C HIS A 86 4.37 -29.16 -43.94
N PHE A 87 5.12 -28.63 -44.92
CA PHE A 87 6.21 -27.67 -44.72
C PHE A 87 6.05 -26.33 -45.46
N ASP A 88 4.83 -25.98 -45.87
CA ASP A 88 4.54 -24.56 -46.07
C ASP A 88 4.48 -23.88 -44.69
N GLY A 89 5.60 -23.24 -44.32
CA GLY A 89 5.74 -22.51 -43.06
C GLY A 89 4.68 -21.44 -42.86
N ALA A 90 4.04 -20.94 -43.93
CA ALA A 90 2.91 -20.02 -43.83
C ALA A 90 1.63 -20.74 -43.36
N ASN A 91 1.36 -21.96 -43.82
CA ASN A 91 0.20 -22.74 -43.41
C ASN A 91 0.37 -23.38 -42.03
N ALA A 92 1.58 -23.79 -41.64
CA ALA A 92 1.84 -24.28 -40.28
C ALA A 92 1.80 -23.16 -39.23
N LEU A 93 2.36 -21.97 -39.54
CA LEU A 93 2.16 -20.78 -38.70
C LEU A 93 0.70 -20.33 -38.72
N SER A 94 0.02 -20.32 -39.87
CA SER A 94 -1.39 -19.91 -39.96
C SER A 94 -2.29 -20.88 -39.22
N ALA A 95 -2.12 -22.20 -39.36
CA ALA A 95 -2.87 -23.21 -38.62
C ALA A 95 -2.54 -23.19 -37.12
N ARG A 96 -1.27 -22.92 -36.73
CA ARG A 96 -0.89 -22.69 -35.33
C ARG A 96 -1.52 -21.41 -34.78
N THR A 97 -1.54 -20.34 -35.58
CA THR A 97 -2.10 -19.03 -35.22
C THR A 97 -3.63 -19.11 -35.15
N GLU A 98 -4.28 -19.81 -36.09
CA GLU A 98 -5.70 -20.16 -36.07
C GLU A 98 -6.03 -21.04 -34.87
N ARG A 99 -5.24 -22.07 -34.54
CA ARG A 99 -5.46 -22.90 -33.33
C ARG A 99 -5.19 -22.15 -32.02
N LEU A 100 -4.37 -21.11 -32.05
CA LEU A 100 -4.12 -20.20 -30.93
C LEU A 100 -5.23 -19.14 -30.80
N LEU A 101 -5.79 -18.67 -31.93
CA LEU A 101 -6.95 -17.79 -32.03
C LEU A 101 -8.25 -18.51 -31.64
N ASP A 102 -8.41 -19.77 -32.06
CA ASP A 102 -9.56 -20.63 -31.76
C ASP A 102 -9.58 -20.99 -30.26
N ARG A 103 -8.41 -21.29 -29.68
CA ARG A 103 -8.25 -21.39 -28.22
C ARG A 103 -8.57 -20.10 -27.47
N LEU A 104 -8.49 -18.93 -28.10
CA LEU A 104 -8.84 -17.66 -27.45
C LEU A 104 -10.34 -17.36 -27.54
N SER A 105 -11.06 -17.89 -28.54
CA SER A 105 -12.48 -17.61 -28.77
C SER A 105 -13.44 -18.51 -27.97
N THR A 106 -12.96 -19.61 -27.36
CA THR A 106 -13.83 -20.59 -26.66
C THR A 106 -13.27 -21.04 -25.31
N LEU A 107 -12.71 -20.12 -24.51
CA LEU A 107 -12.18 -20.48 -23.18
C LEU A 107 -13.32 -20.79 -22.21
N ASP A 108 -13.29 -21.97 -21.58
CA ASP A 108 -14.17 -22.27 -20.45
C ASP A 108 -13.67 -21.59 -19.16
N ALA A 109 -14.51 -21.52 -18.12
CA ALA A 109 -14.19 -20.83 -16.86
C ALA A 109 -12.91 -21.33 -16.16
N GLY A 110 -12.50 -22.60 -16.36
CA GLY A 110 -11.25 -23.10 -15.80
C GLY A 110 -10.03 -22.71 -16.65
N GLN A 111 -10.16 -22.68 -17.97
CA GLN A 111 -9.12 -22.16 -18.85
C GLN A 111 -8.90 -20.65 -18.68
N VAL A 112 -9.97 -19.90 -18.39
CA VAL A 112 -9.88 -18.48 -17.96
C VAL A 112 -9.04 -18.34 -16.69
N LEU A 113 -9.32 -19.15 -15.65
CA LEU A 113 -8.54 -19.12 -14.41
C LEU A 113 -7.06 -19.40 -14.67
N ILE A 114 -6.74 -20.46 -15.44
CA ILE A 114 -5.36 -20.80 -15.79
C ILE A 114 -4.67 -19.61 -16.45
N ARG A 115 -5.33 -18.96 -17.42
CA ARG A 115 -4.79 -17.78 -18.10
C ARG A 115 -4.56 -16.61 -17.14
N GLN A 116 -5.47 -16.38 -16.19
CA GLN A 116 -5.32 -15.33 -15.18
C GLN A 116 -4.18 -15.62 -14.19
N LEU A 117 -4.00 -16.88 -13.78
CA LEU A 117 -2.87 -17.33 -12.96
C LEU A 117 -1.53 -17.17 -13.70
N GLU A 118 -1.50 -17.42 -15.01
CA GLU A 118 -0.32 -17.19 -15.85
C GLU A 118 -0.04 -15.70 -16.06
N ASN A 119 -1.07 -14.86 -16.23
CA ASN A 119 -0.91 -13.39 -16.21
C ASN A 119 -0.33 -12.90 -14.87
N ARG A 120 -0.74 -13.50 -13.74
CA ARG A 120 -0.21 -13.19 -12.40
C ARG A 120 1.30 -13.49 -12.31
N LYS A 121 1.78 -14.57 -12.92
CA LYS A 121 3.23 -14.88 -13.01
C LYS A 121 4.00 -13.78 -13.74
N ASN A 122 3.43 -13.19 -14.80
CA ASN A 122 4.04 -12.04 -15.48
C ASN A 122 4.19 -10.85 -14.53
N TRP A 123 3.14 -10.52 -13.76
CA TRP A 123 3.21 -9.44 -12.77
C TRP A 123 4.26 -9.70 -11.69
N GLN A 124 4.38 -10.96 -11.23
CA GLN A 124 5.40 -11.36 -10.25
C GLN A 124 6.81 -11.14 -10.80
N TYR A 125 7.06 -11.61 -12.03
CA TYR A 125 8.35 -11.45 -12.69
C TYR A 125 8.68 -9.97 -12.95
N LEU A 126 7.70 -9.19 -13.43
CA LEU A 126 7.84 -7.75 -13.64
C LEU A 126 8.23 -7.04 -12.34
N ALA A 127 7.56 -7.33 -11.23
CA ALA A 127 7.85 -6.72 -9.93
C ALA A 127 9.27 -7.03 -9.44
N GLN A 128 9.69 -8.29 -9.55
CA GLN A 128 11.04 -8.73 -9.16
C GLN A 128 12.11 -8.02 -10.00
N GLN A 129 11.95 -8.01 -11.32
CA GLN A 129 12.93 -7.43 -12.23
C GLN A 129 12.99 -5.89 -12.11
N LEU A 130 11.86 -5.22 -11.88
CA LEU A 130 11.87 -3.78 -11.60
C LEU A 130 12.57 -3.47 -10.26
N ASN A 131 12.33 -4.24 -9.20
CA ASN A 131 13.05 -4.04 -7.95
C ASN A 131 14.57 -4.24 -8.12
N GLN A 132 14.99 -5.28 -8.85
CA GLN A 132 16.40 -5.51 -9.17
C GLN A 132 17.01 -4.38 -10.00
N ALA A 133 16.29 -3.91 -11.03
CA ALA A 133 16.72 -2.76 -11.84
C ALA A 133 16.88 -1.50 -10.98
N SER A 134 15.95 -1.25 -10.05
CA SER A 134 16.04 -0.14 -9.11
C SER A 134 17.28 -0.20 -8.22
N GLN A 135 17.60 -1.39 -7.68
CA GLN A 135 18.74 -1.60 -6.78
C GLN A 135 20.08 -1.34 -7.47
N SER A 136 20.15 -1.52 -8.79
CA SER A 136 21.34 -1.25 -9.59
C SER A 136 21.57 0.23 -9.90
N LEU A 137 20.63 1.11 -9.57
CA LEU A 137 20.66 2.54 -9.89
C LEU A 137 20.96 3.40 -8.65
N ALA A 138 21.64 4.53 -8.85
CA ALA A 138 21.83 5.55 -7.81
C ALA A 138 20.51 6.30 -7.51
N GLU A 139 20.36 6.87 -6.30
CA GLU A 139 19.16 7.63 -5.90
C GLU A 139 18.81 8.80 -6.83
N ASN A 140 19.83 9.41 -7.44
CA ASN A 140 19.71 10.51 -8.40
C ASN A 140 19.97 10.05 -9.85
N ALA A 141 19.75 8.78 -10.17
CA ALA A 141 19.94 8.23 -11.51
C ALA A 141 19.18 9.06 -12.57
N SER A 142 19.84 9.34 -13.69
CA SER A 142 19.23 10.10 -14.78
C SER A 142 18.18 9.24 -15.50
N THR A 143 17.26 9.89 -16.22
CA THR A 143 16.28 9.19 -17.07
C THR A 143 16.95 8.28 -18.11
N ARG A 144 18.17 8.62 -18.55
CA ARG A 144 18.96 7.78 -19.45
C ARG A 144 19.41 6.49 -18.77
N ASP A 145 19.84 6.55 -17.52
CA ASP A 145 20.30 5.39 -16.75
C ASP A 145 19.12 4.44 -16.45
N VAL A 146 17.96 5.02 -16.09
CA VAL A 146 16.71 4.26 -15.88
C VAL A 146 16.29 3.55 -17.16
N SER A 147 16.27 4.25 -18.31
CA SER A 147 15.96 3.63 -19.60
C SER A 147 16.96 2.54 -19.99
N ALA A 148 18.26 2.75 -19.77
CA ALA A 148 19.28 1.76 -20.05
C ALA A 148 19.10 0.49 -19.19
N ALA A 149 18.76 0.64 -17.90
CA ALA A 149 18.47 -0.47 -17.02
C ALA A 149 17.24 -1.29 -17.49
N LEU A 150 16.15 -0.62 -17.87
CA LEU A 150 14.94 -1.29 -18.37
C LEU A 150 15.13 -2.01 -19.71
N LYS A 151 16.00 -1.49 -20.58
CA LYS A 151 16.35 -2.15 -21.86
C LYS A 151 17.21 -3.39 -21.66
N LYS A 152 18.10 -3.36 -20.66
CA LYS A 152 19.02 -4.45 -20.35
C LYS A 152 18.35 -5.58 -19.55
N ALA A 153 17.37 -5.24 -18.71
CA ALA A 153 16.68 -6.21 -17.87
C ALA A 153 15.72 -7.10 -18.70
N PRO A 154 15.82 -8.43 -18.60
CA PRO A 154 14.95 -9.34 -19.32
C PRO A 154 13.54 -9.37 -18.71
N MET A 155 12.55 -9.73 -19.53
CA MET A 155 11.17 -10.05 -19.20
C MET A 155 10.87 -11.48 -19.64
N ASN A 156 10.47 -12.34 -18.71
CA ASN A 156 10.00 -13.69 -19.01
C ASN A 156 8.47 -13.69 -19.01
N VAL A 157 7.86 -13.87 -20.19
CA VAL A 157 6.41 -13.88 -20.35
C VAL A 157 5.91 -15.33 -20.27
N ALA A 158 5.04 -15.60 -19.31
CA ALA A 158 4.51 -16.91 -18.98
C ALA A 158 3.73 -17.52 -20.17
N PRO A 159 4.00 -18.78 -20.58
CA PRO A 159 3.46 -19.38 -21.79
C PRO A 159 1.92 -19.44 -21.89
N GLY A 160 1.22 -19.56 -20.76
CA GLY A 160 -0.25 -19.58 -20.74
C GLY A 160 -0.89 -18.21 -20.59
N SER A 161 -0.11 -17.12 -20.57
CA SER A 161 -0.62 -15.77 -20.38
C SER A 161 -1.21 -15.18 -21.66
N ALA A 162 -2.12 -14.20 -21.50
CA ALA A 162 -2.69 -13.45 -22.61
C ALA A 162 -1.64 -12.75 -23.49
N HIS A 163 -0.50 -12.42 -22.91
CA HIS A 163 0.55 -11.64 -23.56
C HIS A 163 1.54 -12.51 -24.34
N TYR A 164 1.63 -13.81 -24.03
CA TYR A 164 2.62 -14.72 -24.63
C TYR A 164 2.49 -14.83 -26.15
N GLN A 165 1.25 -14.92 -26.67
CA GLN A 165 1.01 -15.07 -28.10
C GLN A 165 1.56 -13.91 -28.94
N GLN A 166 1.63 -12.70 -28.36
CA GLN A 166 2.13 -11.51 -29.06
C GLN A 166 3.66 -11.48 -29.17
N TYR A 167 4.38 -12.22 -28.31
CA TYR A 167 5.84 -12.31 -28.32
C TYR A 167 6.36 -13.52 -29.10
N ILE A 168 5.55 -14.58 -29.21
CA ILE A 168 5.82 -15.76 -30.04
C ILE A 168 5.91 -15.42 -31.54
N LEU A 169 5.24 -14.36 -31.99
CA LEU A 169 5.19 -13.97 -33.40
C LEU A 169 6.53 -13.39 -33.91
N ASP A 170 7.52 -13.17 -33.03
CA ASP A 170 8.90 -12.75 -33.33
C ASP A 170 9.93 -13.68 -32.64
N PRO A 171 10.25 -14.86 -33.22
CA PRO A 171 11.14 -15.84 -32.58
C PRO A 171 12.58 -15.33 -32.47
N GLY A 172 13.14 -15.29 -31.25
CA GLY A 172 14.58 -15.07 -31.01
C GLY A 172 14.97 -13.92 -30.06
N ASN A 173 14.02 -13.09 -29.63
CA ASN A 173 14.30 -11.99 -28.68
C ASN A 173 13.72 -12.32 -27.29
N SER A 174 14.56 -12.39 -26.26
CA SER A 174 14.06 -12.20 -24.89
C SER A 174 13.54 -10.77 -24.78
N VAL A 175 12.27 -10.62 -24.37
CA VAL A 175 11.59 -9.32 -24.27
C VAL A 175 12.27 -8.50 -23.17
N SER A 176 12.50 -7.19 -23.36
CA SER A 176 13.02 -6.33 -22.27
C SER A 176 11.88 -5.80 -21.39
N LEU A 177 12.19 -5.37 -20.15
CA LEU A 177 11.18 -4.75 -19.28
C LEU A 177 10.53 -3.54 -19.93
N GLU A 178 11.30 -2.69 -20.63
CA GLU A 178 10.76 -1.53 -21.35
C GLU A 178 9.73 -1.95 -22.40
N ALA A 179 10.02 -2.99 -23.19
CA ALA A 179 9.11 -3.47 -24.22
C ALA A 179 7.79 -3.98 -23.60
N PHE A 180 7.88 -4.73 -22.50
CA PHE A 180 6.72 -5.24 -21.80
C PHE A 180 5.85 -4.13 -21.19
N ILE A 181 6.47 -3.12 -20.56
CA ILE A 181 5.78 -1.96 -19.97
C ILE A 181 5.01 -1.19 -21.05
N ARG A 182 5.67 -0.88 -22.18
CA ARG A 182 5.02 -0.18 -23.31
C ARG A 182 3.84 -0.95 -23.86
N LYS A 183 3.93 -2.28 -23.92
CA LYS A 183 2.89 -3.14 -24.50
C LYS A 183 1.70 -3.37 -23.58
N THR A 184 1.85 -3.12 -22.28
CA THR A 184 0.80 -3.29 -21.26
C THR A 184 0.16 -1.95 -20.87
N ASP A 185 0.39 -0.89 -21.65
CA ASP A 185 -0.08 0.48 -21.43
C ASP A 185 0.29 1.03 -20.04
N LEU A 186 1.38 0.52 -19.45
CA LEU A 186 1.93 1.02 -18.20
C LEU A 186 2.80 2.26 -18.45
N PRO A 187 2.79 3.26 -17.55
CA PRO A 187 3.66 4.41 -17.67
C PRO A 187 5.12 3.99 -17.52
N LEU A 188 5.96 4.47 -18.44
CA LEU A 188 7.40 4.24 -18.40
C LEU A 188 8.05 5.08 -17.29
N PRO A 189 8.74 4.46 -16.33
CA PRO A 189 9.36 5.20 -15.25
C PRO A 189 10.60 5.94 -15.74
N LYS A 190 10.73 7.20 -15.35
CA LYS A 190 11.82 8.11 -15.71
C LYS A 190 12.80 8.34 -14.56
N THR A 191 12.41 7.95 -13.34
CA THR A 191 13.19 8.10 -12.12
C THR A 191 13.23 6.78 -11.35
N GLN A 192 14.21 6.60 -10.46
CA GLN A 192 14.27 5.42 -9.59
C GLN A 192 12.99 5.29 -8.72
N ASN A 193 12.45 6.41 -8.23
CA ASN A 193 11.21 6.42 -7.44
C ASN A 193 9.99 5.95 -8.24
N GLU A 194 9.83 6.39 -9.49
CA GLU A 194 8.75 5.92 -10.36
C GLU A 194 8.90 4.43 -10.69
N LEU A 195 10.14 3.95 -10.82
CA LEU A 195 10.44 2.55 -11.08
C LEU A 195 10.10 1.68 -9.86
N LEU A 196 10.43 2.13 -8.65
CA LEU A 196 10.01 1.50 -7.39
C LEU A 196 8.48 1.51 -7.21
N ALA A 197 7.82 2.62 -7.56
CA ALA A 197 6.37 2.71 -7.50
C ALA A 197 5.71 1.69 -8.46
N LEU A 198 6.22 1.58 -9.69
CA LEU A 198 5.74 0.60 -10.66
C LEU A 198 6.02 -0.84 -10.20
N ALA A 199 7.19 -1.11 -9.61
CA ALA A 199 7.51 -2.41 -9.02
C ALA A 199 6.51 -2.79 -7.93
N GLN A 200 6.12 -1.83 -7.08
CA GLN A 200 5.13 -2.03 -6.03
C GLN A 200 3.72 -2.25 -6.59
N THR A 201 3.31 -1.52 -7.62
CA THR A 201 2.05 -1.76 -8.32
C THR A 201 2.01 -3.14 -8.96
N ALA A 202 3.12 -3.56 -9.60
CA ALA A 202 3.24 -4.89 -10.18
C ALA A 202 3.18 -5.97 -9.08
N ALA A 203 3.87 -5.78 -7.96
CA ALA A 203 3.82 -6.67 -6.80
C ALA A 203 2.40 -6.77 -6.21
N ALA A 204 1.68 -5.65 -6.14
CA ALA A 204 0.29 -5.62 -5.67
C ALA A 204 -0.62 -6.47 -6.56
N ARG A 205 -0.55 -6.27 -7.89
CA ARG A 205 -1.31 -7.07 -8.87
C ARG A 205 -0.93 -8.55 -8.83
N ALA A 206 0.35 -8.82 -8.64
CA ALA A 206 0.90 -10.16 -8.48
C ALA A 206 0.46 -10.87 -7.19
N GLN A 207 0.13 -10.12 -6.13
CA GLN A 207 -0.33 -10.68 -4.87
C GLN A 207 -1.83 -10.96 -4.87
N GLN A 208 -2.62 -10.31 -5.72
CA GLN A 208 -4.06 -10.55 -5.83
C GLN A 208 -4.36 -11.87 -6.56
N HIS A 209 -5.11 -12.76 -5.92
CA HIS A 209 -5.58 -13.99 -6.55
C HIS A 209 -6.74 -13.67 -7.53
N PRO A 210 -6.91 -14.38 -8.66
CA PRO A 210 -8.03 -14.14 -9.57
C PRO A 210 -9.42 -14.32 -8.94
N PHE A 211 -9.54 -15.17 -7.92
CA PHE A 211 -10.75 -15.31 -7.10
C PHE A 211 -10.88 -14.27 -5.97
N GLY A 212 -9.99 -13.27 -5.93
CA GLY A 212 -9.95 -12.27 -4.87
C GLY A 212 -9.77 -12.91 -3.49
N ASN A 213 -10.71 -12.64 -2.59
CA ASN A 213 -10.77 -13.20 -1.24
C ASN A 213 -11.53 -14.54 -1.15
N PHE A 214 -11.78 -15.21 -2.28
CA PHE A 214 -12.52 -16.48 -2.37
C PHE A 214 -13.96 -16.43 -1.83
N GLY A 215 -14.53 -15.23 -1.61
CA GLY A 215 -15.93 -15.08 -1.22
C GLY A 215 -16.91 -15.19 -2.40
N GLY A 216 -16.41 -15.10 -3.63
CA GLY A 216 -17.22 -15.11 -4.86
C GLY A 216 -18.32 -14.04 -4.82
N ALA A 217 -19.56 -14.44 -5.12
CA ALA A 217 -20.71 -13.54 -5.13
C ALA A 217 -21.03 -12.84 -3.78
N LEU A 218 -20.45 -13.33 -2.68
CA LEU A 218 -20.59 -12.70 -1.35
C LEU A 218 -19.60 -11.55 -1.14
N SER A 219 -18.62 -11.41 -2.03
CA SER A 219 -17.59 -10.36 -2.00
C SER A 219 -17.67 -9.41 -3.19
N TRP A 220 -18.76 -9.46 -3.94
CA TRP A 220 -19.10 -8.40 -4.88
C TRP A 220 -19.27 -7.05 -4.15
N PRO A 221 -19.00 -5.92 -4.82
CA PRO A 221 -19.16 -4.59 -4.22
C PRO A 221 -20.55 -4.37 -3.61
N VAL A 222 -21.58 -4.92 -4.26
CA VAL A 222 -22.92 -5.11 -3.71
C VAL A 222 -23.16 -6.61 -3.54
N PRO A 223 -23.05 -7.14 -2.30
CA PRO A 223 -23.25 -8.56 -2.07
C PRO A 223 -24.72 -8.95 -2.28
N LEU A 224 -24.97 -10.25 -2.45
CA LEU A 224 -26.32 -10.80 -2.49
C LEU A 224 -27.09 -10.43 -1.20
N SER A 225 -28.37 -10.08 -1.30
CA SER A 225 -29.22 -9.88 -0.12
C SER A 225 -29.34 -11.18 0.69
N LEU A 226 -29.58 -11.10 2.01
CA LEU A 226 -29.75 -12.28 2.87
C LEU A 226 -30.78 -13.28 2.31
N SER A 227 -31.90 -12.78 1.78
CA SER A 227 -32.90 -13.61 1.10
C SER A 227 -32.35 -14.36 -0.12
N LYS A 228 -31.56 -13.68 -0.96
CA LYS A 228 -30.90 -14.26 -2.14
C LYS A 228 -29.80 -15.24 -1.74
N GLN A 229 -29.05 -14.96 -0.67
CA GLN A 229 -28.08 -15.89 -0.12
C GLN A 229 -28.76 -17.17 0.39
N GLN A 230 -29.89 -17.07 1.10
CA GLN A 230 -30.65 -18.24 1.53
C GLN A 230 -31.13 -19.10 0.35
N VAL A 231 -31.63 -18.48 -0.72
CA VAL A 231 -32.04 -19.19 -1.95
C VAL A 231 -30.85 -19.91 -2.59
N LEU A 232 -29.72 -19.22 -2.72
CA LEU A 232 -28.49 -19.78 -3.28
C LEU A 232 -28.00 -20.99 -2.45
N ARG A 233 -27.96 -20.84 -1.12
CA ARG A 233 -27.56 -21.90 -0.19
C ARG A 233 -28.46 -23.13 -0.33
N ASN A 234 -29.77 -22.94 -0.25
CA ASN A 234 -30.72 -24.06 -0.31
C ASN A 234 -30.57 -24.81 -1.64
N ALA A 235 -30.49 -24.08 -2.76
CA ALA A 235 -30.31 -24.69 -4.07
C ALA A 235 -28.99 -25.48 -4.19
N ALA A 236 -27.89 -24.97 -3.62
CA ALA A 236 -26.60 -25.67 -3.62
C ALA A 236 -26.64 -26.94 -2.77
N THR A 237 -27.25 -26.89 -1.59
CA THR A 237 -27.41 -28.05 -0.69
C THR A 237 -28.33 -29.10 -1.32
N ASP A 238 -29.43 -28.70 -1.96
CA ASP A 238 -30.35 -29.61 -2.66
C ASP A 238 -29.63 -30.34 -3.80
N LEU A 239 -28.82 -29.62 -4.59
CA LEU A 239 -28.03 -30.23 -5.68
C LEU A 239 -27.00 -31.24 -5.14
N ALA A 240 -26.27 -30.87 -4.09
CA ALA A 240 -25.27 -31.74 -3.48
C ALA A 240 -25.90 -33.00 -2.84
N THR A 241 -27.15 -32.89 -2.36
CA THR A 241 -27.86 -34.01 -1.73
C THR A 241 -28.59 -34.91 -2.72
N GLN A 242 -29.13 -34.37 -3.82
CA GLN A 242 -29.82 -35.17 -4.85
C GLN A 242 -28.88 -36.08 -5.66
N GLN A 243 -27.59 -35.75 -5.75
CA GLN A 243 -26.59 -36.56 -6.45
C GLN A 243 -25.87 -37.58 -5.55
N LEU A 244 -26.34 -37.80 -4.32
CA LEU A 244 -25.90 -38.91 -3.48
C LEU A 244 -26.53 -40.21 -3.98
N ASP A 245 -25.79 -40.99 -4.77
CA ASP A 245 -26.13 -42.40 -4.97
C ASP A 245 -26.16 -43.11 -3.60
N SER A 246 -27.11 -44.01 -3.44
CA SER A 246 -27.54 -44.71 -2.23
C SER A 246 -26.45 -45.53 -1.51
N SER A 247 -25.44 -44.86 -0.95
CA SER A 247 -24.50 -45.43 0.02
C SER A 247 -24.78 -44.86 1.43
N PRO A 248 -25.22 -45.68 2.42
CA PRO A 248 -25.76 -45.18 3.69
C PRO A 248 -24.75 -44.62 4.72
N GLN A 249 -23.49 -44.37 4.36
CA GLN A 249 -22.43 -44.17 5.37
C GLN A 249 -21.76 -42.79 5.45
N SER A 250 -22.23 -41.75 4.75
CA SER A 250 -21.80 -40.37 5.09
C SER A 250 -22.86 -39.30 4.80
N PRO A 251 -23.95 -39.26 5.59
CA PRO A 251 -24.96 -38.22 5.48
C PRO A 251 -24.57 -37.02 6.37
N ALA A 252 -23.69 -36.12 5.92
CA ALA A 252 -23.48 -34.81 6.58
C ALA A 252 -22.54 -33.83 5.85
N LEU A 253 -21.67 -34.29 4.95
CA LEU A 253 -20.57 -33.45 4.46
C LEU A 253 -21.03 -32.51 3.32
N GLY A 254 -20.80 -31.20 3.50
CA GLY A 254 -21.37 -30.12 2.69
C GLY A 254 -20.87 -30.01 1.25
N VAL A 255 -21.21 -28.90 0.59
CA VAL A 255 -20.99 -28.67 -0.86
C VAL A 255 -19.54 -28.88 -1.30
N LEU A 256 -18.53 -28.52 -0.49
CA LEU A 256 -17.12 -28.71 -0.84
C LEU A 256 -16.71 -30.19 -0.88
N GLU A 257 -17.26 -31.02 0.00
CA GLU A 257 -17.00 -32.46 -0.01
C GLU A 257 -17.66 -33.13 -1.22
N TYR A 258 -18.84 -32.66 -1.62
CA TYR A 258 -19.44 -33.09 -2.89
C TYR A 258 -18.49 -32.86 -4.07
N LEU A 259 -17.82 -31.69 -4.13
CA LEU A 259 -16.87 -31.37 -5.18
C LEU A 259 -15.57 -32.20 -5.13
N SER A 260 -15.15 -32.67 -3.96
CA SER A 260 -13.89 -33.42 -3.81
C SER A 260 -14.00 -34.90 -4.20
N ARG A 261 -15.22 -35.49 -4.15
CA ARG A 261 -15.44 -36.93 -4.34
C ARG A 261 -14.93 -37.52 -5.65
N ARG A 262 -15.02 -36.76 -6.73
CA ARG A 262 -14.64 -37.22 -8.08
C ARG A 262 -13.27 -36.70 -8.53
N GLN A 263 -12.52 -36.06 -7.63
CA GLN A 263 -11.25 -35.43 -7.94
C GLN A 263 -10.09 -36.10 -7.20
N SER A 264 -9.10 -36.60 -7.95
CA SER A 264 -7.84 -37.08 -7.38
C SER A 264 -6.89 -35.90 -7.14
N LEU A 265 -6.87 -35.39 -5.92
CA LEU A 265 -5.90 -34.37 -5.49
C LEU A 265 -4.55 -35.03 -5.18
N SER A 266 -3.46 -34.59 -5.82
CA SER A 266 -2.11 -35.08 -5.51
C SER A 266 -1.67 -34.66 -4.09
N GLY A 267 -0.76 -35.41 -3.45
CA GLY A 267 -0.33 -35.14 -2.07
C GLY A 267 0.18 -33.70 -1.87
N ALA A 268 0.99 -33.18 -2.79
CA ALA A 268 1.47 -31.79 -2.76
C ALA A 268 0.36 -30.74 -2.95
N THR A 269 -0.73 -31.08 -3.63
CA THR A 269 -1.90 -30.20 -3.79
C THR A 269 -2.73 -30.13 -2.51
N GLN A 270 -2.80 -31.23 -1.74
CA GLN A 270 -3.60 -31.31 -0.51
C GLN A 270 -3.03 -30.46 0.63
N GLU A 271 -1.74 -30.12 0.59
CA GLU A 271 -1.09 -29.30 1.62
C GLU A 271 -1.34 -27.79 1.45
N ASP A 272 -1.75 -27.34 0.26
CA ASP A 272 -2.01 -25.93 -0.04
C ASP A 272 -3.52 -25.67 -0.23
N PRO A 273 -4.19 -25.05 0.76
CA PRO A 273 -5.61 -24.69 0.69
C PRO A 273 -6.01 -23.95 -0.59
N VAL A 274 -5.14 -23.07 -1.10
CA VAL A 274 -5.41 -22.28 -2.31
C VAL A 274 -5.47 -23.19 -3.52
N LYS A 275 -4.52 -24.13 -3.64
CA LYS A 275 -4.46 -25.09 -4.75
C LYS A 275 -5.62 -26.08 -4.71
N VAL A 276 -6.04 -26.51 -3.52
CA VAL A 276 -7.26 -27.32 -3.37
C VAL A 276 -8.49 -26.55 -3.87
N LEU A 277 -8.67 -25.28 -3.47
CA LEU A 277 -9.81 -24.47 -3.91
C LEU A 277 -9.76 -24.19 -5.43
N GLU A 278 -8.60 -23.86 -5.99
CA GLU A 278 -8.41 -23.71 -7.44
C GLU A 278 -8.87 -24.98 -8.19
N ALA A 279 -8.46 -26.16 -7.72
CA ALA A 279 -8.79 -27.44 -8.33
C ALA A 279 -10.29 -27.77 -8.22
N LEU A 280 -10.89 -27.59 -7.05
CA LEU A 280 -12.28 -27.94 -6.79
C LEU A 280 -13.26 -27.01 -7.50
N VAL A 281 -13.04 -25.69 -7.45
CA VAL A 281 -13.91 -24.69 -8.09
C VAL A 281 -13.86 -24.83 -9.61
N SER A 282 -12.68 -25.11 -10.17
CA SER A 282 -12.49 -25.25 -11.62
C SER A 282 -12.84 -26.63 -12.16
N SER A 283 -13.18 -27.59 -11.29
CA SER A 283 -13.55 -28.95 -11.67
C SER A 283 -14.86 -28.98 -12.47
N PRO A 284 -15.16 -30.06 -13.22
CA PRO A 284 -16.44 -30.21 -13.89
C PRO A 284 -17.65 -30.04 -12.96
N ASP A 285 -17.58 -30.62 -11.75
CA ASP A 285 -18.64 -30.51 -10.74
C ASP A 285 -18.75 -29.08 -10.18
N GLY A 286 -17.60 -28.41 -10.00
CA GLY A 286 -17.55 -27.01 -9.56
C GLY A 286 -18.18 -26.05 -10.56
N ARG A 287 -17.95 -26.26 -11.86
CA ARG A 287 -18.58 -25.50 -12.94
C ARG A 287 -20.07 -25.79 -13.07
N ALA A 288 -20.46 -27.06 -12.94
CA ALA A 288 -21.87 -27.46 -12.98
C ALA A 288 -22.66 -26.82 -11.83
N LEU A 289 -22.08 -26.81 -10.63
CA LEU A 289 -22.64 -26.11 -9.47
C LEU A 289 -22.79 -24.61 -9.75
N GLY A 290 -21.73 -23.95 -10.23
CA GLY A 290 -21.75 -22.52 -10.55
C GLY A 290 -22.80 -22.16 -11.60
N LEU A 291 -22.95 -22.98 -12.64
CA LEU A 291 -23.94 -22.79 -13.70
C LEU A 291 -25.37 -22.97 -13.19
N ALA A 292 -25.60 -24.00 -12.38
CA ALA A 292 -26.91 -24.22 -11.75
C ALA A 292 -27.29 -23.02 -10.86
N MET A 293 -26.34 -22.52 -10.07
CA MET A 293 -26.53 -21.39 -9.18
C MET A 293 -26.75 -20.07 -9.93
N GLN A 294 -25.96 -19.79 -10.97
CA GLN A 294 -26.16 -18.64 -11.84
C GLN A 294 -27.56 -18.66 -12.47
N THR A 295 -27.96 -19.80 -13.03
CA THR A 295 -29.27 -19.99 -13.66
C THR A 295 -30.39 -19.75 -12.66
N LYS A 296 -30.28 -20.32 -11.45
CA LYS A 296 -31.25 -20.13 -10.37
C LYS A 296 -31.42 -18.66 -9.99
N MET A 297 -30.35 -17.88 -10.07
CA MET A 297 -30.32 -16.46 -9.73
C MET A 297 -30.63 -15.53 -10.90
N ASN A 298 -30.82 -16.05 -12.11
CA ASN A 298 -30.84 -15.27 -13.36
C ASN A 298 -29.61 -14.35 -13.50
N GLY A 299 -28.45 -14.81 -13.02
CA GLY A 299 -27.21 -14.03 -12.98
C GLY A 299 -26.64 -13.79 -14.37
N ILE A 300 -26.01 -12.63 -14.58
CA ILE A 300 -25.31 -12.33 -15.83
C ILE A 300 -24.10 -13.26 -16.02
N ALA A 301 -23.92 -13.76 -17.25
CA ALA A 301 -22.79 -14.60 -17.62
C ALA A 301 -21.55 -13.74 -17.93
N THR A 302 -20.47 -13.99 -17.19
CA THR A 302 -19.13 -13.42 -17.40
C THR A 302 -18.08 -14.51 -17.23
N ASP A 303 -16.84 -14.21 -17.61
CA ASP A 303 -15.69 -15.13 -17.57
C ASP A 303 -15.40 -15.73 -16.16
N HIS A 304 -15.93 -15.13 -15.10
CA HIS A 304 -15.69 -15.51 -13.70
C HIS A 304 -16.99 -15.76 -12.91
N SER A 305 -18.15 -15.37 -13.44
CA SER A 305 -19.47 -15.51 -12.80
C SER A 305 -19.76 -16.92 -12.25
N LEU A 306 -19.38 -17.99 -12.96
CA LEU A 306 -19.57 -19.36 -12.49
C LEU A 306 -18.76 -19.63 -11.22
N ASN A 307 -17.49 -19.22 -11.20
CA ASN A 307 -16.60 -19.39 -10.05
C ASN A 307 -17.12 -18.57 -8.86
N ASP A 308 -17.64 -17.37 -9.10
CA ASP A 308 -18.23 -16.51 -8.06
C ASP A 308 -19.43 -17.17 -7.38
N TYR A 309 -20.35 -17.75 -8.16
CA TYR A 309 -21.50 -18.45 -7.61
C TYR A 309 -21.10 -19.75 -6.89
N THR A 310 -20.12 -20.50 -7.41
CA THR A 310 -19.59 -21.71 -6.77
C THR A 310 -18.96 -21.39 -5.42
N LEU A 311 -18.08 -20.38 -5.36
CA LEU A 311 -17.44 -19.94 -4.12
C LEU A 311 -18.46 -19.43 -3.10
N ALA A 312 -19.45 -18.66 -3.54
CA ALA A 312 -20.53 -18.19 -2.67
C ALA A 312 -21.36 -19.36 -2.10
N ALA A 313 -21.72 -20.33 -2.93
CA ALA A 313 -22.46 -21.52 -2.51
C ALA A 313 -21.70 -22.33 -1.45
N ILE A 314 -20.39 -22.56 -1.66
CA ILE A 314 -19.53 -23.25 -0.70
C ILE A 314 -19.49 -22.50 0.64
N ASN A 315 -19.24 -21.18 0.60
CA ASN A 315 -19.18 -20.35 1.80
C ASN A 315 -20.49 -20.40 2.60
N LEU A 316 -21.64 -20.26 1.95
CA LEU A 316 -22.95 -20.28 2.61
C LEU A 316 -23.33 -21.67 3.15
N ALA A 317 -22.87 -22.73 2.48
CA ALA A 317 -23.07 -24.08 2.97
C ALA A 317 -22.22 -24.37 4.23
N LEU A 318 -20.99 -23.85 4.29
CA LEU A 318 -20.09 -23.99 5.43
C LEU A 318 -20.51 -23.13 6.64
N ASP A 319 -21.09 -21.96 6.40
CA ASP A 319 -21.44 -20.96 7.43
C ASP A 319 -22.92 -20.52 7.34
N PRO A 320 -23.89 -21.43 7.56
CA PRO A 320 -25.32 -21.09 7.61
C PRO A 320 -25.67 -20.10 8.72
N GLU A 321 -24.91 -20.07 9.81
CA GLU A 321 -25.16 -19.17 10.95
C GLU A 321 -25.09 -17.70 10.54
N SER A 322 -24.22 -17.37 9.58
CA SER A 322 -24.09 -16.02 9.02
C SER A 322 -25.38 -15.47 8.40
N LEU A 323 -26.34 -16.35 8.04
CA LEU A 323 -27.64 -15.97 7.48
C LEU A 323 -28.71 -15.74 8.55
N ALA A 324 -28.65 -16.47 9.66
CA ALA A 324 -29.70 -16.47 10.68
C ALA A 324 -29.44 -15.43 11.78
N ALA A 325 -28.19 -15.30 12.21
CA ALA A 325 -27.80 -14.42 13.31
C ALA A 325 -26.35 -13.95 13.09
N PRO A 326 -26.11 -12.98 12.20
CA PRO A 326 -24.78 -12.48 11.93
C PRO A 326 -24.19 -11.82 13.19
N ARG A 327 -22.93 -12.13 13.51
CA ARG A 327 -22.22 -11.62 14.70
C ARG A 327 -20.77 -11.30 14.33
N ARG A 328 -20.20 -10.23 14.92
CA ARG A 328 -18.78 -9.91 14.76
C ARG A 328 -17.92 -11.04 15.29
N ASN A 329 -16.85 -11.39 14.57
CA ASN A 329 -15.89 -12.46 14.92
C ASN A 329 -16.43 -13.90 14.88
N TRP A 330 -17.64 -14.14 14.39
CA TRP A 330 -18.17 -15.50 14.26
C TRP A 330 -18.06 -16.02 12.83
N VAL A 331 -17.59 -17.26 12.69
CA VAL A 331 -17.56 -18.00 11.41
C VAL A 331 -17.96 -19.45 11.64
N ALA A 332 -18.97 -19.95 10.92
CA ALA A 332 -19.46 -21.33 11.03
C ALA A 332 -19.74 -21.78 12.48
N GLY A 333 -20.32 -20.88 13.29
CA GLY A 333 -20.59 -21.10 14.71
C GLY A 333 -19.36 -21.09 15.63
N PHE A 334 -18.19 -20.70 15.14
CA PHE A 334 -16.96 -20.54 15.91
C PHE A 334 -16.68 -19.07 16.21
N ASP A 335 -16.45 -18.75 17.49
CA ASP A 335 -16.08 -17.40 17.93
C ASP A 335 -14.56 -17.21 17.87
N LEU A 336 -14.08 -16.45 16.88
CA LEU A 336 -12.67 -16.10 16.71
C LEU A 336 -12.16 -15.21 17.86
N ALA A 337 -13.05 -14.57 18.61
CA ALA A 337 -12.75 -13.67 19.72
C ALA A 337 -12.96 -14.31 21.10
N ASP A 338 -13.23 -15.62 21.17
CA ASP A 338 -13.45 -16.35 22.42
C ASP A 338 -12.31 -16.08 23.43
N LYS A 339 -12.65 -15.91 24.70
CA LYS A 339 -11.72 -15.65 25.79
C LYS A 339 -10.59 -16.68 25.87
N LYS A 340 -10.82 -17.93 25.46
CA LYS A 340 -9.79 -18.98 25.41
C LYS A 340 -8.65 -18.66 24.43
N HIS A 341 -8.87 -17.77 23.46
CA HIS A 341 -7.88 -17.37 22.46
C HIS A 341 -7.07 -16.13 22.88
N TRP A 342 -7.50 -15.39 23.89
CA TRP A 342 -6.81 -14.18 24.33
C TRP A 342 -5.40 -14.53 24.83
N GLY A 343 -4.41 -13.78 24.37
CA GLY A 343 -3.01 -14.05 24.71
C GLY A 343 -2.38 -15.27 24.03
N ASN A 344 -3.10 -15.95 23.13
CA ASN A 344 -2.54 -17.00 22.29
C ASN A 344 -2.13 -16.47 20.91
N PRO A 345 -1.13 -17.12 20.26
CA PRO A 345 -0.79 -16.84 18.88
C PRO A 345 -1.99 -17.04 17.94
N LEU A 346 -2.05 -16.25 16.87
CA LEU A 346 -3.17 -16.30 15.92
C LEU A 346 -3.30 -17.66 15.21
N SER A 347 -2.19 -18.39 15.04
CA SER A 347 -2.19 -19.75 14.50
C SER A 347 -3.04 -20.72 15.33
N ALA A 348 -3.07 -20.56 16.66
CA ALA A 348 -3.88 -21.40 17.54
C ALA A 348 -5.40 -21.19 17.31
N VAL A 349 -5.82 -20.00 16.88
CA VAL A 349 -7.21 -19.71 16.52
C VAL A 349 -7.58 -20.41 15.21
N VAL A 350 -6.67 -20.41 14.22
CA VAL A 350 -6.85 -21.10 12.93
C VAL A 350 -6.94 -22.62 13.11
N GLU A 351 -6.08 -23.17 13.96
CA GLU A 351 -6.11 -24.59 14.34
C GLU A 351 -7.41 -24.93 15.07
N GLY A 352 -7.83 -24.09 16.02
CA GLY A 352 -9.10 -24.24 16.73
C GLY A 352 -10.32 -24.24 15.80
N LEU A 353 -10.35 -23.35 14.80
CA LEU A 353 -11.41 -23.33 13.78
C LEU A 353 -11.38 -24.61 12.93
N SER A 354 -10.20 -25.05 12.51
CA SER A 354 -10.06 -26.27 11.71
C SER A 354 -10.57 -27.49 12.48
N GLN A 355 -10.23 -27.61 13.76
CA GLN A 355 -10.73 -28.68 14.62
C GLN A 355 -12.23 -28.58 14.84
N HIS A 356 -12.77 -27.38 15.08
CA HIS A 356 -14.21 -27.16 15.22
C HIS A 356 -15.00 -27.62 13.98
N LEU A 357 -14.49 -27.37 12.77
CA LEU A 357 -15.15 -27.83 11.54
C LEU A 357 -15.18 -29.36 11.41
N ILE A 358 -14.17 -30.07 11.96
CA ILE A 358 -14.14 -31.53 12.03
C ILE A 358 -15.16 -32.01 13.07
N ASP A 359 -15.13 -31.44 14.28
CA ASP A 359 -15.97 -31.84 15.41
C ASP A 359 -17.46 -31.64 15.09
N GLN A 360 -17.79 -30.57 14.36
CA GLN A 360 -19.15 -30.28 13.88
C GLN A 360 -19.53 -31.04 12.60
N GLN A 361 -18.68 -31.95 12.11
CA GLN A 361 -18.88 -32.73 10.88
C GLN A 361 -19.15 -31.87 9.63
N ARG A 362 -18.61 -30.66 9.59
CA ARG A 362 -18.74 -29.73 8.45
C ARG A 362 -17.66 -29.95 7.39
N ALA A 363 -16.52 -30.48 7.80
CA ALA A 363 -15.41 -30.81 6.93
C ALA A 363 -14.77 -32.13 7.36
N SER A 364 -14.30 -32.91 6.39
CA SER A 364 -13.40 -34.02 6.65
C SER A 364 -12.05 -33.50 7.19
N PRO A 365 -11.28 -34.30 7.95
CA PRO A 365 -9.95 -33.90 8.41
C PRO A 365 -9.01 -33.43 7.29
N GLN A 366 -9.17 -34.01 6.08
CA GLN A 366 -8.42 -33.66 4.88
C GLN A 366 -8.75 -32.26 4.36
N LEU A 367 -10.02 -31.84 4.42
CA LEU A 367 -10.46 -30.53 3.92
C LEU A 367 -10.61 -29.46 5.00
N ALA A 368 -10.50 -29.82 6.29
CA ALA A 368 -10.71 -28.90 7.40
C ALA A 368 -9.86 -27.62 7.33
N LYS A 369 -8.57 -27.76 7.01
CA LYS A 369 -7.67 -26.61 6.82
C LYS A 369 -8.10 -25.74 5.64
N THR A 370 -8.56 -26.35 4.55
CA THR A 370 -9.06 -25.64 3.37
C THR A 370 -10.36 -24.90 3.65
N CYS A 371 -11.29 -25.51 4.38
CA CYS A 371 -12.52 -24.86 4.82
C CYS A 371 -12.25 -23.69 5.78
N ALA A 372 -11.36 -23.88 6.76
CA ALA A 372 -10.94 -22.81 7.67
C ALA A 372 -10.29 -21.65 6.90
N TYR A 373 -9.38 -21.95 5.97
CA TYR A 373 -8.76 -20.96 5.09
C TYR A 373 -9.81 -20.17 4.30
N LEU A 374 -10.76 -20.85 3.66
CA LEU A 374 -11.83 -20.21 2.88
C LEU A 374 -12.67 -19.24 3.72
N LEU A 375 -13.10 -19.67 4.92
CA LEU A 375 -13.90 -18.84 5.83
C LEU A 375 -13.12 -17.61 6.29
N LEU A 376 -11.86 -17.80 6.70
CA LEU A 376 -10.99 -16.73 7.18
C LEU A 376 -10.65 -15.73 6.07
N MET A 377 -10.42 -16.20 4.83
CA MET A 377 -10.07 -15.34 3.70
C MET A 377 -11.13 -14.25 3.46
N ARG A 378 -12.42 -14.60 3.62
CA ARG A 378 -13.54 -13.66 3.49
C ARG A 378 -13.75 -12.84 4.76
N ALA A 379 -13.83 -13.51 5.91
CA ALA A 379 -14.32 -12.92 7.15
C ALA A 379 -13.20 -12.19 7.93
N ALA A 380 -12.04 -12.84 8.09
CA ALA A 380 -10.98 -12.44 8.99
C ALA A 380 -9.58 -12.72 8.39
N PRO A 381 -9.21 -12.07 7.27
CA PRO A 381 -7.99 -12.38 6.53
C PRO A 381 -6.70 -12.06 7.30
N GLN A 382 -6.78 -11.32 8.42
CA GLN A 382 -5.66 -11.09 9.33
C GLN A 382 -5.06 -12.38 9.91
N PHE A 383 -5.85 -13.46 10.00
CA PHE A 383 -5.39 -14.77 10.45
C PHE A 383 -4.62 -15.55 9.37
N LEU A 384 -4.63 -15.08 8.12
CA LEU A 384 -3.96 -15.73 6.98
C LEU A 384 -2.68 -15.03 6.53
N VAL A 385 -2.31 -13.93 7.20
CA VAL A 385 -1.04 -13.25 6.97
C VAL A 385 0.10 -14.25 7.26
N LYS A 386 1.13 -14.25 6.41
CA LYS A 386 2.25 -15.17 6.54
C LYS A 386 3.26 -14.65 7.56
N ASP A 387 3.99 -15.56 8.19
CA ASP A 387 5.13 -15.25 9.08
C ASP A 387 4.77 -14.25 10.20
N ILE A 388 3.57 -14.40 10.78
CA ILE A 388 3.16 -13.62 11.96
C ILE A 388 4.02 -14.05 13.16
N PRO A 389 4.74 -13.13 13.83
CA PRO A 389 5.49 -13.47 15.02
C PRO A 389 4.60 -14.06 16.11
N GLN A 390 5.07 -15.10 16.82
CA GLN A 390 4.32 -15.74 17.91
C GLN A 390 3.99 -14.78 19.06
N THR A 391 4.72 -13.68 19.19
CA THR A 391 4.48 -12.59 20.16
C THR A 391 3.29 -11.71 19.78
N VAL A 392 2.81 -11.75 18.53
CA VAL A 392 1.58 -11.09 18.08
C VAL A 392 0.39 -11.97 18.44
N VAL A 393 -0.04 -11.85 19.70
CA VAL A 393 -1.13 -12.63 20.27
C VAL A 393 -2.47 -11.90 20.21
N TYR A 394 -3.59 -12.65 20.18
CA TYR A 394 -4.93 -12.08 20.14
C TYR A 394 -5.17 -11.11 21.30
N GLY A 395 -5.70 -9.93 21.01
CA GLY A 395 -5.96 -8.86 21.99
C GLY A 395 -4.75 -7.99 22.32
N SER A 396 -3.54 -8.27 21.79
CA SER A 396 -2.39 -7.35 21.92
C SER A 396 -2.55 -6.10 21.07
N VAL A 397 -1.80 -5.03 21.37
CA VAL A 397 -1.76 -3.82 20.53
C VAL A 397 -1.16 -4.12 19.15
N ALA A 398 -0.19 -5.04 19.08
CA ALA A 398 0.39 -5.50 17.83
C ALA A 398 -0.64 -6.20 16.94
N TRP A 399 -1.48 -7.06 17.53
CA TRP A 399 -2.61 -7.71 16.84
C TRP A 399 -3.62 -6.68 16.33
N ALA A 400 -4.01 -5.71 17.16
CA ALA A 400 -4.94 -4.66 16.74
C ALA A 400 -4.39 -3.83 15.57
N ASN A 401 -3.11 -3.45 15.63
CA ASN A 401 -2.44 -2.75 14.54
C ASN A 401 -2.34 -3.59 13.26
N LEU A 402 -2.11 -4.91 13.39
CA LEU A 402 -2.16 -5.85 12.26
C LEU A 402 -3.57 -5.88 11.65
N CYS A 403 -4.62 -5.99 12.46
CA CYS A 403 -6.00 -5.98 11.99
C CYS A 403 -6.35 -4.69 11.24
N ILE A 404 -5.90 -3.53 11.73
CA ILE A 404 -6.10 -2.23 11.08
C ILE A 404 -5.33 -2.15 9.75
N ALA A 405 -4.07 -2.58 9.73
CA ALA A 405 -3.25 -2.63 8.52
C ALA A 405 -3.86 -3.55 7.46
N VAL A 406 -4.30 -4.73 7.87
CA VAL A 406 -5.03 -5.68 7.03
C VAL A 406 -6.31 -5.05 6.49
N ALA A 407 -7.10 -4.41 7.35
CA ALA A 407 -8.33 -3.73 6.93
C ALA A 407 -8.07 -2.62 5.89
N ALA A 408 -6.98 -1.84 6.04
CA ALA A 408 -6.59 -0.82 5.05
C ALA A 408 -6.22 -1.43 3.69
N ILE A 409 -5.47 -2.54 3.68
CA ILE A 409 -5.07 -3.23 2.45
C ILE A 409 -6.26 -3.92 1.78
N GLU A 410 -7.03 -4.68 2.56
CA GLU A 410 -8.21 -5.42 2.09
C GLU A 410 -9.31 -4.47 1.60
N ALA A 411 -9.40 -3.26 2.16
CA ALA A 411 -10.27 -2.21 1.65
C ALA A 411 -9.86 -1.72 0.27
N GLN A 412 -8.62 -1.93 -0.19
CA GLN A 412 -8.16 -1.59 -1.55
C GLN A 412 -8.14 -2.80 -2.48
N SER A 413 -7.62 -3.93 -2.01
CA SER A 413 -7.43 -5.14 -2.81
C SER A 413 -7.81 -6.37 -1.98
N PRO A 414 -9.09 -6.77 -1.98
CA PRO A 414 -9.56 -7.93 -1.22
C PRO A 414 -8.82 -9.23 -1.58
N GLY A 415 -8.42 -9.98 -0.55
CA GLY A 415 -7.70 -11.24 -0.65
C GLY A 415 -6.18 -11.09 -0.83
N ARG A 416 -5.65 -9.87 -0.82
CA ARG A 416 -4.22 -9.64 -1.04
C ARG A 416 -3.38 -10.06 0.17
N VAL A 417 -3.86 -9.82 1.39
CA VAL A 417 -3.03 -9.97 2.61
C VAL A 417 -2.65 -11.42 2.91
N ALA A 418 -3.45 -12.40 2.49
CA ALA A 418 -3.12 -13.82 2.69
C ALA A 418 -1.91 -14.29 1.85
N HIS A 419 -1.47 -13.46 0.89
CA HIS A 419 -0.26 -13.66 0.12
C HIS A 419 0.90 -12.78 0.59
N MET A 420 0.72 -12.02 1.68
CA MET A 420 1.72 -11.12 2.23
C MET A 420 2.26 -11.66 3.55
N THR A 421 3.54 -11.41 3.80
CA THR A 421 4.15 -11.58 5.12
C THR A 421 3.68 -10.47 6.06
N PHE A 422 3.81 -10.70 7.37
CA PHE A 422 3.54 -9.71 8.39
C PHE A 422 4.29 -8.39 8.13
N ALA A 423 5.59 -8.46 7.79
CA ALA A 423 6.38 -7.28 7.47
C ALA A 423 5.84 -6.51 6.25
N GLU A 424 5.49 -7.22 5.17
CA GLU A 424 4.92 -6.61 3.97
C GLU A 424 3.58 -5.91 4.25
N VAL A 425 2.72 -6.52 5.08
CA VAL A 425 1.42 -5.94 5.48
C VAL A 425 1.66 -4.62 6.21
N MET A 426 2.51 -4.63 7.23
CA MET A 426 2.75 -3.44 8.05
C MET A 426 3.41 -2.32 7.23
N ILE A 427 4.39 -2.63 6.36
CA ILE A 427 5.02 -1.65 5.47
C ILE A 427 4.02 -1.08 4.47
N THR A 428 3.22 -1.93 3.82
CA THR A 428 2.26 -1.50 2.80
C THR A 428 1.25 -0.55 3.41
N ALA A 429 0.71 -0.87 4.59
CA ALA A 429 -0.26 -0.04 5.28
C ALA A 429 0.25 1.39 5.60
N THR A 430 1.55 1.59 5.87
CA THR A 430 2.12 2.93 6.10
C THR A 430 2.00 3.88 4.90
N ARG A 431 1.79 3.34 3.70
CA ARG A 431 1.69 4.08 2.43
C ARG A 431 0.24 4.28 1.99
N LEU A 432 -0.71 3.63 2.64
CA LEU A 432 -2.13 3.70 2.30
C LEU A 432 -2.83 4.78 3.15
N GLY A 433 -4.03 5.18 2.72
CA GLY A 433 -4.93 5.98 3.53
C GLY A 433 -5.43 5.21 4.77
N ALA A 434 -6.12 5.92 5.67
CA ALA A 434 -6.67 5.29 6.88
C ALA A 434 -7.62 4.12 6.53
N ALA A 435 -7.58 3.06 7.35
CA ALA A 435 -8.52 1.94 7.24
C ALA A 435 -9.98 2.44 7.37
N PRO A 436 -10.99 1.68 6.91
CA PRO A 436 -12.39 2.05 7.13
C PRO A 436 -12.70 2.29 8.62
N ALA A 437 -13.41 3.38 8.94
CA ALA A 437 -13.73 3.78 10.32
C ALA A 437 -14.44 2.68 11.12
N SER A 438 -15.36 1.94 10.49
CA SER A 438 -16.05 0.81 11.10
C SER A 438 -15.12 -0.35 11.46
N ALA A 439 -14.13 -0.64 10.61
CA ALA A 439 -13.13 -1.67 10.88
C ALA A 439 -12.22 -1.28 12.05
N GLN A 440 -11.83 0.00 12.12
CA GLN A 440 -11.05 0.52 13.24
C GLN A 440 -11.84 0.42 14.56
N ALA A 441 -13.10 0.86 14.57
CA ALA A 441 -13.98 0.75 15.73
C ALA A 441 -14.16 -0.70 16.21
N ALA A 442 -14.42 -1.63 15.28
CA ALA A 442 -14.55 -3.06 15.60
C ALA A 442 -13.28 -3.61 16.29
N VAL A 443 -12.10 -3.32 15.74
CA VAL A 443 -10.82 -3.74 16.31
C VAL A 443 -10.58 -3.12 17.68
N MET A 444 -10.93 -1.84 17.88
CA MET A 444 -10.80 -1.18 19.18
C MET A 444 -11.70 -1.81 20.23
N LEU A 445 -12.95 -2.15 19.90
CA LEU A 445 -13.87 -2.85 20.79
C LEU A 445 -13.32 -4.22 21.18
N ASP A 446 -12.86 -5.01 20.21
CA ASP A 446 -12.31 -6.34 20.47
C ASP A 446 -11.05 -6.30 21.32
N TRP A 447 -10.16 -5.34 21.05
CA TRP A 447 -8.99 -5.09 21.90
C TRP A 447 -9.40 -4.70 23.31
N ALA A 448 -10.36 -3.79 23.47
CA ALA A 448 -10.80 -3.30 24.77
C ALA A 448 -11.51 -4.39 25.59
N VAL A 449 -12.28 -5.26 24.96
CA VAL A 449 -12.87 -6.44 25.60
C VAL A 449 -11.78 -7.43 26.01
N ALA A 450 -10.84 -7.76 25.12
CA ALA A 450 -9.75 -8.68 25.42
C ALA A 450 -8.84 -8.17 26.56
N LYS A 451 -8.70 -6.85 26.68
CA LYS A 451 -7.94 -6.18 27.77
C LYS A 451 -8.77 -5.89 29.01
N ASN A 452 -10.02 -6.34 29.07
CA ASN A 452 -10.97 -6.08 30.16
C ASN A 452 -11.21 -4.57 30.44
N VAL A 453 -10.97 -3.70 29.45
CA VAL A 453 -11.30 -2.26 29.51
C VAL A 453 -12.82 -2.05 29.38
N LEU A 454 -13.45 -2.90 28.58
CA LEU A 454 -14.89 -3.00 28.39
C LEU A 454 -15.37 -4.40 28.79
N VAL A 455 -16.63 -4.49 29.21
CA VAL A 455 -17.34 -5.76 29.38
C VAL A 455 -17.83 -6.24 28.02
N THR A 456 -17.89 -7.55 27.82
CA THR A 456 -18.49 -8.14 26.63
C THR A 456 -19.99 -7.80 26.58
N LYS A 457 -20.43 -7.19 25.48
CA LYS A 457 -21.83 -6.90 25.15
C LYS A 457 -22.16 -7.51 23.79
N ASP A 458 -23.45 -7.66 23.52
CA ASP A 458 -23.93 -7.90 22.15
C ASP A 458 -23.62 -6.67 21.27
N ASP A 459 -23.35 -6.92 19.99
CA ASP A 459 -22.84 -5.91 19.06
C ASP A 459 -23.74 -4.67 18.95
N THR A 460 -25.06 -4.87 19.09
CA THR A 460 -26.06 -3.79 19.02
C THR A 460 -26.06 -2.88 20.27
N HIS A 461 -25.38 -3.28 21.34
CA HIS A 461 -25.38 -2.60 22.64
C HIS A 461 -24.10 -1.80 22.93
N TYR A 462 -23.10 -1.84 22.06
CA TYR A 462 -21.95 -0.94 22.18
C TYR A 462 -22.33 0.47 21.76
N THR A 463 -21.90 1.45 22.55
CA THR A 463 -22.20 2.88 22.37
C THR A 463 -20.98 3.65 21.86
N GLN A 464 -21.17 4.90 21.42
CA GLN A 464 -20.04 5.78 21.07
C GLN A 464 -19.09 5.99 22.25
N ASP A 465 -19.62 6.11 23.47
CA ASP A 465 -18.81 6.26 24.68
C ASP A 465 -17.91 5.03 24.92
N ASP A 466 -18.41 3.82 24.61
CA ASP A 466 -17.59 2.60 24.67
C ASP A 466 -16.44 2.66 23.66
N ILE A 467 -16.70 3.12 22.43
CA ILE A 467 -15.68 3.26 21.38
C ILE A 467 -14.64 4.33 21.76
N ASP A 468 -15.08 5.50 22.24
CA ASP A 468 -14.20 6.59 22.66
C ASP A 468 -13.31 6.15 23.84
N LYS A 469 -13.88 5.42 24.80
CA LYS A 469 -13.14 4.84 25.92
C LYS A 469 -12.11 3.81 25.45
N ALA A 470 -12.51 2.90 24.54
CA ALA A 470 -11.61 1.92 23.95
C ALA A 470 -10.45 2.62 23.22
N GLN A 471 -10.76 3.61 22.39
CA GLN A 471 -9.80 4.37 21.61
C GLN A 471 -8.82 5.16 22.49
N ALA A 472 -9.32 5.83 23.53
CA ALA A 472 -8.47 6.58 24.46
C ALA A 472 -7.50 5.66 25.21
N LYS A 473 -7.95 4.49 25.65
CA LYS A 473 -7.09 3.50 26.33
C LYS A 473 -6.11 2.83 25.38
N PHE A 474 -6.52 2.57 24.15
CA PHE A 474 -5.63 2.05 23.11
C PHE A 474 -4.50 3.04 22.81
N ASN A 475 -4.85 4.32 22.61
CA ASN A 475 -3.88 5.38 22.35
C ASN A 475 -2.92 5.57 23.52
N ASP A 476 -3.40 5.55 24.76
CA ASP A 476 -2.53 5.59 25.95
C ASP A 476 -1.52 4.42 25.97
N GLN A 477 -1.93 3.20 25.58
CA GLN A 477 -0.99 2.07 25.49
C GLN A 477 0.01 2.28 24.38
N GLN A 478 -0.47 2.70 23.22
CA GLN A 478 0.36 2.93 22.05
C GLN A 478 1.40 4.03 22.30
N GLU A 479 1.03 5.16 22.92
CA GLU A 479 1.94 6.26 23.27
C GLU A 479 3.03 5.79 24.24
N LYS A 480 2.70 4.96 25.22
CA LYS A 480 3.69 4.39 26.15
C LYS A 480 4.66 3.44 25.45
N LEU A 481 4.17 2.60 24.54
CA LEU A 481 5.03 1.72 23.73
C LEU A 481 5.90 2.52 22.74
N GLN A 482 5.40 3.65 22.22
CA GLN A 482 6.20 4.57 21.39
C GLN A 482 7.27 5.32 22.20
N ALA A 483 6.96 5.71 23.43
CA ALA A 483 7.94 6.32 24.33
C ALA A 483 9.11 5.35 24.59
N VAL A 484 8.82 4.04 24.75
CA VAL A 484 9.84 2.99 24.86
C VAL A 484 10.78 2.98 23.64
N SER A 485 10.23 3.08 22.43
CA SER A 485 11.03 3.19 21.21
C SER A 485 11.98 4.40 21.24
N SER A 486 11.49 5.56 21.67
CA SER A 486 12.30 6.79 21.71
C SER A 486 13.45 6.71 22.72
N LEU A 487 13.27 5.94 23.79
CA LEU A 487 14.29 5.69 24.80
C LEU A 487 15.33 4.68 24.33
N LEU A 488 14.92 3.71 23.52
CA LEU A 488 15.79 2.68 22.96
C LEU A 488 16.85 3.26 22.01
N ASP A 489 16.52 4.35 21.30
CA ASP A 489 17.47 5.10 20.45
C ASP A 489 18.61 5.79 21.23
N THR A 490 18.64 5.69 22.56
CA THR A 490 19.71 6.28 23.38
C THR A 490 21.01 5.47 23.20
N PRO A 491 22.04 6.01 22.54
CA PRO A 491 23.29 5.29 22.36
C PRO A 491 23.96 5.00 23.71
N VAL A 492 24.66 3.86 23.80
CA VAL A 492 25.63 3.67 24.89
C VAL A 492 26.79 4.64 24.61
N PRO A 493 27.19 5.52 25.56
CA PRO A 493 28.39 6.32 25.36
C PRO A 493 29.62 5.40 25.34
N ASP A 494 30.56 5.70 24.44
CA ASP A 494 31.88 5.07 24.39
C ASP A 494 32.92 6.16 24.67
N ARG A 495 33.61 6.05 25.81
CA ARG A 495 34.60 7.05 26.25
C ARG A 495 35.75 7.21 25.25
N SER A 496 36.13 6.15 24.53
CA SER A 496 37.16 6.18 23.49
C SER A 496 36.69 6.99 22.27
N GLN A 497 35.46 6.76 21.83
CA GLN A 497 34.85 7.55 20.74
C GLN A 497 34.67 9.02 21.13
N MET A 498 34.28 9.30 22.39
CA MET A 498 34.21 10.67 22.92
C MET A 498 35.59 11.35 22.92
N ALA A 499 36.63 10.64 23.36
CA ALA A 499 38.00 11.15 23.32
C ALA A 499 38.47 11.43 21.89
N GLU A 500 38.21 10.51 20.96
CA GLU A 500 38.52 10.70 19.54
C GLU A 500 37.78 11.88 18.92
N ALA A 501 36.48 12.01 19.16
CA ALA A 501 35.68 13.12 18.64
C ALA A 501 36.20 14.47 19.17
N LEU A 502 36.54 14.54 20.45
CA LEU A 502 37.11 15.75 21.07
C LEU A 502 38.49 16.09 20.48
N LEU A 503 39.35 15.08 20.30
CA LEU A 503 40.70 15.25 19.76
C LEU A 503 40.69 15.66 18.29
N LYS A 504 39.87 15.00 17.45
CA LYS A 504 39.71 15.37 16.04
C LYS A 504 39.15 16.77 15.86
N LYS A 505 38.26 17.18 16.75
CA LYS A 505 37.72 18.54 16.76
C LYS A 505 38.77 19.60 17.08
N GLU A 506 39.66 19.33 18.02
CA GLU A 506 40.67 20.30 18.47
C GLU A 506 41.93 20.30 17.59
N PHE A 507 42.32 19.15 17.03
CA PHE A 507 43.59 18.96 16.33
C PHE A 507 43.46 18.52 14.85
N GLY A 508 42.23 18.34 14.35
CA GLY A 508 41.94 17.94 12.97
C GLY A 508 41.89 16.42 12.74
N GLU A 509 41.39 15.98 11.58
CA GLU A 509 41.18 14.54 11.28
C GLU A 509 42.47 13.75 11.03
N ASN A 510 43.57 14.43 10.70
CA ASN A 510 44.84 13.80 10.30
C ASN A 510 45.80 13.54 11.49
N VAL A 511 45.38 13.82 12.72
CA VAL A 511 46.24 13.63 13.91
C VAL A 511 46.28 12.15 14.31
N SER A 512 47.47 11.63 14.64
CA SER A 512 47.60 10.26 15.15
C SER A 512 47.19 10.22 16.63
N LEU A 513 46.11 9.49 16.93
CA LEU A 513 45.48 9.47 18.26
C LEU A 513 46.04 8.40 19.19
N ASP A 514 46.52 7.29 18.62
CA ASP A 514 46.89 6.06 19.32
C ASP A 514 48.40 5.85 19.47
N ASP A 515 49.23 6.69 18.85
CA ASP A 515 50.68 6.59 18.98
C ASP A 515 51.12 6.96 20.40
N PRO A 516 51.80 6.06 21.14
CA PRO A 516 52.14 6.28 22.54
C PRO A 516 53.42 7.14 22.67
N ILE A 517 53.28 8.44 22.37
CA ILE A 517 54.41 9.38 22.24
C ILE A 517 54.65 10.25 23.48
N PHE A 518 53.72 10.33 24.43
CA PHE A 518 53.86 11.16 25.64
C PHE A 518 54.33 10.34 26.84
N ALA A 519 55.32 10.82 27.58
CA ALA A 519 55.74 10.19 28.84
C ALA A 519 56.20 11.23 29.85
N LYS A 520 56.11 10.90 31.15
CA LYS A 520 56.79 11.70 32.19
C LYS A 520 58.30 11.57 32.05
N LYS A 521 59.00 12.69 32.18
CA LYS A 521 60.46 12.77 32.22
C LYS A 521 60.97 11.88 33.36
N PRO A 522 62.06 11.12 33.17
CA PRO A 522 62.59 10.23 34.20
C PRO A 522 62.88 11.00 35.49
N GLN A 523 62.43 10.48 36.63
CA GLN A 523 62.77 11.01 37.96
C GLN A 523 63.57 9.97 38.75
N GLY A 524 64.70 10.39 39.33
CA GLY A 524 65.59 9.54 40.14
C GLY A 524 66.74 8.85 39.37
N LEU A 525 67.69 8.28 40.12
CA LEU A 525 68.83 7.51 39.63
C LEU A 525 68.73 6.04 40.11
N PRO A 526 68.75 5.05 39.20
CA PRO A 526 68.83 5.17 37.74
C PRO A 526 67.50 5.66 37.12
N PRO A 527 67.56 6.37 35.97
CA PRO A 527 66.38 6.92 35.32
C PRO A 527 65.47 5.79 34.82
N LYS A 528 64.30 5.64 35.42
CA LYS A 528 63.24 4.80 34.86
C LYS A 528 62.42 5.65 33.90
N PRO A 529 62.34 5.31 32.60
CA PRO A 529 61.49 6.02 31.66
C PRO A 529 60.04 5.96 32.13
N GLY A 530 59.35 7.11 32.06
CA GLY A 530 57.92 7.17 32.33
C GLY A 530 57.15 6.27 31.37
N LYS A 531 56.00 5.76 31.82
CA LYS A 531 55.08 5.01 30.96
C LYS A 531 54.67 5.88 29.76
N PRO A 532 54.73 5.35 28.53
CA PRO A 532 54.27 6.08 27.36
C PRO A 532 52.73 6.04 27.25
N TYR A 533 52.15 7.13 26.79
CA TYR A 533 50.73 7.40 26.62
C TYR A 533 50.45 7.96 25.24
N SER A 534 49.31 7.60 24.66
CA SER A 534 48.77 8.23 23.45
C SER A 534 47.94 9.48 23.77
N MET A 535 47.59 10.30 22.76
CA MET A 535 46.66 11.44 22.98
C MET A 535 45.32 10.94 23.52
N ARG A 536 44.83 9.82 22.99
CA ARG A 536 43.58 9.19 23.41
C ARG A 536 43.65 8.69 24.85
N ASP A 537 44.74 8.03 25.25
CA ASP A 537 44.92 7.57 26.64
C ASP A 537 44.92 8.75 27.63
N ILE A 538 45.62 9.85 27.31
CA ILE A 538 45.67 11.07 28.14
C ILE A 538 44.26 11.63 28.39
N VAL A 539 43.44 11.71 27.34
CA VAL A 539 42.06 12.23 27.41
C VAL A 539 41.13 11.25 28.14
N MET A 540 41.19 9.96 27.83
CA MET A 540 40.34 8.93 28.48
C MET A 540 40.60 8.83 29.99
N GLU A 541 41.85 8.99 30.42
CA GLU A 541 42.25 8.96 31.83
C GLU A 541 42.09 10.32 32.53
N GLY A 542 41.84 11.40 31.79
CA GLY A 542 41.76 12.77 32.34
C GLY A 542 43.10 13.26 32.90
N VAL A 543 44.22 12.87 32.28
CA VAL A 543 45.57 13.19 32.76
C VAL A 543 45.94 14.62 32.38
N VAL A 544 45.97 15.51 33.37
CA VAL A 544 46.46 16.88 33.18
C VAL A 544 47.98 16.87 33.02
N MET A 545 48.47 17.39 31.89
CA MET A 545 49.89 17.44 31.60
C MET A 545 50.53 18.74 32.12
N ASP A 546 51.81 18.66 32.45
CA ASP A 546 52.65 19.76 32.92
C ASP A 546 54.08 19.66 32.38
N ASP A 547 54.98 20.52 32.86
CA ASP A 547 56.38 20.61 32.44
C ASP A 547 57.21 19.34 32.73
N ARG A 548 56.69 18.41 33.54
CA ARG A 548 57.31 17.11 33.82
C ARG A 548 57.02 16.08 32.73
N TRP A 549 56.22 16.40 31.73
CA TRP A 549 55.97 15.56 30.56
C TRP A 549 56.91 15.91 29.40
N GLY A 550 57.09 14.96 28.47
CA GLY A 550 57.81 15.16 27.22
C GLY A 550 57.29 14.25 26.12
N ILE A 551 57.64 14.57 24.88
CA ILE A 551 57.41 13.73 23.69
C ILE A 551 58.65 12.88 23.45
N LYS A 552 58.48 11.64 23.00
CA LYS A 552 59.58 10.77 22.54
C LYS A 552 60.39 11.47 21.43
N GLU A 553 61.72 11.40 21.50
CA GLU A 553 62.61 12.02 20.50
C GLU A 553 62.30 11.53 19.08
N GLY A 554 62.28 12.47 18.11
CA GLY A 554 62.12 12.18 16.68
C GLY A 554 60.70 12.23 16.12
N VAL A 555 59.68 12.55 16.93
CA VAL A 555 58.28 12.65 16.48
C VAL A 555 57.95 14.10 16.08
N GLN A 556 57.49 14.33 14.84
CA GLN A 556 56.99 15.62 14.36
C GLN A 556 55.48 15.53 14.05
N GLY A 557 54.70 16.57 14.39
CA GLY A 557 53.29 16.69 14.00
C GLY A 557 52.29 17.05 15.10
N VAL A 558 52.65 16.99 16.38
CA VAL A 558 51.78 17.40 17.50
C VAL A 558 52.44 18.55 18.28
N ASP A 559 51.78 19.70 18.36
CA ASP A 559 52.23 20.82 19.19
C ASP A 559 52.04 20.49 20.68
N PHE A 560 53.14 20.09 21.32
CA PHE A 560 53.17 19.70 22.74
C PHE A 560 52.60 20.77 23.67
N ASN A 561 52.93 22.04 23.44
CA ASN A 561 52.50 23.13 24.32
C ASN A 561 51.00 23.37 24.17
N THR A 562 50.49 23.28 22.93
CA THR A 562 49.06 23.35 22.64
C THR A 562 48.30 22.18 23.26
N PHE A 563 48.83 20.96 23.20
CA PHE A 563 48.20 19.80 23.85
C PHE A 563 48.21 19.91 25.39
N VAL A 564 49.31 20.36 25.99
CA VAL A 564 49.39 20.62 27.44
C VAL A 564 48.36 21.68 27.86
N ALA A 565 48.21 22.76 27.10
CA ALA A 565 47.21 23.79 27.35
C ALA A 565 45.78 23.24 27.24
N PHE A 566 45.52 22.37 26.25
CA PHE A 566 44.25 21.67 26.09
C PHE A 566 43.91 20.78 27.30
N THR A 567 44.86 20.03 27.87
CA THR A 567 44.61 19.17 29.05
C THR A 567 44.19 19.92 30.32
N LYS A 568 44.32 21.25 30.36
CA LYS A 568 43.95 22.09 31.50
C LYS A 568 42.56 22.72 31.36
N ARG A 569 41.90 22.55 30.21
CA ARG A 569 40.59 23.14 29.95
C ARG A 569 39.46 22.29 30.56
N PRO A 570 38.32 22.87 30.97
CA PRO A 570 37.19 22.12 31.51
C PRO A 570 36.67 21.03 30.56
N GLU A 571 36.68 21.29 29.24
CA GLU A 571 36.18 20.41 28.20
C GLU A 571 37.02 19.13 28.03
N PHE A 572 38.22 19.07 28.63
CA PHE A 572 39.09 17.90 28.63
C PHE A 572 38.58 16.75 29.51
N ASN A 573 37.82 17.06 30.58
CA ASN A 573 37.34 16.06 31.51
C ASN A 573 36.08 15.34 30.98
N ILE A 574 36.28 14.43 30.03
CA ILE A 574 35.19 13.62 29.46
C ILE A 574 34.66 12.54 30.42
N LYS A 575 35.33 12.28 31.55
CA LYS A 575 34.95 11.22 32.50
C LYS A 575 33.61 11.50 33.16
N ASN A 576 33.38 12.75 33.59
CA ASN A 576 32.12 13.14 34.20
C ASN A 576 30.98 13.09 33.17
N THR A 577 31.23 13.57 31.95
CA THR A 577 30.26 13.51 30.84
C THR A 577 29.91 12.07 30.49
N PHE A 578 30.91 11.18 30.40
CA PHE A 578 30.70 9.74 30.19
C PHE A 578 29.86 9.13 31.32
N ASP A 579 30.17 9.44 32.58
CA ASP A 579 29.47 8.92 33.74
C ASP A 579 27.99 9.34 33.76
N ASP A 580 27.70 10.59 33.41
CA ASP A 580 26.34 11.14 33.30
C ASP A 580 25.57 10.51 32.14
N GLU A 581 26.15 10.48 30.93
CA GLU A 581 25.53 9.88 29.74
C GLU A 581 25.30 8.37 29.92
N TYR A 582 26.23 7.67 30.57
CA TYR A 582 26.10 6.23 30.84
C TYR A 582 24.98 5.96 31.83
N SER A 583 24.85 6.80 32.86
CA SER A 583 23.78 6.71 33.85
C SER A 583 22.41 6.94 33.21
N ILE A 584 22.29 7.95 32.35
CA ILE A 584 21.06 8.23 31.57
C ILE A 584 20.72 7.04 30.67
N ALA A 585 21.69 6.55 29.88
CA ALA A 585 21.48 5.43 28.97
C ALA A 585 21.08 4.14 29.71
N THR A 586 21.68 3.89 30.87
CA THR A 586 21.34 2.73 31.72
C THR A 586 19.94 2.87 32.32
N ALA A 587 19.55 4.06 32.79
CA ALA A 587 18.21 4.33 33.29
C ALA A 587 17.15 4.12 32.20
N HIS A 588 17.39 4.66 31.00
CA HIS A 588 16.51 4.46 29.84
C HIS A 588 16.35 2.97 29.51
N ARG A 589 17.45 2.18 29.49
CA ARG A 589 17.40 0.73 29.26
C ARG A 589 16.57 -0.02 30.29
N LYS A 590 16.69 0.33 31.58
CA LYS A 590 15.84 -0.24 32.63
C LYS A 590 14.37 0.05 32.37
N THR A 591 14.03 1.31 32.07
CA THR A 591 12.66 1.72 31.74
C THR A 591 12.11 0.94 30.55
N VAL A 592 12.91 0.80 29.47
CA VAL A 592 12.56 0.02 28.29
C VAL A 592 12.26 -1.44 28.66
N LYS A 593 13.16 -2.12 29.39
CA LYS A 593 12.96 -3.52 29.77
C LYS A 593 11.78 -3.71 30.73
N THR A 594 11.59 -2.81 31.70
CA THR A 594 10.46 -2.88 32.63
C THR A 594 9.13 -2.75 31.89
N LEU A 595 8.99 -1.74 31.02
CA LEU A 595 7.79 -1.58 30.21
C LEU A 595 7.61 -2.76 29.24
N SER A 596 8.72 -3.35 28.79
CA SER A 596 8.68 -4.51 27.92
C SER A 596 8.10 -5.74 28.56
N ILE A 597 8.61 -6.09 29.73
CA ILE A 597 8.12 -7.24 30.50
C ILE A 597 6.68 -6.99 30.96
N ALA A 598 6.34 -5.76 31.35
CA ALA A 598 4.96 -5.40 31.68
C ALA A 598 4.01 -5.59 30.47
N ASN A 599 4.48 -5.29 29.24
CA ASN A 599 3.73 -5.54 28.01
C ASN A 599 3.50 -7.02 27.77
N ALA A 600 4.56 -7.83 27.88
CA ALA A 600 4.46 -9.27 27.76
C ALA A 600 3.51 -9.88 28.80
N LEU A 601 3.59 -9.44 30.06
CA LEU A 601 2.68 -9.86 31.14
C LEU A 601 1.21 -9.57 30.79
N SER A 602 0.93 -8.40 30.23
CA SER A 602 -0.43 -8.03 29.82
C SER A 602 -0.95 -8.85 28.63
N ASN A 603 -0.06 -9.49 27.89
CA ASN A 603 -0.35 -10.28 26.70
C ASN A 603 -0.44 -11.78 27.01
N LEU A 604 -0.18 -12.22 28.24
CA LEU A 604 -0.37 -13.61 28.63
C LEU A 604 -1.85 -14.02 28.57
N PRO A 605 -2.15 -15.34 28.44
CA PRO A 605 -3.52 -15.82 28.57
C PRO A 605 -4.18 -15.38 29.89
N PRO A 606 -5.50 -15.12 29.93
CA PRO A 606 -6.18 -14.60 31.11
C PRO A 606 -5.98 -15.42 32.39
N GLU A 607 -5.90 -16.75 32.28
CA GLU A 607 -5.64 -17.62 33.43
C GLU A 607 -4.21 -17.44 33.97
N ASP A 608 -3.22 -17.24 33.11
CA ASP A 608 -1.83 -17.02 33.53
C ASP A 608 -1.66 -15.62 34.15
N GLN A 609 -2.35 -14.62 33.60
CA GLN A 609 -2.43 -13.28 34.22
C GLN A 609 -3.00 -13.38 35.65
N LYS A 610 -4.09 -14.14 35.82
CA LYS A 610 -4.72 -14.38 37.13
C LYS A 610 -3.79 -15.13 38.09
N ILE A 611 -3.06 -16.13 37.59
CA ILE A 611 -2.08 -16.84 38.41
C ILE A 611 -1.00 -15.86 38.90
N LEU A 612 -0.38 -15.10 38.00
CA LEU A 612 0.69 -14.15 38.35
C LEU A 612 0.19 -12.96 39.18
N SER A 613 -1.10 -12.61 39.10
CA SER A 613 -1.68 -11.55 39.92
C SER A 613 -2.00 -11.98 41.35
N HIS A 614 -2.17 -13.28 41.64
CA HIS A 614 -2.61 -13.76 42.96
C HIS A 614 -1.66 -14.74 43.66
N ALA A 615 -0.93 -15.58 42.92
CA ALA A 615 -0.04 -16.60 43.49
C ALA A 615 1.12 -16.02 44.29
N LYS A 616 1.75 -16.82 45.14
CA LYS A 616 3.07 -16.49 45.72
C LYS A 616 4.14 -16.65 44.65
N LEU A 617 5.08 -15.71 44.56
CA LEU A 617 6.10 -15.64 43.50
C LEU A 617 7.50 -15.94 44.04
N SER A 618 8.31 -16.58 43.22
CA SER A 618 9.74 -16.86 43.47
C SER A 618 10.51 -16.73 42.17
N TYR A 619 11.69 -16.14 42.21
CA TYR A 619 12.47 -15.81 41.01
C TYR A 619 13.77 -16.59 40.99
N TYR A 620 14.06 -17.24 39.87
CA TYR A 620 15.25 -18.06 39.69
C TYR A 620 16.03 -17.61 38.46
N GLN A 621 17.35 -17.72 38.55
CA GLN A 621 18.26 -17.43 37.46
C GLN A 621 19.27 -18.57 37.31
N GLU A 622 19.52 -18.97 36.07
CA GLU A 622 20.54 -19.96 35.77
C GLU A 622 21.92 -19.31 35.80
N LYS A 623 22.86 -19.96 36.50
CA LYS A 623 24.26 -19.54 36.60
C LYS A 623 25.19 -20.70 36.33
N SER A 624 26.27 -20.43 35.61
CA SER A 624 27.31 -21.40 35.32
C SER A 624 28.65 -20.99 35.91
N TYR A 625 29.29 -21.94 36.56
CA TYR A 625 30.53 -21.75 37.30
C TYR A 625 31.62 -22.69 36.79
N LYS A 626 32.85 -22.19 36.68
CA LYS A 626 34.04 -23.03 36.48
C LYS A 626 34.45 -23.63 37.81
N ILE A 627 34.66 -24.94 37.82
CA ILE A 627 35.13 -25.69 38.98
C ILE A 627 36.59 -25.34 39.23
N GLY A 628 36.89 -24.80 40.42
CA GLY A 628 38.22 -24.39 40.84
C GLY A 628 38.64 -25.03 42.17
N THR A 629 39.95 -25.11 42.41
CA THR A 629 40.53 -25.69 43.65
C THR A 629 40.31 -24.83 44.90
N LEU A 630 40.07 -23.52 44.73
CA LEU A 630 39.82 -22.54 45.80
C LEU A 630 38.36 -22.07 45.86
N GLY A 631 37.47 -22.74 45.13
CA GLY A 631 36.07 -22.35 44.95
C GLY A 631 35.68 -22.22 43.49
N ASN A 632 34.38 -22.31 43.23
CA ASN A 632 33.83 -22.18 41.89
C ASN A 632 33.79 -20.71 41.46
N THR A 633 34.15 -20.41 40.21
CA THR A 633 34.17 -19.04 39.67
C THR A 633 33.02 -18.84 38.69
N LEU A 634 32.13 -17.88 38.96
CA LEU A 634 31.02 -17.54 38.06
C LEU A 634 31.58 -16.98 36.74
N PHE A 635 31.14 -17.52 35.60
CA PHE A 635 31.57 -17.02 34.28
C PHE A 635 30.42 -16.79 33.31
N HIS A 636 29.22 -17.32 33.60
CA HIS A 636 28.03 -17.09 32.81
C HIS A 636 26.80 -16.95 33.71
N THR A 637 25.93 -16.01 33.36
CA THR A 637 24.62 -15.80 34.00
C THR A 637 23.61 -15.65 32.89
N SER A 638 22.55 -16.46 32.96
CA SER A 638 21.53 -16.45 31.92
C SER A 638 20.73 -15.14 31.95
N PRO A 639 20.47 -14.52 30.80
CA PRO A 639 19.55 -13.38 30.69
C PRO A 639 18.08 -13.81 30.84
N LYS A 640 17.80 -15.12 30.86
CA LYS A 640 16.46 -15.66 31.06
C LYS A 640 16.18 -15.82 32.55
N ILE A 641 15.02 -15.32 32.97
CA ILE A 641 14.61 -15.34 34.37
C ILE A 641 13.41 -16.26 34.53
N LEU A 642 13.49 -17.25 35.41
CA LEU A 642 12.34 -18.10 35.72
C LEU A 642 11.53 -17.49 36.86
N VAL A 643 10.23 -17.33 36.67
CA VAL A 643 9.29 -16.94 37.71
C VAL A 643 8.39 -18.13 38.01
N CYS A 644 8.41 -18.56 39.26
CA CYS A 644 7.57 -19.64 39.76
C CYS A 644 6.41 -19.05 40.57
N ALA A 645 5.19 -19.38 40.18
CA ALA A 645 3.96 -19.01 40.85
C ALA A 645 3.39 -20.23 41.60
N GLU A 646 3.24 -20.10 42.92
CA GLU A 646 2.69 -21.12 43.80
C GLU A 646 1.29 -20.70 44.27
N ASN A 647 0.29 -21.56 44.04
CA ASN A 647 -1.07 -21.39 44.55
C ASN A 647 -1.57 -22.70 45.16
N SER A 648 -1.77 -22.71 46.48
CA SER A 648 -2.24 -23.88 47.24
C SER A 648 -1.51 -25.19 46.89
N GLY A 649 -0.18 -25.13 46.76
CA GLY A 649 0.68 -26.29 46.44
C GLY A 649 0.77 -26.66 44.95
N THR A 650 0.03 -25.98 44.07
CA THR A 650 0.18 -26.11 42.61
C THR A 650 1.17 -25.07 42.09
N PHE A 651 2.13 -25.49 41.28
CA PHE A 651 3.13 -24.61 40.69
C PHE A 651 2.77 -24.25 39.24
N SER A 652 3.16 -23.05 38.82
CA SER A 652 3.18 -22.64 37.42
C SER A 652 4.48 -21.90 37.16
N LYS A 653 5.26 -22.41 36.21
CA LYS A 653 6.61 -21.93 35.92
C LYS A 653 6.60 -21.16 34.61
N TYR A 654 7.19 -19.97 34.64
CA TYR A 654 7.28 -19.05 33.52
C TYR A 654 8.74 -18.69 33.26
N GLU A 655 9.17 -18.70 32.00
CA GLU A 655 10.46 -18.17 31.55
C GLU A 655 10.24 -16.77 30.98
N PHE A 656 10.94 -15.79 31.53
CA PHE A 656 11.00 -14.42 31.05
C PHE A 656 12.28 -14.29 30.22
N ASP A 657 12.11 -14.26 28.91
CA ASP A 657 13.19 -13.98 27.96
C ASP A 657 13.38 -12.46 27.89
N THR A 658 14.39 -11.96 28.61
CA THR A 658 14.62 -10.51 28.75
C THR A 658 15.31 -9.88 27.54
N GLU A 659 15.78 -10.70 26.60
CA GLU A 659 16.36 -10.26 25.32
C GLU A 659 15.22 -10.04 24.31
N LYS A 660 14.33 -11.03 24.18
CA LYS A 660 13.19 -10.98 23.25
C LYS A 660 11.96 -10.27 23.80
N GLY A 661 11.95 -9.97 25.11
CA GLY A 661 10.79 -9.40 25.78
C GLY A 661 9.56 -10.33 25.76
N ALA A 662 9.79 -11.65 25.80
CA ALA A 662 8.74 -12.68 25.71
C ALA A 662 8.61 -13.46 27.02
N ILE A 663 7.43 -14.02 27.28
CA ILE A 663 7.18 -14.86 28.45
C ILE A 663 6.62 -16.20 27.98
N ASN A 664 7.30 -17.29 28.33
CA ASN A 664 6.92 -18.65 27.95
C ASN A 664 6.50 -19.43 29.20
N LYS A 665 5.35 -20.12 29.14
CA LYS A 665 4.94 -21.04 30.20
C LYS A 665 5.65 -22.39 30.03
N LEU A 666 6.42 -22.80 31.04
CA LEU A 666 7.22 -24.03 31.02
C LEU A 666 6.51 -25.24 31.66
N GLY A 667 5.35 -25.04 32.29
CA GLY A 667 4.54 -26.11 32.87
C GLY A 667 4.25 -25.93 34.36
N HIS A 668 3.85 -27.02 35.02
CA HIS A 668 3.26 -27.01 36.37
C HIS A 668 4.14 -27.63 37.47
N THR A 669 5.40 -27.90 37.16
CA THR A 669 6.34 -28.52 38.11
C THR A 669 7.12 -27.47 38.89
N ALA A 670 7.50 -27.82 40.13
CA ALA A 670 8.43 -27.04 40.92
C ALA A 670 9.80 -26.92 40.21
N VAL A 671 10.55 -25.85 40.52
CA VAL A 671 11.89 -25.66 39.98
C VAL A 671 12.85 -26.66 40.63
N SER A 672 13.57 -27.43 39.82
CA SER A 672 14.67 -28.27 40.32
C SER A 672 15.91 -27.40 40.45
N THR A 673 16.43 -27.28 41.68
CA THR A 673 17.68 -26.57 41.99
C THR A 673 18.91 -27.50 41.99
N LYS A 674 18.74 -28.75 41.53
CA LYS A 674 19.85 -29.71 41.47
C LYS A 674 20.90 -29.23 40.45
N PRO A 675 22.18 -29.12 40.83
CA PRO A 675 23.23 -28.70 39.91
C PRO A 675 23.50 -29.75 38.84
N GLU A 676 23.64 -29.32 37.59
CA GLU A 676 24.10 -30.14 36.48
C GLU A 676 25.60 -29.91 36.27
N LYS A 677 26.38 -31.00 36.21
CA LYS A 677 27.83 -30.94 36.04
C LYS A 677 28.22 -31.36 34.62
N PHE A 678 28.95 -30.50 33.93
CA PHE A 678 29.52 -30.77 32.61
C PHE A 678 31.02 -30.50 32.63
N HIS A 679 31.84 -31.56 32.62
CA HIS A 679 33.31 -31.46 32.70
C HIS A 679 33.81 -30.60 33.88
N ASN A 680 34.36 -29.42 33.59
CA ASN A 680 34.91 -28.44 34.53
C ASN A 680 33.91 -27.31 34.85
N GLU A 681 32.63 -27.50 34.55
CA GLU A 681 31.59 -26.50 34.73
C GLU A 681 30.40 -27.08 35.52
N ILE A 682 29.77 -26.22 36.33
CA ILE A 682 28.54 -26.52 37.06
C ILE A 682 27.52 -25.47 36.68
N THR A 683 26.39 -25.90 36.14
CA THR A 683 25.22 -25.04 35.88
C THR A 683 24.15 -25.36 36.91
N GLN A 684 23.59 -24.32 37.54
CA GLN A 684 22.52 -24.48 38.52
C GLN A 684 21.53 -23.33 38.47
N LEU A 685 20.27 -23.65 38.74
CA LEU A 685 19.21 -22.67 38.94
C LEU A 685 19.21 -22.20 40.39
N GLU A 686 19.47 -20.92 40.59
CA GLU A 686 19.51 -20.29 41.92
C GLU A 686 18.32 -19.35 42.10
N GLU A 687 17.67 -19.40 43.26
CA GLU A 687 16.72 -18.36 43.65
C GLU A 687 17.47 -17.04 43.90
N PHE A 688 16.94 -15.93 43.39
CA PHE A 688 17.45 -14.61 43.69
C PHE A 688 16.37 -13.70 44.29
N PHE A 689 16.82 -12.72 45.07
CA PHE A 689 15.97 -11.74 45.72
C PHE A 689 16.20 -10.38 45.06
N PRO A 690 15.18 -9.79 44.39
CA PRO A 690 15.37 -8.59 43.58
C PRO A 690 15.93 -7.38 44.35
N ASP A 691 15.59 -7.24 45.63
CA ASP A 691 16.16 -6.19 46.49
C ASP A 691 17.48 -6.67 47.10
N VAL A 692 18.57 -6.48 46.35
CA VAL A 692 19.93 -6.86 46.74
C VAL A 692 20.36 -6.14 48.03
N SER A 693 19.90 -4.90 48.25
CA SER A 693 20.26 -4.12 49.45
C SER A 693 19.63 -4.70 50.70
N LYS A 694 18.33 -5.02 50.63
CA LYS A 694 17.59 -5.71 51.69
C LYS A 694 18.12 -7.12 51.91
N GLY A 695 18.44 -7.85 50.83
CA GLY A 695 19.07 -9.16 50.88
C GLY A 695 20.38 -9.12 51.67
N LYS A 696 21.30 -8.19 51.34
CA LYS A 696 22.56 -7.99 52.06
C LYS A 696 22.35 -7.59 53.52
N ALA A 697 21.38 -6.73 53.82
CA ALA A 697 21.08 -6.33 55.18
C ALA A 697 20.55 -7.52 56.02
N VAL A 698 19.67 -8.34 55.44
CA VAL A 698 19.14 -9.56 56.07
C VAL A 698 20.26 -10.58 56.25
N ASP A 699 21.04 -10.88 55.20
CA ASP A 699 22.17 -11.82 55.30
C ASP A 699 23.22 -11.34 56.29
N GLY A 700 23.52 -10.05 56.33
CA GLY A 700 24.41 -9.45 57.33
C GLY A 700 23.87 -9.57 58.75
N PHE A 701 22.58 -9.33 58.95
CA PHE A 701 21.90 -9.53 60.24
C PHE A 701 21.97 -11.00 60.69
N TRP A 702 21.67 -11.95 59.80
CA TRP A 702 21.73 -13.38 60.11
C TRP A 702 23.16 -13.90 60.32
N THR A 703 24.12 -13.36 59.56
CA THR A 703 25.56 -13.63 59.75
C THR A 703 25.98 -13.15 61.14
N PHE A 704 25.63 -11.92 61.51
CA PHE A 704 25.87 -11.39 62.85
C PHE A 704 25.17 -12.21 63.95
N ALA A 705 23.90 -12.59 63.75
CA ALA A 705 23.14 -13.40 64.69
C ALA A 705 23.73 -14.80 64.91
N SER A 706 24.40 -15.37 63.90
CA SER A 706 25.09 -16.67 64.01
C SER A 706 26.30 -16.65 64.94
N PHE A 707 26.86 -15.47 65.24
CA PHE A 707 27.96 -15.28 66.20
C PHE A 707 27.48 -15.05 67.64
N ILE A 708 26.17 -14.94 67.89
CA ILE A 708 25.59 -14.74 69.23
C ILE A 708 25.19 -16.10 69.85
N PRO A 709 25.76 -16.52 70.99
CA PRO A 709 25.39 -17.75 71.67
C PRO A 709 23.90 -17.75 72.06
N GLY A 710 23.14 -18.76 71.60
CA GLY A 710 21.69 -18.89 71.81
C GLY A 710 20.82 -18.42 70.63
N PHE A 711 21.37 -17.64 69.69
CA PHE A 711 20.70 -17.24 68.45
C PHE A 711 21.04 -18.14 67.24
N SER A 712 22.07 -18.99 67.35
CA SER A 712 22.52 -19.91 66.30
C SER A 712 21.50 -21.01 65.92
N ASN A 713 20.42 -21.18 66.71
CA ASN A 713 19.42 -22.25 66.55
C ASN A 713 18.00 -21.73 66.24
N ILE A 714 17.84 -20.51 65.72
CA ILE A 714 16.54 -19.97 65.30
C ILE A 714 16.09 -20.69 64.00
N GLN A 715 15.40 -21.82 64.14
CA GLN A 715 14.81 -22.59 63.04
C GLN A 715 13.34 -22.22 62.73
N TRP A 716 12.68 -21.44 63.60
CA TRP A 716 11.25 -21.11 63.46
C TRP A 716 10.96 -19.97 62.46
N ALA A 717 12.00 -19.30 61.95
CA ALA A 717 11.86 -18.19 61.02
C ALA A 717 12.67 -18.46 59.74
N ASP A 718 11.98 -18.57 58.61
CA ASP A 718 12.60 -18.67 57.30
C ASP A 718 13.32 -17.34 56.97
N LYS A 719 14.65 -17.33 57.00
CA LYS A 719 15.47 -16.13 56.73
C LYS A 719 15.16 -15.50 55.37
N ASP A 720 14.79 -16.32 54.39
CA ASP A 720 14.58 -15.87 53.01
C ASP A 720 13.19 -15.20 52.86
N SER A 721 12.24 -15.51 53.75
CA SER A 721 10.95 -14.79 53.83
C SER A 721 11.12 -13.29 54.09
N PHE A 722 12.14 -12.88 54.84
CA PHE A 722 12.44 -11.46 55.12
C PHE A 722 13.05 -10.74 53.91
N LYS A 723 13.69 -11.47 52.99
CA LYS A 723 14.28 -10.92 51.76
C LYS A 723 13.20 -10.60 50.72
N ARG A 724 12.07 -11.32 50.73
CA ARG A 724 10.98 -11.16 49.76
C ARG A 724 10.28 -9.81 49.90
N ASN A 725 9.75 -9.30 48.79
CA ASN A 725 8.87 -8.14 48.80
C ASN A 725 7.44 -8.60 49.19
N PRO A 726 6.67 -7.84 49.99
CA PRO A 726 5.27 -8.18 50.28
C PRO A 726 4.40 -8.44 49.04
N LEU A 727 4.70 -7.82 47.89
CA LEU A 727 4.02 -8.04 46.61
C LEU A 727 4.33 -9.42 45.98
N ASP A 728 5.37 -10.12 46.44
CA ASP A 728 5.67 -11.50 46.03
C ASP A 728 4.85 -12.54 46.80
N ASN A 729 4.24 -12.17 47.94
CA ASN A 729 3.37 -13.08 48.67
C ASN A 729 2.02 -13.29 47.96
N ALA A 730 1.28 -14.34 48.34
CA ALA A 730 -0.07 -14.55 47.83
C ALA A 730 -0.96 -13.32 48.09
N GLN A 731 -1.63 -12.82 47.06
CA GLN A 731 -2.46 -11.61 47.13
C GLN A 731 -3.95 -11.98 47.14
N PRO A 732 -4.79 -11.25 47.88
CA PRO A 732 -6.23 -11.49 47.91
C PRO A 732 -6.83 -11.32 46.51
N ALA A 733 -7.91 -12.06 46.24
CA ALA A 733 -8.70 -11.91 45.02
C ALA A 733 -9.55 -10.64 45.07
N SER A 734 -8.96 -9.45 45.17
CA SER A 734 -9.69 -8.19 44.94
C SER A 734 -9.80 -7.93 43.44
N THR A 735 -10.91 -7.34 43.01
CA THR A 735 -11.28 -7.04 41.61
C THR A 735 -10.09 -6.68 40.73
N SER A 736 -9.88 -7.50 39.70
CA SER A 736 -8.82 -7.34 38.71
C SER A 736 -8.86 -5.95 38.11
N LYS A 737 -7.84 -5.13 38.36
CA LYS A 737 -7.66 -3.90 37.59
C LYS A 737 -7.19 -4.32 36.20
N PRO A 738 -7.97 -4.04 35.14
CA PRO A 738 -7.50 -4.29 33.79
C PRO A 738 -6.32 -3.37 33.52
N TYR A 739 -5.39 -3.79 32.66
CA TYR A 739 -4.39 -2.96 32.02
C TYR A 739 -3.02 -2.73 32.73
N LEU A 740 -1.99 -2.67 31.88
CA LEU A 740 -0.55 -2.70 32.13
C LEU A 740 -0.06 -1.62 33.10
N THR A 741 -0.55 -0.38 32.98
CA THR A 741 -0.06 0.72 33.83
C THR A 741 -0.83 0.90 35.13
N THR A 742 -1.81 0.03 35.39
CA THR A 742 -2.68 0.12 36.56
C THR A 742 -2.60 -1.11 37.45
N HIS A 743 -1.85 -2.15 37.06
CA HIS A 743 -1.60 -3.34 37.88
C HIS A 743 -0.24 -3.23 38.59
N PRO A 744 -0.17 -2.77 39.86
CA PRO A 744 1.09 -2.50 40.54
C PRO A 744 1.96 -3.76 40.66
N ARG A 745 1.31 -4.94 40.75
CA ARG A 745 2.02 -6.22 40.80
C ARG A 745 2.76 -6.57 39.51
N PHE A 746 2.22 -6.24 38.34
CA PHE A 746 2.89 -6.58 37.08
C PHE A 746 4.09 -5.67 36.85
N VAL A 747 3.98 -4.39 37.24
CA VAL A 747 5.12 -3.47 37.28
C VAL A 747 6.19 -3.99 38.24
N HIS A 748 5.80 -4.44 39.45
CA HIS A 748 6.74 -5.05 40.42
C HIS A 748 7.43 -6.31 39.89
N ILE A 749 6.70 -7.22 39.21
CA ILE A 749 7.30 -8.40 38.58
C ILE A 749 8.31 -7.97 37.52
N ALA A 750 7.94 -7.01 36.66
CA ALA A 750 8.82 -6.50 35.62
C ALA A 750 10.10 -5.87 36.19
N GLU A 751 9.98 -5.01 37.20
CA GLU A 751 11.13 -4.44 37.91
C GLU A 751 12.01 -5.51 38.57
N SER A 752 11.38 -6.55 39.13
CA SER A 752 12.09 -7.66 39.78
C SER A 752 12.92 -8.46 38.78
N VAL A 753 12.36 -8.73 37.60
CA VAL A 753 13.08 -9.37 36.49
C VAL A 753 14.20 -8.48 35.96
N VAL A 754 13.99 -7.17 35.82
CA VAL A 754 15.04 -6.23 35.36
C VAL A 754 16.19 -6.13 36.35
N LYS A 755 15.91 -6.15 37.67
CA LYS A 755 16.95 -6.15 38.71
C LYS A 755 17.86 -7.38 38.63
N ALA A 756 17.35 -8.51 38.14
CA ALA A 756 18.13 -9.74 37.94
C ALA A 756 19.24 -9.61 36.89
N LEU A 757 19.11 -8.64 35.97
CA LEU A 757 20.10 -8.38 34.92
C LEU A 757 21.30 -7.58 35.41
N ASP A 758 21.24 -7.06 36.65
CA ASP A 758 22.32 -6.31 37.30
C ASP A 758 22.91 -5.20 36.41
N LEU A 759 22.04 -4.43 35.73
CA LEU A 759 22.48 -3.39 34.78
C LEU A 759 23.28 -2.24 35.45
N ASP A 760 23.25 -2.15 36.78
CA ASP A 760 24.07 -1.22 37.57
C ASP A 760 25.46 -1.74 37.89
N ASN A 761 25.83 -2.93 37.41
CA ASN A 761 27.09 -3.55 37.74
C ASN A 761 28.27 -2.64 37.33
N PRO A 762 29.17 -2.27 38.25
CA PRO A 762 30.32 -1.42 37.95
C PRO A 762 31.22 -1.97 36.84
N THR A 763 31.25 -3.29 36.64
CA THR A 763 32.01 -3.94 35.58
C THR A 763 31.46 -3.63 34.18
N LEU A 764 30.14 -3.45 34.03
CA LEU A 764 29.52 -3.04 32.77
C LEU A 764 29.90 -1.60 32.40
N LYS A 765 29.88 -0.70 33.39
CA LYS A 765 30.36 0.68 33.22
C LYS A 765 31.83 0.73 32.82
N LYS A 766 32.67 -0.09 33.46
CA LYS A 766 34.10 -0.23 33.11
C LYS A 766 34.30 -0.79 31.69
N ALA A 767 33.46 -1.72 31.25
CA ALA A 767 33.52 -2.26 29.89
C ALA A 767 33.10 -1.23 28.82
N ALA A 768 32.04 -0.45 29.07
CA ALA A 768 31.60 0.63 28.18
C ALA A 768 32.58 1.84 28.15
N ALA A 769 33.32 2.05 29.23
CA ALA A 769 34.36 3.08 29.30
C ALA A 769 35.59 2.77 28.42
N GLY A 770 35.68 1.55 27.87
CA GLY A 770 36.86 1.08 27.14
C GLY A 770 38.09 0.92 28.04
N THR A 771 39.08 0.16 27.55
CA THR A 771 40.36 -0.01 28.25
C THR A 771 41.43 0.80 27.54
N THR A 772 42.14 1.61 28.32
CA THR A 772 43.38 2.26 27.88
C THR A 772 44.53 1.27 27.87
N SER A 773 45.63 1.63 27.20
CA SER A 773 46.88 0.84 27.22
C SER A 773 47.40 0.61 28.65
N SER A 774 46.98 1.45 29.61
CA SER A 774 47.29 1.32 31.02
C SER A 774 46.46 0.26 31.77
N GLU A 775 45.19 0.11 31.39
CA GLU A 775 44.20 -0.79 31.99
C GLU A 775 44.28 -2.21 31.39
N HIS A 776 44.86 -2.37 30.19
CA HIS A 776 44.96 -3.64 29.46
C HIS A 776 45.78 -4.75 30.16
N ARG A 777 46.52 -4.45 31.23
CA ARG A 777 47.25 -5.48 32.02
C ARG A 777 46.37 -6.24 33.03
N SER A 778 45.05 -5.98 33.07
CA SER A 778 44.11 -6.70 33.93
C SER A 778 42.72 -6.80 33.29
N GLU A 779 42.30 -8.03 32.94
CA GLU A 779 40.90 -8.50 32.73
C GLU A 779 40.28 -8.57 31.31
N GLN A 780 39.42 -9.59 31.18
CA GLN A 780 38.57 -10.00 30.04
C GLN A 780 37.36 -9.04 29.84
N THR A 781 37.59 -7.84 29.29
CA THR A 781 36.54 -6.82 29.13
C THR A 781 35.71 -6.94 27.83
N ALA A 782 36.25 -7.58 26.79
CA ALA A 782 35.58 -7.70 25.50
C ALA A 782 34.26 -8.50 25.55
N THR A 783 34.21 -9.59 26.35
CA THR A 783 33.02 -10.43 26.53
C THR A 783 31.89 -9.67 27.23
N LEU A 784 32.20 -8.83 28.22
CA LEU A 784 31.21 -8.02 28.94
C LEU A 784 30.63 -6.88 28.09
N ARG A 785 31.45 -6.29 27.21
CA ARG A 785 30.99 -5.28 26.25
C ARG A 785 29.96 -5.87 25.28
N ASN A 786 30.23 -7.07 24.74
CA ASN A 786 29.29 -7.75 23.84
C ASN A 786 28.00 -8.13 24.58
N PHE A 787 28.10 -8.65 25.82
CA PHE A 787 26.91 -8.88 26.66
C PHE A 787 26.05 -7.61 26.84
N PHE A 788 26.65 -6.45 27.11
CA PHE A 788 25.91 -5.18 27.22
C PHE A 788 25.27 -4.71 25.90
N LEU A 789 25.91 -5.02 24.77
CA LEU A 789 25.39 -4.72 23.43
C LEU A 789 24.28 -5.71 23.01
N ASP A 790 24.42 -6.99 23.34
CA ASP A 790 23.43 -8.05 23.06
C ASP A 790 22.16 -7.87 23.91
N LEU A 791 22.26 -7.16 25.04
CA LEU A 791 21.11 -6.74 25.85
C LEU A 791 20.26 -5.62 25.20
N ILE A 792 20.68 -5.06 24.05
CA ILE A 792 19.98 -4.03 23.28
C ILE A 792 19.01 -4.73 22.30
N PRO A 793 17.68 -4.61 22.49
CA PRO A 793 16.72 -5.02 21.47
C PRO A 793 17.09 -4.36 20.12
N PHE A 794 16.87 -5.02 18.97
CA PHE A 794 17.21 -4.53 17.61
C PHE A 794 18.68 -4.59 17.20
N ARG A 795 19.61 -5.05 18.05
CA ARG A 795 21.03 -5.14 17.65
C ARG A 795 21.23 -6.07 16.44
N SER A 796 20.61 -7.25 16.45
CA SER A 796 20.68 -8.22 15.34
C SER A 796 20.13 -7.63 14.04
N ALA A 797 18.98 -6.97 14.09
CA ALA A 797 18.40 -6.22 12.99
C ALA A 797 19.35 -5.17 12.38
N ILE A 798 20.00 -4.36 13.23
CA ILE A 798 20.94 -3.32 12.80
C ILE A 798 22.21 -3.93 12.19
N VAL A 799 22.77 -4.98 12.81
CA VAL A 799 23.94 -5.68 12.31
C VAL A 799 23.64 -6.31 10.94
N ASN A 800 22.49 -7.00 10.81
CA ASN A 800 22.07 -7.60 9.54
C ASN A 800 21.82 -6.55 8.45
N PHE A 801 21.33 -5.35 8.78
CA PHE A 801 21.22 -4.25 7.81
C PHE A 801 22.56 -3.63 7.41
N ILE A 802 23.51 -3.51 8.34
CA ILE A 802 24.86 -3.00 8.06
C ILE A 802 25.65 -4.02 7.22
N GLU A 803 25.45 -5.32 7.47
CA GLU A 803 26.11 -6.42 6.77
C GLU A 803 25.47 -6.77 5.42
N GLY A 804 24.37 -6.10 5.04
CA GLY A 804 23.69 -6.29 3.75
C GLY A 804 22.72 -7.49 3.70
N ASN A 805 22.46 -8.13 4.83
CA ASN A 805 21.51 -9.24 4.99
C ASN A 805 20.08 -8.69 5.18
N TYR A 806 19.56 -7.99 4.18
CA TYR A 806 18.28 -7.25 4.29
C TYR A 806 17.06 -8.11 4.57
N SER A 807 17.03 -9.37 4.12
CA SER A 807 15.92 -10.29 4.41
C SER A 807 15.88 -10.70 5.89
N GLU A 808 17.05 -10.98 6.47
CA GLU A 808 17.22 -11.33 7.89
C GLU A 808 17.05 -10.09 8.77
N GLY A 809 17.55 -8.93 8.30
CA GLY A 809 17.31 -7.63 8.92
C GLY A 809 15.82 -7.28 8.97
N ILE A 810 15.05 -7.45 7.89
CA ILE A 810 13.60 -7.18 7.88
C ILE A 810 12.83 -8.13 8.81
N THR A 811 13.22 -9.41 8.90
CA THR A 811 12.58 -10.35 9.83
C THR A 811 12.92 -10.03 11.29
N ASP A 812 14.18 -9.73 11.61
CA ASP A 812 14.62 -9.38 12.97
C ASP A 812 14.01 -8.06 13.44
N VAL A 813 13.89 -7.09 12.53
CA VAL A 813 13.14 -5.85 12.73
C VAL A 813 11.68 -6.14 13.03
N ALA A 814 11.03 -7.06 12.31
CA ALA A 814 9.62 -7.37 12.56
C ALA A 814 9.40 -8.06 13.93
N PHE A 815 10.35 -8.87 14.40
CA PHE A 815 10.32 -9.46 15.74
C PHE A 815 10.51 -8.40 16.84
N ASP A 816 11.46 -7.48 16.66
CA ASP A 816 11.78 -6.49 17.69
C ASP A 816 10.81 -5.28 17.65
N ILE A 817 10.37 -4.79 16.46
CA ILE A 817 9.62 -3.52 16.27
C ILE A 817 8.21 -3.62 16.82
N PHE A 818 7.60 -4.79 16.69
CA PHE A 818 6.17 -4.95 16.98
C PHE A 818 5.90 -5.47 18.39
N GLY A 819 6.95 -5.83 19.15
CA GLY A 819 6.88 -5.88 20.61
C GLY A 819 6.67 -4.49 21.24
N PHE A 820 7.23 -3.43 20.63
CA PHE A 820 7.17 -2.03 21.06
C PHE A 820 7.12 -1.11 19.85
N ILE A 821 5.93 -0.88 19.28
CA ILE A 821 5.66 0.04 18.14
C ILE A 821 6.76 1.12 17.99
N THR A 822 7.76 0.91 17.12
CA THR A 822 8.91 1.81 17.02
C THR A 822 8.81 2.83 15.89
N ALA A 823 9.29 4.04 16.16
CA ALA A 823 9.72 4.98 15.13
C ALA A 823 11.16 4.60 14.70
N GLY A 824 11.42 4.59 13.40
CA GLY A 824 12.67 4.07 12.84
C GLY A 824 13.95 4.74 13.39
N VAL A 825 15.00 3.92 13.44
CA VAL A 825 16.37 4.21 13.90
C VAL A 825 16.97 5.46 13.24
N GLY A 826 17.40 6.40 14.06
CA GLY A 826 18.16 7.59 13.69
C GLY A 826 19.48 7.67 14.45
N ALA A 827 20.33 6.65 14.36
CA ALA A 827 21.68 6.69 14.91
C ALA A 827 22.60 7.59 14.05
N ALA A 828 22.41 8.91 14.16
CA ALA A 828 23.42 9.94 13.82
C ALA A 828 23.03 11.39 14.20
N ALA A 829 21.81 11.68 14.68
CA ALA A 829 21.35 13.09 14.76
C ALA A 829 21.37 13.73 16.17
N LYS A 830 21.44 12.95 17.26
CA LYS A 830 21.34 13.50 18.63
C LYS A 830 22.67 13.85 19.32
N ALA A 831 23.76 13.95 18.58
CA ALA A 831 25.03 14.53 19.05
C ALA A 831 25.22 15.99 18.60
N THR A 832 24.14 16.72 18.29
CA THR A 832 24.21 18.05 17.65
C THR A 832 23.97 19.24 18.59
N LYS A 833 23.81 19.04 19.90
CA LYS A 833 23.51 20.17 20.81
C LYS A 833 24.72 20.90 21.41
N VAL A 834 25.94 20.57 21.03
CA VAL A 834 27.10 21.42 21.34
C VAL A 834 28.09 21.42 20.17
N LEU A 835 28.32 22.61 19.62
CA LEU A 835 29.28 23.04 18.57
C LEU A 835 28.78 23.02 17.12
N GLY A 836 28.73 24.22 16.55
CA GLY A 836 28.18 24.52 15.23
C GLY A 836 29.19 24.54 14.08
N GLN A 837 28.60 24.67 12.90
CA GLN A 837 29.16 25.06 11.59
C GLN A 837 30.22 24.14 10.96
N ALA A 838 29.74 23.17 10.18
CA ALA A 838 30.18 22.74 8.84
C ALA A 838 29.94 21.23 8.69
N GLY A 839 29.03 20.81 7.81
CA GLY A 839 28.63 19.39 7.70
C GLY A 839 28.51 18.92 6.26
N SER A 840 29.46 18.09 5.84
CA SER A 840 29.42 17.30 4.61
C SER A 840 28.46 16.11 4.75
N THR A 841 27.54 16.05 3.80
CA THR A 841 26.74 14.92 3.29
C THR A 841 27.15 13.49 3.72
N LEU A 842 26.50 12.93 4.74
CA LEU A 842 26.36 11.47 4.90
C LEU A 842 25.18 11.09 5.82
N SER A 843 23.92 11.20 5.38
CA SER A 843 22.77 10.74 6.19
C SER A 843 21.40 10.55 5.48
N LYS A 844 21.32 10.21 4.18
CA LYS A 844 20.01 10.28 3.47
C LYS A 844 19.49 9.04 2.72
N ALA A 845 20.06 7.86 2.91
CA ALA A 845 19.43 6.63 2.43
C ALA A 845 18.72 5.88 3.58
N LEU A 846 17.48 5.48 3.36
CA LEU A 846 16.51 4.85 4.29
C LEU A 846 15.79 5.76 5.31
N LYS A 847 15.00 6.70 4.79
CA LYS A 847 13.84 7.23 5.53
C LYS A 847 12.69 6.21 5.55
N VAL A 848 12.79 5.17 6.37
CA VAL A 848 11.62 4.43 6.88
C VAL A 848 11.28 5.02 8.25
N THR A 849 10.92 6.31 8.28
CA THR A 849 10.80 7.10 9.52
C THR A 849 9.41 7.10 10.16
N LYS A 850 8.48 6.24 9.74
CA LYS A 850 7.17 6.10 10.38
C LYS A 850 6.67 4.65 10.26
N ILE A 851 7.18 3.77 11.12
CA ILE A 851 6.59 2.45 11.25
C ILE A 851 5.43 2.60 12.25
N MET A 852 4.23 2.66 11.68
CA MET A 852 2.95 2.47 12.38
C MET A 852 2.59 3.50 13.46
N VAL A 853 2.38 4.74 13.02
CA VAL A 853 1.27 5.55 13.53
C VAL A 853 0.38 5.83 12.33
N PRO A 854 -0.75 5.11 12.14
CA PRO A 854 -1.79 5.59 11.23
C PRO A 854 -2.04 7.06 11.58
N ALA A 855 -2.04 7.95 10.58
CA ALA A 855 -2.30 9.36 10.83
C ALA A 855 -3.57 9.47 11.69
N LEU A 856 -3.35 9.99 12.91
CA LEU A 856 -4.27 10.14 14.02
C LEU A 856 -5.76 9.94 13.70
N LEU A 857 -6.36 9.03 14.46
CA LEU A 857 -7.78 8.65 14.63
C LEU A 857 -8.71 9.82 15.04
N LYS A 858 -8.41 11.06 14.63
CA LYS A 858 -8.88 12.27 15.31
C LYS A 858 -10.35 12.60 15.09
N GLU A 859 -11.07 11.91 14.21
CA GLU A 859 -12.49 12.17 13.94
C GLU A 859 -13.26 10.88 13.57
N LEU A 860 -13.19 9.84 14.41
CA LEU A 860 -14.10 8.70 14.26
C LEU A 860 -15.49 9.09 14.79
N ASN A 861 -16.42 9.41 13.89
CA ASN A 861 -17.86 9.36 14.18
C ASN A 861 -18.47 8.11 13.50
N PRO A 862 -18.31 6.90 14.09
CA PRO A 862 -18.79 5.65 13.50
C PRO A 862 -20.31 5.50 13.55
N PHE A 863 -21.08 6.34 14.27
CA PHE A 863 -22.53 6.15 14.47
C PHE A 863 -23.46 6.97 13.58
N ASP A 864 -22.97 7.62 12.52
CA ASP A 864 -23.86 8.26 11.52
C ASP A 864 -24.51 7.20 10.58
N GLY A 865 -25.18 6.20 11.20
CA GLY A 865 -25.99 5.14 10.59
C GLY A 865 -25.34 3.74 10.48
N ALA A 866 -24.78 3.17 11.57
CA ALA A 866 -23.93 1.97 11.50
C ALA A 866 -24.35 0.76 12.37
N GLY A 867 -25.60 0.67 12.83
CA GLY A 867 -26.08 -0.53 13.55
C GLY A 867 -25.84 -1.84 12.78
N ASP A 868 -26.02 -1.81 11.45
CA ASP A 868 -25.85 -2.98 10.58
C ASP A 868 -24.42 -3.19 10.04
N LEU A 869 -23.49 -2.24 10.27
CA LEU A 869 -22.15 -2.24 9.66
C LEU A 869 -21.08 -2.92 10.51
N ILE A 870 -21.36 -3.15 11.79
CA ILE A 870 -20.48 -3.87 12.73
C ILE A 870 -20.72 -5.40 12.64
N LEU A 871 -21.92 -5.80 12.21
CA LEU A 871 -22.30 -7.19 11.99
C LEU A 871 -21.65 -7.67 10.69
N GLY A 872 -20.69 -8.59 10.78
CA GLY A 872 -19.82 -9.04 9.68
C GLY A 872 -20.47 -9.73 8.46
N ALA A 873 -21.76 -9.49 8.16
CA ALA A 873 -22.53 -10.16 7.10
C ALA A 873 -22.72 -9.36 5.80
N GLY A 874 -22.11 -8.18 5.65
CA GLY A 874 -22.11 -7.47 4.38
C GLY A 874 -21.08 -6.36 4.36
N LYS A 875 -19.85 -6.65 3.91
CA LYS A 875 -18.84 -5.62 3.65
C LYS A 875 -19.22 -4.81 2.40
N VAL A 876 -20.22 -3.94 2.51
CA VAL A 876 -20.41 -2.89 1.52
C VAL A 876 -19.26 -1.90 1.71
N ALA A 877 -18.29 -1.94 0.80
CA ALA A 877 -17.16 -1.02 0.83
C ALA A 877 -17.62 0.35 0.29
N TYR A 878 -17.46 1.40 1.09
CA TYR A 878 -17.76 2.78 0.70
C TYR A 878 -16.46 3.55 0.47
N GLU A 879 -16.45 4.52 -0.44
CA GLU A 879 -15.31 5.43 -0.59
C GLU A 879 -15.21 6.38 0.61
N GLY A 880 -14.01 6.53 1.18
CA GLY A 880 -13.78 7.18 2.46
C GLY A 880 -13.92 8.72 2.47
N GLY A 881 -14.43 9.23 3.59
CA GLY A 881 -13.99 10.51 4.19
C GLY A 881 -14.71 11.81 3.83
N SER A 882 -15.52 11.90 2.76
CA SER A 882 -16.21 13.16 2.43
C SER A 882 -17.67 13.03 1.96
N ALA A 883 -18.22 11.82 1.95
CA ALA A 883 -19.54 11.50 1.39
C ALA A 883 -20.68 11.43 2.43
N ALA A 884 -20.71 12.33 3.43
CA ALA A 884 -21.72 12.30 4.49
C ALA A 884 -22.36 13.68 4.74
N ARG A 885 -23.15 14.19 3.78
CA ARG A 885 -24.06 15.33 4.05
C ARG A 885 -25.51 15.17 3.57
N ASN A 886 -25.83 14.12 2.79
CA ASN A 886 -27.19 13.85 2.27
C ASN A 886 -27.75 12.47 2.64
N GLY A 887 -27.09 11.69 3.51
CA GLY A 887 -27.57 10.36 3.91
C GLY A 887 -27.44 9.24 2.86
N LEU A 888 -27.03 9.53 1.61
CA LEU A 888 -26.71 8.50 0.60
C LEU A 888 -25.20 8.29 0.47
N ARG A 889 -24.76 7.02 0.52
CA ARG A 889 -23.36 6.59 0.44
C ARG A 889 -23.00 6.13 -0.98
N THR A 890 -21.78 6.40 -1.42
CA THR A 890 -21.26 5.95 -2.74
C THR A 890 -20.48 4.65 -2.57
N LEU A 891 -20.81 3.66 -3.40
CA LEU A 891 -20.13 2.36 -3.43
C LEU A 891 -18.70 2.50 -3.95
N LYS A 892 -17.75 1.82 -3.29
CA LYS A 892 -16.43 1.58 -3.88
C LYS A 892 -16.58 0.77 -5.17
N GLY A 893 -15.82 1.13 -6.20
CA GLY A 893 -15.94 0.53 -7.52
C GLY A 893 -17.08 1.13 -8.36
N THR A 894 -17.65 2.26 -7.92
CA THR A 894 -18.53 3.07 -8.78
C THR A 894 -17.71 3.56 -9.97
N ALA A 895 -18.18 3.21 -11.16
CA ALA A 895 -17.49 3.52 -12.40
C ALA A 895 -17.39 5.02 -12.61
N ASN A 896 -16.15 5.47 -12.77
CA ASN A 896 -15.91 6.76 -13.38
C ASN A 896 -16.43 6.74 -14.83
N ARG A 897 -16.46 7.90 -15.46
CA ARG A 897 -17.01 8.04 -16.80
C ARG A 897 -16.30 7.20 -17.86
N ASP A 898 -14.99 7.00 -17.73
CA ASP A 898 -14.21 6.21 -18.68
C ASP A 898 -14.54 4.71 -18.58
N ALA A 899 -14.70 4.20 -17.36
CA ALA A 899 -15.14 2.83 -17.10
C ALA A 899 -16.58 2.60 -17.61
N LEU A 900 -17.50 3.54 -17.37
CA LEU A 900 -18.86 3.46 -17.93
C LEU A 900 -18.85 3.54 -19.47
N LEU A 901 -17.96 4.34 -20.05
CA LEU A 901 -17.84 4.46 -21.50
C LEU A 901 -17.30 3.17 -22.11
N ALA A 902 -16.30 2.55 -21.47
CA ALA A 902 -15.80 1.23 -21.83
C ALA A 902 -16.93 0.21 -21.77
N ALA A 903 -17.71 0.19 -20.66
CA ALA A 903 -18.84 -0.71 -20.50
C ALA A 903 -19.93 -0.50 -21.56
N SER A 904 -20.28 0.75 -21.88
CA SER A 904 -21.31 1.07 -22.88
C SER A 904 -20.97 0.62 -24.31
N LYS A 905 -19.71 0.25 -24.59
CA LYS A 905 -19.32 -0.34 -25.88
C LYS A 905 -19.72 -1.80 -25.99
N HIS A 906 -19.93 -2.48 -24.87
CA HIS A 906 -20.16 -3.92 -24.78
C HIS A 906 -21.57 -4.28 -24.31
N TYR A 907 -22.33 -3.32 -23.76
CA TYR A 907 -23.67 -3.53 -23.20
C TYR A 907 -24.69 -2.51 -23.72
N ASP A 908 -25.99 -2.81 -23.60
CA ASP A 908 -27.10 -2.00 -24.13
C ASP A 908 -27.18 -0.60 -23.51
N ALA A 909 -26.63 -0.43 -22.31
CA ALA A 909 -26.36 0.85 -21.66
C ALA A 909 -25.40 0.62 -20.47
N ALA A 910 -24.80 1.68 -19.95
CA ALA A 910 -24.07 1.72 -18.69
C ALA A 910 -24.45 2.99 -17.94
N ALA A 911 -24.75 2.92 -16.65
CA ALA A 911 -25.20 4.07 -15.89
C ALA A 911 -24.71 4.05 -14.45
N THR A 912 -24.52 5.23 -13.87
CA THR A 912 -24.51 5.39 -12.41
C THR A 912 -25.93 5.70 -11.94
N GLY A 913 -26.35 5.10 -10.83
CA GLY A 913 -27.70 5.26 -10.31
C GLY A 913 -27.83 4.79 -8.86
N SER A 914 -29.03 4.94 -8.33
CA SER A 914 -29.34 4.51 -6.97
C SER A 914 -29.72 3.02 -6.96
N ILE A 915 -29.08 2.25 -6.07
CA ILE A 915 -29.35 0.84 -5.79
C ILE A 915 -29.90 0.77 -4.36
N LYS A 916 -30.98 0.01 -4.15
CA LYS A 916 -31.46 -0.30 -2.79
C LYS A 916 -30.72 -1.51 -2.22
N VAL A 917 -30.18 -1.37 -1.01
CA VAL A 917 -29.60 -2.45 -0.21
C VAL A 917 -30.21 -2.38 1.19
N GLY A 918 -31.07 -3.34 1.51
CA GLY A 918 -31.93 -3.25 2.70
C GLY A 918 -32.85 -2.02 2.64
N ASP A 919 -32.94 -1.29 3.75
CA ASP A 919 -33.69 -0.03 3.85
C ASP A 919 -32.89 1.20 3.36
N THR A 920 -31.63 1.00 2.96
CA THR A 920 -30.72 2.09 2.56
C THR A 920 -30.55 2.18 1.04
N SER A 921 -30.45 3.41 0.56
CA SER A 921 -30.23 3.73 -0.85
C SER A 921 -28.77 4.16 -1.06
N ILE A 922 -28.06 3.49 -1.95
CA ILE A 922 -26.63 3.73 -2.23
C ILE A 922 -26.40 4.04 -3.70
N ILE A 923 -25.40 4.85 -4.01
CA ILE A 923 -25.03 5.18 -5.38
C ILE A 923 -24.05 4.11 -5.90
N GLY A 924 -24.37 3.49 -7.03
CA GLY A 924 -23.53 2.49 -7.69
C GLY A 924 -23.66 2.51 -9.20
N SER A 925 -22.83 1.71 -9.88
CA SER A 925 -22.85 1.58 -11.33
C SER A 925 -23.53 0.30 -11.79
N ALA A 926 -24.18 0.35 -12.95
CA ALA A 926 -24.86 -0.77 -13.55
C ALA A 926 -24.74 -0.73 -15.07
N VAL A 927 -24.82 -1.89 -15.72
CA VAL A 927 -24.99 -2.00 -17.18
C VAL A 927 -26.33 -2.63 -17.50
N LYS A 928 -26.89 -2.26 -18.64
CA LYS A 928 -28.12 -2.85 -19.16
C LYS A 928 -27.76 -3.93 -20.17
N HIS A 929 -28.27 -5.13 -19.97
CA HIS A 929 -28.10 -6.25 -20.88
C HIS A 929 -29.43 -7.03 -20.96
N ASN A 930 -29.89 -7.37 -22.16
CA ASN A 930 -31.18 -8.06 -22.37
C ASN A 930 -32.36 -7.36 -21.66
N ASN A 931 -32.37 -6.02 -21.74
CA ASN A 931 -33.36 -5.15 -21.10
C ASN A 931 -33.41 -5.18 -19.56
N GLN A 932 -32.44 -5.80 -18.90
CA GLN A 932 -32.30 -5.85 -17.44
C GLN A 932 -31.03 -5.10 -16.99
N TRP A 933 -31.07 -4.46 -15.82
CA TRP A 933 -29.91 -3.79 -15.23
C TRP A 933 -29.14 -4.76 -14.33
N TYR A 934 -27.83 -4.81 -14.49
CA TYR A 934 -26.91 -5.59 -13.67
C TYR A 934 -25.88 -4.67 -13.05
N ALA A 935 -25.49 -4.93 -11.80
CA ALA A 935 -24.46 -4.13 -11.16
C ALA A 935 -23.13 -4.24 -11.93
N PHE A 936 -22.31 -3.18 -11.90
CA PHE A 936 -21.08 -3.07 -12.65
C PHE A 936 -19.93 -2.66 -11.75
N ASP A 937 -18.86 -3.45 -11.75
CA ASP A 937 -17.64 -3.18 -11.00
C ASP A 937 -16.60 -2.51 -11.90
N ALA A 938 -16.21 -1.29 -11.53
CA ALA A 938 -15.26 -0.50 -12.29
C ALA A 938 -13.81 -1.00 -12.18
N ASP A 939 -13.48 -1.72 -11.11
CA ASP A 939 -12.12 -2.24 -10.89
C ASP A 939 -11.84 -3.41 -11.83
N SER A 940 -12.82 -4.31 -11.99
CA SER A 940 -12.75 -5.44 -12.93
C SER A 940 -13.25 -5.11 -14.35
N LEU A 941 -13.98 -3.99 -14.53
CA LEU A 941 -14.70 -3.62 -15.75
C LEU A 941 -15.71 -4.67 -16.21
N GLN A 942 -16.37 -5.34 -15.28
CA GLN A 942 -17.30 -6.43 -15.56
C GLN A 942 -18.63 -6.24 -14.82
N PRO A 943 -19.76 -6.65 -15.42
CA PRO A 943 -21.01 -6.73 -14.70
C PRO A 943 -21.07 -7.98 -13.82
N TYR A 944 -21.91 -7.95 -12.79
CA TYR A 944 -22.05 -9.07 -11.89
C TYR A 944 -23.47 -9.19 -11.34
N GLY A 945 -23.75 -10.39 -10.86
CA GLY A 945 -24.94 -10.68 -10.07
C GLY A 945 -26.26 -10.81 -10.84
N PRO A 946 -27.36 -10.99 -10.08
CA PRO A 946 -28.71 -11.04 -10.61
C PRO A 946 -29.21 -9.65 -11.04
N PRO A 947 -30.32 -9.56 -11.81
CA PRO A 947 -30.90 -8.29 -12.18
C PRO A 947 -31.24 -7.43 -10.97
N LEU A 948 -30.96 -6.14 -11.09
CA LEU A 948 -31.35 -5.12 -10.14
C LEU A 948 -32.85 -4.82 -10.33
N VAL A 949 -33.62 -4.96 -9.24
CA VAL A 949 -35.09 -4.81 -9.28
C VAL A 949 -35.51 -3.34 -9.23
N ASP A 950 -34.77 -2.50 -8.49
CA ASP A 950 -35.10 -1.08 -8.21
C ASP A 950 -33.96 -0.11 -8.58
N PHE A 951 -33.17 -0.41 -9.62
CA PHE A 951 -32.10 0.50 -10.04
C PHE A 951 -32.66 1.75 -10.71
N ASN A 952 -32.38 2.92 -10.14
CA ASN A 952 -32.78 4.21 -10.69
C ASN A 952 -31.57 4.94 -11.29
N PRO A 953 -31.37 4.93 -12.63
CA PRO A 953 -30.22 5.55 -13.26
C PRO A 953 -30.27 7.09 -13.16
N ILE A 954 -29.14 7.69 -12.80
CA ILE A 954 -28.93 9.15 -12.74
C ILE A 954 -28.22 9.64 -14.01
N ASP A 955 -27.20 8.90 -14.47
CA ASP A 955 -26.38 9.24 -15.63
C ASP A 955 -26.21 8.02 -16.55
N THR A 956 -27.01 7.92 -17.62
CA THR A 956 -27.00 6.76 -18.54
C THR A 956 -26.18 7.03 -19.80
N LEU A 957 -25.14 6.22 -20.03
CA LEU A 957 -24.40 6.08 -21.28
C LEU A 957 -25.01 4.96 -22.11
N MET A 958 -25.33 5.23 -23.36
CA MET A 958 -25.84 4.21 -24.29
C MET A 958 -24.78 3.94 -25.39
N PRO A 959 -24.70 2.71 -25.92
CA PRO A 959 -23.89 2.43 -27.10
C PRO A 959 -24.30 3.38 -28.23
N ALA A 960 -23.33 3.77 -29.06
CA ALA A 960 -23.62 4.56 -30.25
C ALA A 960 -24.65 3.80 -31.10
N ALA A 961 -25.76 4.45 -31.46
CA ALA A 961 -26.85 3.81 -32.20
C ALA A 961 -26.30 3.01 -33.40
N ALA A 962 -26.67 1.73 -33.46
CA ALA A 962 -26.29 0.86 -34.57
C ALA A 962 -26.69 1.56 -35.88
N ARG A 963 -25.69 1.82 -36.73
CA ARG A 963 -25.92 2.44 -38.03
C ARG A 963 -26.77 1.49 -38.88
N SER A 964 -28.06 1.79 -39.00
CA SER A 964 -28.88 1.23 -40.06
C SER A 964 -28.22 1.58 -41.39
N HIS A 965 -27.85 0.55 -42.15
CA HIS A 965 -27.29 0.68 -43.49
C HIS A 965 -28.37 1.30 -44.38
N THR A 966 -28.33 2.62 -44.51
CA THR A 966 -28.91 3.33 -45.64
C THR A 966 -27.78 3.67 -46.60
N PRO A 967 -27.98 3.49 -47.93
CA PRO A 967 -26.95 3.77 -48.91
C PRO A 967 -26.49 5.22 -48.79
N THR A 968 -25.18 5.37 -48.73
CA THR A 968 -24.39 6.61 -48.70
C THR A 968 -25.13 7.84 -49.24
N SER A 969 -25.52 8.73 -48.32
CA SER A 969 -25.45 10.17 -48.56
C SER A 969 -24.53 10.77 -47.50
N HIS A 970 -23.84 11.84 -47.88
CA HIS A 970 -22.54 12.23 -47.37
C HIS A 970 -22.46 12.43 -45.84
N ARG A 971 -21.32 12.00 -45.28
CA ARG A 971 -20.79 12.47 -43.98
C ARG A 971 -20.99 13.99 -43.86
N ALA A 972 -21.83 14.42 -42.92
CA ALA A 972 -21.58 15.69 -42.24
C ALA A 972 -20.35 15.47 -41.33
N ARG A 973 -19.15 15.63 -41.89
CA ARG A 973 -18.06 16.20 -41.10
C ARG A 973 -18.59 17.57 -40.68
N PRO A 974 -18.61 17.95 -39.38
CA PRO A 974 -19.04 19.30 -39.03
C PRO A 974 -18.19 20.35 -39.77
N TYR A 975 -16.94 20.01 -40.15
CA TYR A 975 -16.10 20.83 -41.04
C TYR A 975 -15.17 19.95 -41.91
N PRO A 976 -15.21 20.04 -43.25
CA PRO A 976 -14.29 19.29 -44.13
C PRO A 976 -12.91 19.94 -44.31
N SER A 977 -12.72 21.21 -43.95
CA SER A 977 -11.61 22.04 -44.41
C SER A 977 -10.93 22.85 -43.29
N ARG A 978 -10.37 22.17 -42.28
CA ARG A 978 -9.51 22.81 -41.28
C ARG A 978 -8.03 22.52 -41.59
N PRO A 979 -7.14 23.51 -41.63
CA PRO A 979 -5.72 23.24 -41.45
C PRO A 979 -5.48 22.75 -40.01
N PRO A 980 -4.81 21.60 -39.79
CA PRO A 980 -4.51 21.09 -38.44
C PRO A 980 -3.75 22.09 -37.57
N HIS A 981 -3.13 23.11 -38.18
CA HIS A 981 -2.43 24.20 -37.51
C HIS A 981 -2.78 25.55 -38.17
N PRO A 982 -3.50 26.46 -37.49
CA PRO A 982 -3.90 27.77 -38.04
C PRO A 982 -2.76 28.67 -38.56
N HIS A 983 -1.51 28.44 -38.13
CA HIS A 983 -0.34 29.19 -38.60
C HIS A 983 0.20 28.75 -39.97
N VAL A 984 -0.27 27.62 -40.53
CA VAL A 984 0.26 27.08 -41.79
C VAL A 984 -0.06 28.04 -42.95
N GLY A 985 1.00 28.61 -43.55
CA GLY A 985 0.91 29.61 -44.62
C GLY A 985 0.94 31.07 -44.15
N ALA A 986 1.05 31.33 -42.86
CA ALA A 986 1.19 32.68 -42.31
C ALA A 986 2.65 33.17 -42.31
N THR A 987 2.86 34.47 -42.50
CA THR A 987 4.16 35.14 -42.32
C THR A 987 4.33 35.58 -40.87
N LYS A 988 5.55 35.51 -40.33
CA LYS A 988 5.84 35.95 -38.96
C LYS A 988 5.55 37.44 -38.82
N GLU A 989 4.75 37.79 -37.82
CA GLU A 989 4.40 39.17 -37.47
C GLU A 989 5.07 39.54 -36.13
N PRO A 990 5.50 40.80 -35.93
CA PRO A 990 6.03 41.25 -34.65
C PRO A 990 4.91 41.34 -33.61
N LEU A 991 5.19 40.87 -32.40
CA LEU A 991 4.22 40.94 -31.30
C LEU A 991 3.82 42.40 -30.99
N PRO A 992 2.54 42.65 -30.66
CA PRO A 992 2.10 43.94 -30.16
C PRO A 992 2.88 44.34 -28.90
N ALA A 993 3.27 45.61 -28.80
CA ALA A 993 4.03 46.12 -27.65
C ALA A 993 3.19 46.15 -26.35
N GLY A 994 1.86 46.20 -26.45
CA GLY A 994 0.91 46.19 -25.33
C GLY A 994 0.27 44.83 -25.12
N ASP A 995 -0.90 44.79 -24.48
CA ASP A 995 -1.64 43.54 -24.25
C ASP A 995 -2.06 42.89 -25.58
N TYR A 996 -1.75 41.60 -25.75
CA TYR A 996 -2.09 40.88 -26.98
C TYR A 996 -3.61 40.82 -27.18
N VAL A 997 -4.37 40.55 -26.12
CA VAL A 997 -5.82 40.29 -26.20
C VAL A 997 -6.55 41.57 -26.53
N GLU A 998 -6.17 42.68 -25.89
CA GLU A 998 -6.71 44.01 -26.15
C GLU A 998 -6.48 44.43 -27.61
N GLN A 999 -5.23 44.35 -28.08
CA GLN A 999 -4.87 44.84 -29.42
C GLN A 999 -5.46 44.00 -30.56
N THR A 1000 -5.63 42.70 -30.32
CA THR A 1000 -6.25 41.80 -31.29
C THR A 1000 -7.76 41.71 -31.16
N LYS A 1001 -8.35 42.33 -30.12
CA LYS A 1001 -9.76 42.18 -29.74
C LYS A 1001 -10.16 40.70 -29.61
N GLY A 1002 -9.28 39.89 -29.02
CA GLY A 1002 -9.46 38.44 -28.89
C GLY A 1002 -9.41 37.66 -30.21
N LYS A 1003 -8.83 38.20 -31.28
CA LYS A 1003 -8.67 37.47 -32.55
C LYS A 1003 -7.37 36.67 -32.58
N LEU A 1004 -7.44 35.50 -33.21
CA LEU A 1004 -6.25 34.71 -33.51
C LEU A 1004 -5.50 35.32 -34.70
N VAL A 1005 -4.30 35.85 -34.46
CA VAL A 1005 -3.39 36.32 -35.51
C VAL A 1005 -2.35 35.24 -35.81
N PRO A 1006 -2.45 34.51 -36.94
CA PRO A 1006 -1.62 33.34 -37.22
C PRO A 1006 -0.11 33.58 -37.18
N GLY A 1007 0.33 34.78 -37.62
CA GLY A 1007 1.75 35.16 -37.68
C GLY A 1007 2.46 35.22 -36.32
N HIS A 1008 1.70 35.31 -35.22
CA HIS A 1008 2.24 35.28 -33.85
C HIS A 1008 2.44 33.86 -33.31
N PHE A 1009 1.77 32.85 -33.88
CA PHE A 1009 1.80 31.46 -33.36
C PHE A 1009 2.53 30.49 -34.29
N ILE A 1010 3.53 30.99 -35.02
CA ILE A 1010 4.43 30.16 -35.82
C ILE A 1010 5.37 29.39 -34.86
N PRO A 1011 5.52 28.05 -35.01
CA PRO A 1011 6.37 27.23 -34.15
C PRO A 1011 7.83 27.71 -34.08
N GLY A 1012 8.45 27.57 -32.90
CA GLY A 1012 9.75 28.16 -32.56
C GLY A 1012 9.57 29.44 -31.72
N ASP A 1013 10.49 30.41 -31.88
CA ASP A 1013 10.50 31.65 -31.08
C ASP A 1013 9.18 32.42 -31.06
N GLY A 1014 8.34 32.36 -32.11
CA GLY A 1014 7.11 33.14 -32.21
C GLY A 1014 6.02 32.70 -31.24
N LEU A 1015 5.64 31.41 -31.29
CA LEU A 1015 4.67 30.82 -30.37
C LEU A 1015 5.10 31.01 -28.91
N GLU A 1016 6.35 30.69 -28.60
CA GLU A 1016 6.90 30.78 -27.24
C GLU A 1016 6.92 32.23 -26.73
N GLN A 1017 7.32 33.20 -27.56
CA GLN A 1017 7.28 34.62 -27.20
C GLN A 1017 5.85 35.10 -26.94
N THR A 1018 4.89 34.66 -27.75
CA THR A 1018 3.48 35.04 -27.60
C THR A 1018 2.89 34.47 -26.31
N GLU A 1019 3.16 33.21 -26.02
CA GLU A 1019 2.68 32.57 -24.78
C GLU A 1019 3.35 33.16 -23.53
N ALA A 1020 4.64 33.48 -23.60
CA ALA A 1020 5.35 34.15 -22.52
C ALA A 1020 4.77 35.54 -22.25
N HIS A 1021 4.56 36.33 -23.31
CA HIS A 1021 3.97 37.67 -23.21
C HIS A 1021 2.54 37.64 -22.64
N PHE A 1022 1.70 36.73 -23.14
CA PHE A 1022 0.35 36.51 -22.61
C PHE A 1022 0.38 36.08 -21.14
N THR A 1023 1.26 35.15 -20.77
CA THR A 1023 1.36 34.66 -19.39
C THR A 1023 1.81 35.77 -18.45
N GLN A 1024 2.76 36.61 -18.87
CA GLN A 1024 3.21 37.75 -18.09
C GLN A 1024 2.08 38.76 -17.86
N LYS A 1025 1.40 39.20 -18.93
CA LYS A 1025 0.28 40.14 -18.83
C LYS A 1025 -0.86 39.61 -17.98
N MET A 1026 -1.17 38.32 -18.10
CA MET A 1026 -2.18 37.65 -17.29
C MET A 1026 -1.83 37.65 -15.79
N GLU A 1027 -0.59 37.29 -15.42
CA GLU A 1027 -0.19 37.31 -14.02
C GLU A 1027 -0.17 38.74 -13.46
N ASP A 1028 0.33 39.72 -14.24
CA ASP A 1028 0.28 41.15 -13.86
C ASP A 1028 -1.17 41.61 -13.60
N TYR A 1029 -2.10 41.21 -14.48
CA TYR A 1029 -3.52 41.52 -14.38
C TYR A 1029 -4.16 40.93 -13.10
N HIS A 1030 -3.92 39.66 -12.81
CA HIS A 1030 -4.45 39.01 -11.59
C HIS A 1030 -3.77 39.50 -10.31
N VAL A 1031 -2.51 39.94 -10.36
CA VAL A 1031 -1.85 40.62 -9.23
C VAL A 1031 -2.49 41.98 -9.00
N ALA A 1032 -2.73 42.77 -10.05
CA ALA A 1032 -3.40 44.06 -9.95
C ALA A 1032 -4.83 43.92 -9.40
N ALA A 1033 -5.59 42.91 -9.86
CA ALA A 1033 -6.95 42.62 -9.40
C ALA A 1033 -7.08 42.29 -7.90
N LYS A 1034 -5.98 41.90 -7.23
CA LYS A 1034 -5.96 41.62 -5.79
C LYS A 1034 -5.80 42.87 -4.92
N VAL A 1035 -5.41 44.00 -5.50
CA VAL A 1035 -5.25 45.26 -4.77
C VAL A 1035 -6.64 45.87 -4.51
N PRO A 1036 -7.03 46.17 -3.26
CA PRO A 1036 -8.33 46.76 -2.99
C PRO A 1036 -8.56 48.05 -3.79
N GLY A 1037 -9.67 48.12 -4.53
CA GLY A 1037 -10.07 49.28 -5.31
C GLY A 1037 -9.60 49.32 -6.78
N THR A 1038 -8.88 48.30 -7.27
CA THR A 1038 -8.47 48.22 -8.69
C THR A 1038 -9.51 47.54 -9.57
N LEU A 1039 -10.32 46.63 -9.03
CA LEU A 1039 -11.41 46.00 -9.76
C LEU A 1039 -12.51 47.02 -10.07
N PRO A 1040 -13.19 46.91 -11.23
CA PRO A 1040 -14.37 47.71 -11.51
C PRO A 1040 -15.42 47.55 -10.40
N THR A 1041 -16.05 48.65 -10.00
CA THR A 1041 -17.07 48.63 -8.94
C THR A 1041 -18.26 47.78 -9.39
N GLN A 1042 -18.55 46.71 -8.64
CA GLN A 1042 -19.73 45.90 -8.91
C GLN A 1042 -21.02 46.66 -8.63
N PRO A 1043 -22.06 46.49 -9.47
CA PRO A 1043 -23.33 47.14 -9.25
C PRO A 1043 -24.06 46.52 -8.05
N ILE A 1044 -24.94 47.31 -7.44
CA ILE A 1044 -25.74 46.87 -6.31
C ILE A 1044 -26.68 45.75 -6.79
N ILE A 1045 -26.65 44.61 -6.09
CA ILE A 1045 -27.51 43.46 -6.40
C ILE A 1045 -28.98 43.90 -6.28
N PRO A 1046 -29.83 43.68 -7.32
CA PRO A 1046 -31.24 44.04 -7.27
C PRO A 1046 -31.96 43.34 -6.12
N ALA A 1047 -32.86 44.04 -5.43
CA ALA A 1047 -33.67 43.43 -4.38
C ALA A 1047 -34.74 42.51 -4.98
N VAL A 1048 -34.58 41.19 -4.80
CA VAL A 1048 -35.51 40.17 -5.29
C VAL A 1048 -36.05 39.35 -4.10
N PRO A 1049 -37.02 39.89 -3.32
CA PRO A 1049 -37.47 39.28 -2.07
C PRO A 1049 -38.39 38.07 -2.26
N LYS A 1050 -38.90 37.83 -3.48
CA LYS A 1050 -39.72 36.65 -3.85
C LYS A 1050 -39.23 36.10 -5.19
N PRO A 1051 -39.37 34.79 -5.45
CA PRO A 1051 -39.12 34.23 -6.77
C PRO A 1051 -39.95 34.94 -7.84
N ILE A 1052 -39.26 35.43 -8.87
CA ILE A 1052 -39.83 36.10 -10.05
C ILE A 1052 -39.57 35.25 -11.30
N SER A 1053 -40.08 35.67 -12.45
CA SER A 1053 -39.74 34.98 -13.72
C SER A 1053 -38.26 35.21 -14.11
N PRO A 1054 -37.63 34.27 -14.84
CA PRO A 1054 -36.27 34.46 -15.36
C PRO A 1054 -36.09 35.75 -16.17
N GLN A 1055 -37.06 36.09 -17.02
CA GLN A 1055 -37.03 37.30 -17.85
C GLN A 1055 -37.10 38.59 -17.00
N GLN A 1056 -37.88 38.58 -15.91
CA GLN A 1056 -37.90 39.70 -14.96
C GLN A 1056 -36.57 39.83 -14.21
N LEU A 1057 -35.99 38.72 -13.74
CA LEU A 1057 -34.68 38.75 -13.08
C LEU A 1057 -33.59 39.32 -13.99
N ILE A 1058 -33.57 38.88 -15.26
CA ILE A 1058 -32.68 39.42 -16.30
C ILE A 1058 -32.89 40.92 -16.47
N THR A 1059 -34.14 41.36 -16.55
CA THR A 1059 -34.50 42.78 -16.70
C THR A 1059 -34.02 43.62 -15.52
N GLU A 1060 -34.29 43.20 -14.28
CA GLU A 1060 -33.84 43.93 -13.09
C GLU A 1060 -32.30 43.98 -12.99
N THR A 1061 -31.63 42.90 -13.40
CA THR A 1061 -30.16 42.84 -13.40
C THR A 1061 -29.56 43.79 -14.45
N LEU A 1062 -30.12 43.84 -15.67
CA LEU A 1062 -29.67 44.72 -16.74
C LEU A 1062 -30.06 46.21 -16.56
N LYS A 1063 -30.84 46.55 -15.52
CA LYS A 1063 -31.05 47.96 -15.10
C LYS A 1063 -29.84 48.51 -14.35
N VAL A 1064 -29.18 47.66 -13.57
CA VAL A 1064 -28.06 48.05 -12.70
C VAL A 1064 -26.70 47.66 -13.27
N SER A 1065 -26.66 46.78 -14.27
CA SER A 1065 -25.42 46.28 -14.87
C SER A 1065 -25.42 46.42 -16.40
N GLN A 1066 -24.27 46.81 -16.98
CA GLN A 1066 -24.06 46.82 -18.43
C GLN A 1066 -23.80 45.42 -19.00
N GLY A 1067 -23.33 44.49 -18.17
CA GLY A 1067 -23.09 43.10 -18.56
C GLY A 1067 -23.75 42.10 -17.62
N LEU A 1068 -23.96 40.88 -18.11
CA LEU A 1068 -24.51 39.79 -17.32
C LEU A 1068 -23.80 38.47 -17.67
N VAL A 1069 -23.22 37.82 -16.67
CA VAL A 1069 -22.50 36.54 -16.85
C VAL A 1069 -23.38 35.40 -16.36
N PHE A 1070 -23.76 34.48 -17.26
CA PHE A 1070 -24.45 33.26 -16.91
C PHE A 1070 -23.45 32.14 -16.65
N GLY A 1071 -23.53 31.56 -15.46
CA GLY A 1071 -22.82 30.34 -15.09
C GLY A 1071 -23.67 29.13 -15.44
N GLU A 1072 -23.16 28.28 -16.33
CA GLU A 1072 -23.80 27.01 -16.66
C GLU A 1072 -23.09 25.79 -16.10
N HIS A 1073 -23.87 24.73 -15.92
CA HIS A 1073 -23.36 23.39 -15.81
C HIS A 1073 -23.36 22.75 -17.21
N HIS A 1074 -22.18 22.44 -17.78
CA HIS A 1074 -22.06 21.97 -19.17
C HIS A 1074 -22.84 20.69 -19.50
N SER A 1075 -23.32 19.93 -18.50
CA SER A 1075 -24.17 18.76 -18.69
C SER A 1075 -25.67 19.05 -18.72
N GLN A 1076 -26.10 20.30 -18.56
CA GLN A 1076 -27.50 20.69 -18.44
C GLN A 1076 -27.98 21.49 -19.66
N MET A 1077 -29.25 21.31 -20.05
CA MET A 1077 -29.87 22.09 -21.13
C MET A 1077 -30.41 23.45 -20.65
N ALA A 1078 -30.45 23.67 -19.33
CA ALA A 1078 -30.99 24.85 -18.67
C ALA A 1078 -30.58 26.17 -19.34
N SER A 1079 -29.29 26.36 -19.58
CA SER A 1079 -28.72 27.57 -20.17
C SER A 1079 -29.23 27.85 -21.59
N PHE A 1080 -29.21 26.84 -22.47
CA PHE A 1080 -29.64 27.01 -23.87
C PHE A 1080 -31.14 27.28 -23.98
N LYS A 1081 -31.94 26.62 -23.14
CA LYS A 1081 -33.38 26.90 -23.02
C LYS A 1081 -33.63 28.32 -22.53
N LEU A 1082 -32.99 28.70 -21.41
CA LEU A 1082 -33.09 30.05 -20.86
C LEU A 1082 -32.71 31.12 -21.88
N LEU A 1083 -31.57 30.94 -22.56
CA LEU A 1083 -31.08 31.92 -23.53
C LEU A 1083 -32.10 32.06 -24.66
N MET A 1084 -32.54 30.97 -25.28
CA MET A 1084 -33.54 30.98 -26.35
C MET A 1084 -34.83 31.68 -25.93
N ASP A 1085 -35.38 31.30 -24.77
CA ASP A 1085 -36.61 31.89 -24.22
C ASP A 1085 -36.46 33.36 -23.83
N SER A 1086 -35.22 33.85 -23.67
CA SER A 1086 -34.92 35.21 -23.22
C SER A 1086 -34.39 36.14 -24.31
N ILE A 1087 -34.18 35.67 -25.56
CA ILE A 1087 -33.72 36.52 -26.68
C ILE A 1087 -34.59 37.78 -26.87
N PRO A 1088 -35.93 37.71 -26.84
CA PRO A 1088 -36.77 38.91 -26.95
C PRO A 1088 -36.53 39.90 -25.79
N THR A 1089 -36.30 39.38 -24.58
CA THR A 1089 -35.98 40.19 -23.40
C THR A 1089 -34.62 40.86 -23.57
N PHE A 1090 -33.59 40.14 -24.02
CA PHE A 1090 -32.26 40.69 -24.26
C PHE A 1090 -32.31 41.83 -25.28
N LYS A 1091 -33.02 41.64 -26.39
CA LYS A 1091 -33.24 42.69 -27.40
C LYS A 1091 -33.92 43.92 -26.81
N THR A 1092 -35.00 43.72 -26.05
CA THR A 1092 -35.75 44.81 -25.40
C THR A 1092 -34.90 45.56 -24.37
N GLN A 1093 -34.03 44.85 -23.65
CA GLN A 1093 -33.11 45.45 -22.68
C GLN A 1093 -31.88 46.11 -23.33
N GLY A 1094 -31.74 46.06 -24.65
CA GLY A 1094 -30.67 46.72 -25.41
C GLY A 1094 -29.37 45.92 -25.49
N VAL A 1095 -29.39 44.60 -25.23
CA VAL A 1095 -28.23 43.73 -25.40
C VAL A 1095 -27.82 43.68 -26.88
N LYS A 1096 -26.55 43.91 -27.16
CA LYS A 1096 -25.98 43.92 -28.51
C LYS A 1096 -25.04 42.75 -28.79
N ARG A 1097 -24.48 42.13 -27.74
CA ARG A 1097 -23.52 41.04 -27.87
C ARG A 1097 -23.78 39.90 -26.89
N VAL A 1098 -23.55 38.68 -27.35
CA VAL A 1098 -23.49 37.46 -26.54
C VAL A 1098 -22.14 36.77 -26.73
N TYR A 1099 -21.50 36.43 -25.62
CA TYR A 1099 -20.19 35.79 -25.60
C TYR A 1099 -20.30 34.34 -25.11
N PHE A 1100 -19.58 33.40 -25.74
CA PHE A 1100 -19.63 31.97 -25.38
C PHE A 1100 -18.25 31.41 -25.03
N GLU A 1101 -18.13 30.81 -23.85
CA GLU A 1101 -17.09 29.79 -23.59
C GLU A 1101 -17.28 28.60 -24.54
N GLY A 1102 -16.19 27.97 -24.98
CA GLY A 1102 -16.27 26.81 -25.86
C GLY A 1102 -16.60 27.15 -27.32
N MET A 1103 -16.42 28.40 -27.73
CA MET A 1103 -16.29 28.83 -29.13
C MET A 1103 -14.92 29.48 -29.34
N ILE A 1104 -14.32 29.25 -30.51
CA ILE A 1104 -13.03 29.84 -30.91
C ILE A 1104 -13.16 30.62 -32.21
N ASP A 1105 -12.40 31.71 -32.36
CA ASP A 1105 -12.25 32.40 -33.65
C ASP A 1105 -11.15 31.73 -34.49
N LEU A 1106 -11.44 31.46 -35.76
CA LEU A 1106 -10.45 30.94 -36.72
C LEU A 1106 -10.31 31.87 -37.94
N PRO A 1107 -9.08 32.22 -38.34
CA PRO A 1107 -8.82 33.05 -39.52
C PRO A 1107 -9.49 32.47 -40.77
N GLY A 1108 -10.22 33.30 -41.50
CA GLY A 1108 -10.93 32.92 -42.72
C GLY A 1108 -12.21 32.09 -42.51
N VAL A 1109 -12.53 31.69 -41.26
CA VAL A 1109 -13.74 30.91 -40.92
C VAL A 1109 -14.67 31.68 -39.98
N GLY A 1110 -14.13 32.46 -39.05
CA GLY A 1110 -14.88 33.15 -37.99
C GLY A 1110 -15.09 32.29 -36.76
N ALA A 1111 -16.15 32.56 -35.98
CA ALA A 1111 -16.45 31.85 -34.75
C ALA A 1111 -16.92 30.41 -35.00
N VAL A 1112 -16.27 29.44 -34.37
CA VAL A 1112 -16.49 28.00 -34.53
C VAL A 1112 -16.76 27.34 -33.18
N ASP A 1113 -17.69 26.39 -33.14
CA ASP A 1113 -17.96 25.55 -31.98
C ASP A 1113 -16.74 24.71 -31.59
N ASP A 1114 -16.30 24.85 -30.35
CA ASP A 1114 -15.22 24.10 -29.72
C ASP A 1114 -15.68 23.26 -28.51
N GLY A 1115 -16.97 22.94 -28.46
CA GLY A 1115 -17.55 22.00 -27.50
C GLY A 1115 -18.81 22.49 -26.82
N ILE A 1116 -19.11 23.80 -26.86
CA ILE A 1116 -20.30 24.36 -26.20
C ILE A 1116 -21.60 23.84 -26.80
N GLY A 1117 -21.58 23.46 -28.08
CA GLY A 1117 -22.71 22.81 -28.74
C GLY A 1117 -22.99 21.39 -28.24
N ASN A 1118 -22.20 20.84 -27.32
CA ASN A 1118 -22.37 19.50 -26.76
C ASN A 1118 -22.59 19.53 -25.24
N LEU A 1119 -23.35 18.55 -24.73
CA LEU A 1119 -23.57 18.34 -23.30
C LEU A 1119 -22.42 17.54 -22.68
N GLY A 1120 -21.70 18.18 -21.76
CA GLY A 1120 -20.54 17.66 -21.06
C GLY A 1120 -19.48 17.08 -22.00
N ASN A 1121 -18.64 16.19 -21.47
CA ASN A 1121 -17.57 15.56 -22.26
C ASN A 1121 -18.08 14.44 -23.21
N LEU A 1122 -19.40 14.31 -23.39
CA LEU A 1122 -20.05 13.17 -24.06
C LEU A 1122 -20.23 13.33 -25.57
N LYS A 1123 -19.90 14.50 -26.12
CA LYS A 1123 -20.15 14.85 -27.54
C LYS A 1123 -21.61 14.59 -27.97
N LYS A 1124 -22.55 14.59 -27.02
CA LYS A 1124 -23.99 14.57 -27.30
C LYS A 1124 -24.37 16.01 -27.62
N GLY A 1125 -24.80 16.27 -28.85
CA GLY A 1125 -25.22 17.61 -29.25
C GLY A 1125 -26.33 18.13 -28.34
N ARG A 1126 -26.27 19.41 -27.98
CA ARG A 1126 -27.41 20.13 -27.43
C ARG A 1126 -28.51 20.18 -28.48
N THR A 1127 -29.72 19.87 -28.08
CA THR A 1127 -30.89 19.79 -28.95
C THR A 1127 -32.04 20.53 -28.30
N ASN A 1128 -32.81 21.30 -29.07
CA ASN A 1128 -33.97 22.06 -28.60
C ASN A 1128 -33.60 23.09 -27.49
N PRO A 1129 -32.82 24.13 -27.82
CA PRO A 1129 -32.23 24.43 -29.12
C PRO A 1129 -30.82 23.83 -29.29
N THR A 1130 -30.40 23.67 -30.54
CA THR A 1130 -29.00 23.46 -30.92
C THR A 1130 -28.21 24.78 -30.84
N LEU A 1131 -26.87 24.71 -30.83
CA LEU A 1131 -26.04 25.91 -30.85
C LEU A 1131 -26.28 26.74 -32.11
N GLN A 1132 -26.44 26.10 -33.27
CA GLN A 1132 -26.67 26.82 -34.52
C GLN A 1132 -28.01 27.56 -34.50
N GLU A 1133 -29.09 26.91 -34.07
CA GLU A 1133 -30.40 27.55 -33.91
C GLU A 1133 -30.35 28.74 -32.95
N LEU A 1134 -29.61 28.59 -31.84
CA LEU A 1134 -29.43 29.67 -30.87
C LEU A 1134 -28.66 30.85 -31.48
N ILE A 1135 -27.57 30.59 -32.21
CA ILE A 1135 -26.78 31.61 -32.92
C ILE A 1135 -27.63 32.35 -33.94
N ASP A 1136 -28.41 31.60 -34.74
CA ASP A 1136 -29.23 32.17 -35.79
C ASP A 1136 -30.33 33.07 -35.21
N GLU A 1137 -30.94 32.67 -34.09
CA GLU A 1137 -31.97 33.48 -33.43
C GLU A 1137 -31.37 34.74 -32.76
N PHE A 1138 -30.16 34.67 -32.18
CA PHE A 1138 -29.44 35.86 -31.70
C PHE A 1138 -29.18 36.85 -32.83
N ARG A 1139 -28.62 36.37 -33.96
CA ARG A 1139 -28.31 37.21 -35.14
C ARG A 1139 -29.55 37.85 -35.73
N LYS A 1140 -30.64 37.09 -35.85
CA LYS A 1140 -31.95 37.59 -36.32
C LYS A 1140 -32.49 38.72 -35.45
N ASN A 1141 -32.14 38.74 -34.17
CA ASN A 1141 -32.52 39.78 -33.23
C ASN A 1141 -31.49 40.92 -33.11
N GLY A 1142 -30.47 40.93 -33.97
CA GLY A 1142 -29.44 41.97 -33.99
C GLY A 1142 -28.46 41.87 -32.82
N ILE A 1143 -28.27 40.68 -32.26
CA ILE A 1143 -27.31 40.39 -31.20
C ILE A 1143 -26.14 39.62 -31.83
N GLU A 1144 -24.94 40.20 -31.75
CA GLU A 1144 -23.70 39.61 -32.27
C GLU A 1144 -23.21 38.49 -31.37
N VAL A 1145 -22.76 37.37 -31.95
CA VAL A 1145 -22.24 36.20 -31.21
C VAL A 1145 -20.72 36.18 -31.32
N LEU A 1146 -20.03 36.17 -30.17
CA LEU A 1146 -18.57 36.25 -30.08
C LEU A 1146 -17.95 35.09 -29.24
N PRO A 1147 -16.77 34.58 -29.62
CA PRO A 1147 -16.07 33.53 -28.89
C PRO A 1147 -15.30 34.06 -27.67
N LEU A 1148 -15.20 33.26 -26.60
CA LEU A 1148 -14.35 33.53 -25.43
C LEU A 1148 -13.17 32.58 -25.27
N ASP A 1149 -12.98 31.64 -26.20
CA ASP A 1149 -11.80 30.78 -26.20
C ASP A 1149 -10.87 31.10 -27.38
N HIS A 1150 -9.57 30.89 -27.13
CA HIS A 1150 -8.50 31.04 -28.10
C HIS A 1150 -7.80 29.70 -28.33
N TYR A 1151 -7.49 29.39 -29.59
CA TYR A 1151 -6.92 28.11 -30.01
C TYR A 1151 -5.62 27.76 -29.25
N TYR A 1152 -4.68 28.70 -29.18
CA TYR A 1152 -3.39 28.53 -28.47
C TYR A 1152 -3.49 28.90 -26.99
N LEU A 1153 -3.82 30.17 -26.68
CA LEU A 1153 -3.72 30.75 -25.33
C LEU A 1153 -4.62 30.14 -24.25
N THR A 1154 -5.90 29.82 -24.55
CA THR A 1154 -6.83 29.31 -23.53
C THR A 1154 -7.08 27.80 -23.68
N ARG A 1155 -7.23 27.30 -24.91
CA ARG A 1155 -7.53 25.88 -25.19
C ARG A 1155 -6.29 25.01 -25.38
N ASN A 1156 -5.11 25.62 -25.59
CA ASN A 1156 -3.82 24.94 -25.74
C ASN A 1156 -3.86 23.79 -26.76
N LYS A 1157 -4.59 23.96 -27.86
CA LYS A 1157 -4.84 22.88 -28.84
C LYS A 1157 -3.61 22.40 -29.60
N HIS A 1158 -2.50 23.10 -29.46
CA HIS A 1158 -1.21 22.74 -30.03
C HIS A 1158 -0.43 21.76 -29.13
N ASP A 1159 -0.73 21.70 -27.82
CA ASP A 1159 -0.09 20.82 -26.85
C ASP A 1159 -0.95 19.58 -26.61
N LEU A 1160 -0.68 18.52 -27.38
CA LEU A 1160 -1.42 17.25 -27.34
C LEU A 1160 -1.03 16.35 -26.15
N VAL A 1161 0.01 16.73 -25.37
CA VAL A 1161 0.52 15.93 -24.24
C VAL A 1161 -0.05 16.43 -22.91
N ARG A 1162 -0.62 17.65 -22.89
CA ARG A 1162 -1.24 18.24 -21.72
C ARG A 1162 -2.45 17.44 -21.24
N SER A 1163 -2.44 17.04 -19.98
CA SER A 1163 -3.57 16.36 -19.35
C SER A 1163 -4.83 17.26 -19.35
N PRO A 1164 -6.04 16.69 -19.54
CA PRO A 1164 -7.27 17.46 -19.45
C PRO A 1164 -7.42 18.14 -18.07
N THR A 1165 -7.80 19.41 -18.06
CA THR A 1165 -8.10 20.11 -16.80
C THR A 1165 -9.38 19.56 -16.18
N VAL A 1166 -9.31 19.15 -14.91
CA VAL A 1166 -10.46 18.71 -14.11
C VAL A 1166 -10.52 19.56 -12.83
N SER A 1167 -11.73 19.74 -12.26
CA SER A 1167 -11.91 20.52 -11.04
C SER A 1167 -10.98 20.03 -9.92
N GLY A 1168 -10.14 20.92 -9.38
CA GLY A 1168 -9.16 20.64 -8.33
C GLY A 1168 -7.81 20.08 -8.79
N VAL A 1169 -7.59 19.84 -10.09
CA VAL A 1169 -6.30 19.42 -10.64
C VAL A 1169 -5.95 20.30 -11.84
N ASN A 1170 -5.00 21.23 -11.64
CA ASN A 1170 -4.60 22.25 -12.62
C ASN A 1170 -5.76 23.15 -13.12
N SER A 1171 -6.87 23.20 -12.38
CA SER A 1171 -8.05 24.01 -12.67
C SER A 1171 -7.77 25.51 -12.53
N ASP A 1172 -6.97 25.88 -11.54
CA ASP A 1172 -6.48 27.25 -11.29
C ASP A 1172 -5.80 27.87 -12.52
N ILE A 1173 -4.97 27.09 -13.24
CA ILE A 1173 -4.28 27.56 -14.46
C ILE A 1173 -5.28 27.86 -15.58
N ARG A 1174 -6.31 27.01 -15.76
CA ARG A 1174 -7.37 27.24 -16.76
C ARG A 1174 -8.24 28.44 -16.36
N LEU A 1175 -8.60 28.54 -15.08
CA LEU A 1175 -9.36 29.67 -14.54
C LEU A 1175 -8.65 30.99 -14.81
N LYS A 1176 -7.36 31.09 -14.45
CA LYS A 1176 -6.55 32.30 -14.66
C LYS A 1176 -6.48 32.71 -16.14
N ARG A 1177 -6.10 31.77 -17.01
CA ARG A 1177 -5.92 32.03 -18.46
C ARG A 1177 -7.22 32.39 -19.15
N PHE A 1178 -8.31 31.66 -18.87
CA PHE A 1178 -9.61 31.92 -19.48
C PHE A 1178 -10.23 33.22 -18.95
N ASN A 1179 -10.29 33.42 -17.63
CA ASN A 1179 -10.96 34.60 -17.05
C ASN A 1179 -10.30 35.91 -17.51
N TYR A 1180 -8.97 35.96 -17.54
CA TYR A 1180 -8.23 37.12 -18.05
C TYR A 1180 -8.51 37.35 -19.54
N TYR A 1181 -8.36 36.31 -20.38
CA TYR A 1181 -8.61 36.42 -21.82
C TYR A 1181 -10.05 36.88 -22.12
N ALA A 1182 -11.03 36.29 -21.42
CA ALA A 1182 -12.44 36.61 -21.60
C ALA A 1182 -12.76 38.05 -21.16
N ALA A 1183 -12.21 38.51 -20.02
CA ALA A 1183 -12.40 39.87 -19.54
C ALA A 1183 -11.84 40.90 -20.52
N GLU A 1184 -10.59 40.76 -20.94
CA GLU A 1184 -9.93 41.66 -21.90
C GLU A 1184 -10.65 41.66 -23.26
N THR A 1185 -11.09 40.49 -23.74
CA THR A 1185 -11.86 40.41 -24.98
C THR A 1185 -13.17 41.21 -24.86
N ILE A 1186 -13.93 41.00 -23.79
CA ILE A 1186 -15.21 41.70 -23.57
C ILE A 1186 -15.00 43.22 -23.44
N LEU A 1187 -13.98 43.65 -22.70
CA LEU A 1187 -13.67 45.07 -22.54
C LEU A 1187 -13.28 45.71 -23.89
N ALA A 1188 -12.52 45.00 -24.72
CA ALA A 1188 -12.08 45.49 -26.04
C ALA A 1188 -13.19 45.49 -27.11
N THR A 1189 -14.27 44.71 -26.94
CA THR A 1189 -15.34 44.57 -27.95
C THR A 1189 -16.70 45.08 -27.53
N SER A 1190 -16.98 45.24 -26.22
CA SER A 1190 -18.30 45.64 -25.73
C SER A 1190 -18.70 47.08 -26.09
N ASN A 1191 -17.73 48.00 -26.29
CA ASN A 1191 -17.97 49.38 -26.72
C ASN A 1191 -19.05 50.14 -25.89
N ASN A 1192 -19.10 49.91 -24.57
CA ASN A 1192 -20.14 50.44 -23.66
C ASN A 1192 -21.59 50.03 -24.00
N GLU A 1193 -21.80 49.05 -24.90
CA GLU A 1193 -23.11 48.47 -25.17
C GLU A 1193 -23.39 47.32 -24.20
N LYS A 1194 -24.68 47.03 -23.97
CA LYS A 1194 -25.06 45.93 -23.09
C LYS A 1194 -24.71 44.58 -23.69
N TRP A 1195 -24.26 43.65 -22.86
CA TRP A 1195 -23.83 42.33 -23.29
C TRP A 1195 -24.18 41.23 -22.29
N ILE A 1196 -24.19 39.99 -22.77
CA ILE A 1196 -24.31 38.79 -21.93
C ILE A 1196 -23.19 37.80 -22.24
N ALA A 1197 -22.78 36.98 -21.28
CA ALA A 1197 -21.81 35.91 -21.50
C ALA A 1197 -22.34 34.58 -20.94
N LEU A 1198 -22.07 33.48 -21.62
CA LEU A 1198 -22.31 32.12 -21.12
C LEU A 1198 -20.98 31.42 -20.89
N VAL A 1199 -20.70 31.07 -19.62
CA VAL A 1199 -19.46 30.41 -19.19
C VAL A 1199 -19.78 29.27 -18.23
N GLY A 1200 -18.85 28.35 -18.03
CA GLY A 1200 -18.92 27.35 -16.97
C GLY A 1200 -18.97 28.00 -15.59
N ASN A 1201 -19.69 27.38 -14.66
CA ASN A 1201 -19.92 27.90 -13.30
C ASN A 1201 -18.66 28.40 -12.56
N ALA A 1202 -17.51 27.75 -12.76
CA ALA A 1202 -16.25 28.14 -12.09
C ALA A 1202 -15.62 29.43 -12.66
N HIS A 1203 -16.01 29.85 -13.87
CA HIS A 1203 -15.52 31.06 -14.52
C HIS A 1203 -16.37 32.31 -14.21
N MET A 1204 -17.58 32.13 -13.68
CA MET A 1204 -18.56 33.22 -13.50
C MET A 1204 -18.20 34.20 -12.37
N ASN A 1205 -18.03 33.70 -11.14
CA ASN A 1205 -17.64 34.45 -9.94
C ASN A 1205 -16.33 33.89 -9.36
N THR A 1206 -15.73 34.53 -8.35
CA THR A 1206 -14.47 34.05 -7.74
C THR A 1206 -14.60 32.59 -7.33
N SER A 1207 -13.68 31.76 -7.82
CA SER A 1207 -13.57 30.33 -7.51
C SER A 1207 -12.10 29.95 -7.42
N GLU A 1208 -11.75 29.04 -6.50
CA GLU A 1208 -10.35 28.61 -6.26
C GLU A 1208 -9.38 29.78 -6.00
N GLY A 1209 -9.88 30.90 -5.46
CA GLY A 1209 -9.10 32.12 -5.24
C GLY A 1209 -8.70 32.87 -6.51
N VAL A 1210 -9.28 32.51 -7.67
CA VAL A 1210 -9.12 33.23 -8.94
C VAL A 1210 -10.38 34.07 -9.17
N THR A 1211 -10.20 35.37 -9.39
CA THR A 1211 -11.29 36.31 -9.64
C THR A 1211 -12.10 35.92 -10.88
N GLY A 1212 -13.42 35.88 -10.75
CA GLY A 1212 -14.35 35.44 -11.79
C GLY A 1212 -14.64 36.53 -12.81
N LEU A 1213 -15.18 36.14 -13.97
CA LEU A 1213 -15.46 37.06 -15.07
C LEU A 1213 -16.40 38.20 -14.65
N ALA A 1214 -17.42 37.93 -13.83
CA ALA A 1214 -18.36 38.94 -13.37
C ALA A 1214 -17.67 40.05 -12.56
N GLU A 1215 -16.71 39.70 -11.71
CA GLU A 1215 -15.94 40.65 -10.89
C GLU A 1215 -14.91 41.41 -11.73
N LEU A 1216 -14.24 40.72 -12.65
CA LEU A 1216 -13.25 41.32 -13.55
C LEU A 1216 -13.86 42.38 -14.48
N THR A 1217 -15.13 42.24 -14.86
CA THR A 1217 -15.81 43.20 -15.76
C THR A 1217 -16.75 44.15 -15.03
N GLY A 1218 -16.85 44.11 -13.69
CA GLY A 1218 -17.75 44.99 -12.92
C GLY A 1218 -19.23 44.70 -13.13
N THR A 1219 -19.60 43.43 -13.21
CA THR A 1219 -20.96 42.96 -13.52
C THR A 1219 -21.46 41.94 -12.50
N LEU A 1220 -22.63 41.34 -12.76
CA LEU A 1220 -23.25 40.34 -11.91
C LEU A 1220 -23.29 38.97 -12.60
N GLY A 1221 -23.06 37.92 -11.80
CA GLY A 1221 -23.19 36.53 -12.19
C GLY A 1221 -24.58 35.96 -11.85
N ILE A 1222 -25.18 35.21 -12.79
CA ILE A 1222 -26.40 34.44 -12.59
C ILE A 1222 -26.12 32.95 -12.82
N GLY A 1223 -26.21 32.14 -11.76
CA GLY A 1223 -26.10 30.68 -11.89
C GLY A 1223 -27.40 30.08 -12.45
N VAL A 1224 -27.29 29.24 -13.49
CA VAL A 1224 -28.44 28.66 -14.20
C VAL A 1224 -28.44 27.14 -14.03
N PHE A 1225 -29.51 26.59 -13.46
CA PHE A 1225 -29.59 25.18 -13.10
C PHE A 1225 -30.92 24.55 -13.50
N ASP A 1226 -30.87 23.30 -13.98
CA ASP A 1226 -32.07 22.46 -14.11
C ASP A 1226 -32.61 22.09 -12.71
N ASN A 1227 -33.90 22.27 -12.49
CA ASN A 1227 -34.56 21.89 -11.24
C ASN A 1227 -35.97 21.34 -11.51
N THR A 1228 -36.16 20.04 -11.32
CA THR A 1228 -37.46 19.38 -11.53
C THR A 1228 -38.50 19.73 -10.47
N ASN A 1229 -38.09 20.26 -9.31
CA ASN A 1229 -38.96 20.51 -8.17
C ASN A 1229 -39.66 21.87 -8.21
N VAL A 1230 -39.30 22.75 -9.14
CA VAL A 1230 -40.03 24.03 -9.32
C VAL A 1230 -41.27 23.81 -10.19
N PRO A 1231 -42.40 24.50 -9.92
CA PRO A 1231 -43.60 24.38 -10.73
C PRO A 1231 -43.44 25.06 -12.10
N ASN A 1232 -42.69 26.15 -12.15
CA ASN A 1232 -42.31 26.90 -13.34
C ASN A 1232 -40.86 27.36 -13.20
N SER A 1233 -40.21 27.76 -14.29
CA SER A 1233 -38.88 28.38 -14.21
C SER A 1233 -38.93 29.68 -13.39
N ILE A 1234 -38.00 29.86 -12.46
CA ILE A 1234 -37.98 30.97 -11.50
C ILE A 1234 -36.58 31.57 -11.36
N GLY A 1235 -36.52 32.87 -11.07
CA GLY A 1235 -35.32 33.63 -10.74
C GLY A 1235 -35.40 34.24 -9.34
N PHE A 1236 -34.33 34.16 -8.55
CA PHE A 1236 -34.28 34.62 -7.17
C PHE A 1236 -32.82 34.69 -6.66
N ILE A 1237 -32.63 35.00 -5.37
CA ILE A 1237 -31.34 34.93 -4.68
C ILE A 1237 -31.33 33.66 -3.82
N ASP A 1238 -30.50 32.68 -4.15
CA ASP A 1238 -30.35 31.46 -3.36
C ASP A 1238 -29.14 31.54 -2.43
N THR A 1239 -29.39 31.63 -1.12
CA THR A 1239 -28.33 31.74 -0.10
C THR A 1239 -28.00 30.40 0.56
N ARG A 1240 -28.64 29.30 0.16
CA ARG A 1240 -28.55 28.02 0.90
C ARG A 1240 -27.24 27.27 0.67
N HIS A 1241 -26.61 27.46 -0.49
CA HIS A 1241 -25.39 26.75 -0.90
C HIS A 1241 -24.40 27.68 -1.63
N ILE A 1242 -24.11 28.84 -1.02
CA ILE A 1242 -23.10 29.76 -1.56
C ILE A 1242 -21.72 29.08 -1.42
N PRO A 1243 -20.99 28.87 -2.53
CA PRO A 1243 -19.68 28.23 -2.49
C PRO A 1243 -18.64 29.11 -1.78
N ASP A 1244 -17.65 28.47 -1.18
CA ASP A 1244 -16.46 29.15 -0.66
C ASP A 1244 -15.59 29.62 -1.84
N PRO A 1245 -15.38 30.94 -2.03
CA PRO A 1245 -14.67 31.47 -3.20
C PRO A 1245 -13.20 31.05 -3.26
N THR A 1246 -12.63 30.56 -2.15
CA THR A 1246 -11.24 30.08 -2.09
C THR A 1246 -11.08 28.61 -2.47
N LYS A 1247 -12.18 27.89 -2.67
CA LYS A 1247 -12.19 26.44 -2.92
C LYS A 1247 -12.74 26.10 -4.29
N THR A 1248 -12.50 24.87 -4.70
CA THR A 1248 -13.10 24.27 -5.89
C THR A 1248 -14.60 24.15 -5.70
N LEU A 1249 -15.36 24.44 -6.77
CA LEU A 1249 -16.81 24.23 -6.77
C LEU A 1249 -17.14 22.73 -6.63
N LYS A 1250 -18.04 22.42 -5.70
CA LYS A 1250 -18.52 21.08 -5.41
C LYS A 1250 -19.85 20.81 -6.12
N ARG A 1251 -20.18 19.53 -6.28
CA ARG A 1251 -21.48 19.12 -6.83
C ARG A 1251 -22.60 19.60 -5.90
N GLY A 1252 -23.50 20.44 -6.44
CA GLY A 1252 -24.61 21.04 -5.69
C GLY A 1252 -24.33 22.46 -5.17
N ASP A 1253 -23.11 22.97 -5.32
CA ASP A 1253 -22.84 24.39 -5.08
C ASP A 1253 -23.64 25.25 -6.06
N LEU A 1254 -24.12 26.38 -5.56
CA LEU A 1254 -24.91 27.34 -6.31
C LEU A 1254 -24.11 28.66 -6.44
N PRO A 1255 -23.05 28.69 -7.25
CA PRO A 1255 -22.34 29.95 -7.53
C PRO A 1255 -23.27 30.94 -8.23
N GLY A 1256 -23.01 32.23 -8.01
CA GLY A 1256 -23.79 33.32 -8.59
C GLY A 1256 -24.14 34.39 -7.57
N ASN A 1257 -24.27 35.63 -8.04
CA ASN A 1257 -24.89 36.71 -7.26
C ASN A 1257 -26.41 36.53 -7.20
N LEU A 1258 -26.99 35.96 -8.27
CA LEU A 1258 -28.40 35.59 -8.39
C LEU A 1258 -28.51 34.19 -9.03
N HIS A 1259 -29.71 33.61 -9.03
CA HIS A 1259 -29.93 32.23 -9.49
C HIS A 1259 -31.20 32.11 -10.34
N ILE A 1260 -31.13 31.27 -11.37
CA ILE A 1260 -32.28 30.86 -12.18
C ILE A 1260 -32.39 29.34 -12.13
N TYR A 1261 -33.57 28.86 -11.75
CA TYR A 1261 -33.95 27.46 -11.89
C TYR A 1261 -34.86 27.29 -13.10
N ILE A 1262 -34.43 26.43 -14.02
CA ILE A 1262 -35.16 26.06 -15.22
C ILE A 1262 -35.93 24.78 -14.94
N LYS A 1263 -37.22 24.78 -15.26
CA LYS A 1263 -38.01 23.55 -15.32
C LYS A 1263 -37.54 22.77 -16.56
N PRO A 1264 -36.96 21.56 -16.41
CA PRO A 1264 -36.41 20.80 -17.53
C PRO A 1264 -37.45 20.38 -18.55
#